data_AF-A0A2W4UE30-F1
#
_entry.id   AF-A0A2W4UE30-F1
#
_cell.length_a   1.000
_cell.length_b   1.000
_cell.length_c   1.000
_cell.angle_alpha   90.00
_cell.angle_beta   90.00
_cell.angle_gamma   90.00
#
_symmetry.space_group_name_H-M   'P 1'
#
loop_
_entity.id
_entity.type
_entity.pdbx_description
1 polymer ?
#
loop_
_entity_poly.entity_id
_entity_poly.type
_entity_poly.pdbx_seq_one_letter_code
_entity_poly.pdbx_strand_id
1 'polypeptide(L)'
;MPSPDIDFKAIRLHRGLQSDAFEELCCQLAADEAKSLGARFVRKGRGADGGVEAFAVLPTGREVGWQVKYYWNIDAALASLSGSLATALDKHPAMDRFIACIPFDPADGRRAKTTGALAKWDAWRDAEVAKAAAAHRTVEIELWPAQELKDRLVANAKAAGRIAFWFDETLLTNAWFKEKHAKAVKSLGARYTPSTNVKLPIRHAILALTRDRAFIDELKQLAADISDARSRVPNYAVSEAEDARQAVDAAISTMQAVLDEEPDNLPQAELVVRLADAESATALWRRSDHRARDRSQSSADISRLHSRVADARERLASRRWSLINARQLLVTGEGGRGKSHLLADACQHQVDADAPALLVLSHLLKDEDPWAQIVAGLDLPRHVRVEEFLGALDAAAQASGVRALVVIDGINERGGQAIWSVRLAGFLHDVEAYPWISVVLSCRSTYVDATIPTEFDETVIPRLDHTGFSTSDAARYLDMRGVTTLDAPWPLAEFETPLFLKTLCDGLALTGESTLPRGSQGVSTIFGLYAQAVAGTVQRDMALNPKLKHVPRLITALAAEIAQTGDAAIPYVRADEIATTILTHDGRSERDLLFQLIASGLLSTDLDDDGEVVRFTFERFGDFSVAEGLIAGCDNADDIRIKLSDDSALARTLSSNRGYIGGVLEALAVLAPERFGIELLDLPVPRKIHWEASRAFSESLMIREATAFTDRTWALVRQYGGETEEWDTRIRLASEPDAAQNAEALHARLKALPMPERDALWSVHLAQSGRAAGQLIDWALRHRAGALGEPRALLVAIALTWFLSTSHRGLRDRATKGLVAILADRTSLVVPLLDRFLDLDDGYVIERLLCAVYGAALQGRWPRDAAADVVRALDQEVFVRRQPPVNCLSREHGRLLIQWAIVHGVLPADYDNGPSRGPFNTPWPIEHVPDAVIDGFTRTYPNGHVGRDAIVASCVEDGDFARYVLDRAVDAWSPARRGVGPRPTREMLNDAWQQDFDAKATPECQADYARLTQALEEDYEESPWREGPKATVAKAAFKAAVGSDMFERWREEAENWRRSGMYQRPAPRDHAEFNLAWARRWVCLRAHQLGWSQALHGEFDDSLHNNRMSHSVERIGKKYQWLALYELRARMADNLEPIGRDAGAKPDELRAIDPSLLAGARFEEADEEFATRTDQGPAPLESPAWIRSIALPLVTLDEALVWRDDVEDVPDGLEGVELTVEGRPWLILKGFDNWRGGPEDLNRQLSRWLTCVIVRRQNLADFLKLVEGCVGR
;
A
#
# COMPACT_ATOMS: atom_id res chain seq x y z
N MET A 1 44.86 10.09 36.92
CA MET A 1 44.53 11.48 37.33
C MET A 1 44.02 11.43 38.76
N PRO A 2 44.23 12.45 39.62
CA PRO A 2 43.41 12.56 40.82
C PRO A 2 41.94 12.60 40.37
N SER A 3 41.07 11.84 41.04
CA SER A 3 39.64 11.80 40.70
C SER A 3 39.11 13.23 40.56
N PRO A 4 38.38 13.58 39.48
CA PRO A 4 37.75 14.89 39.40
C PRO A 4 36.92 15.11 40.67
N ASP A 5 36.94 16.33 41.22
CA ASP A 5 36.14 16.66 42.39
C ASP A 5 34.67 16.71 41.97
N ILE A 6 34.01 15.54 42.02
CA ILE A 6 32.61 15.38 41.63
C ILE A 6 31.74 16.10 42.67
N ASP A 7 31.16 17.22 42.27
CA ASP A 7 30.14 17.93 43.03
C ASP A 7 28.75 17.64 42.46
N PHE A 8 27.95 16.85 43.19
CA PHE A 8 26.57 16.54 42.79
C PHE A 8 25.65 17.77 42.76
N LYS A 9 26.05 18.94 43.27
CA LYS A 9 25.35 20.22 43.07
C LYS A 9 25.60 20.84 41.70
N ALA A 10 26.70 20.48 41.06
CA ALA A 10 27.07 20.95 39.73
C ALA A 10 26.66 19.97 38.62
N ILE A 11 25.81 18.98 38.93
CA ILE A 11 25.25 18.09 37.92
C ILE A 11 24.40 18.92 36.95
N ARG A 12 24.55 18.66 35.65
CA ARG A 12 23.80 19.38 34.60
C ARG A 12 22.29 19.20 34.78
N LEU A 13 21.52 20.08 34.14
CA LEU A 13 20.07 19.93 34.05
C LEU A 13 19.70 18.77 33.11
N HIS A 14 18.75 17.95 33.54
CA HIS A 14 18.07 16.97 32.69
C HIS A 14 16.57 17.18 32.87
N ARG A 15 15.80 17.26 31.77
CA ARG A 15 14.35 17.54 31.80
C ARG A 15 13.97 18.79 32.62
N GLY A 16 14.90 19.76 32.70
CA GLY A 16 14.71 21.04 33.39
C GLY A 16 15.08 21.06 34.88
N LEU A 17 15.45 19.94 35.50
CA LEU A 17 15.77 19.86 36.94
C LEU A 17 17.08 19.09 37.19
N GLN A 18 17.79 19.45 38.27
CA GLN A 18 18.97 18.70 38.73
C GLN A 18 18.59 17.40 39.46
N SER A 19 17.39 17.35 40.07
CA SER A 19 16.85 16.12 40.68
C SER A 19 16.71 15.01 39.64
N ASP A 20 16.15 15.36 38.48
CA ASP A 20 15.90 14.42 37.38
C ASP A 20 17.23 13.98 36.74
N ALA A 21 18.25 14.83 36.75
CA ALA A 21 19.61 14.48 36.32
C ALA A 21 20.29 13.51 37.29
N PHE A 22 20.16 13.74 38.60
CA PHE A 22 20.74 12.86 39.60
C PHE A 22 20.02 11.50 39.65
N GLU A 23 18.70 11.50 39.49
CA GLU A 23 17.90 10.29 39.31
C GLU A 23 18.39 9.49 38.11
N GLU A 24 18.47 10.11 36.93
CA GLU A 24 18.94 9.46 35.71
C GLU A 24 20.37 8.91 35.90
N LEU A 25 21.30 9.69 36.45
CA LEU A 25 22.66 9.24 36.76
C LEU A 25 22.67 7.99 37.65
N CYS A 26 21.89 7.98 38.73
CA CYS A 26 21.77 6.82 39.61
C CYS A 26 21.15 5.62 38.90
N CYS A 27 20.13 5.81 38.05
CA CYS A 27 19.56 4.74 37.24
C CYS A 27 20.58 4.16 36.25
N GLN A 28 21.43 4.99 35.64
CA GLN A 28 22.51 4.49 34.76
C GLN A 28 23.53 3.66 35.55
N LEU A 29 23.88 4.06 36.77
CA LEU A 29 24.77 3.28 37.65
C LEU A 29 24.13 1.97 38.13
N ALA A 30 22.83 1.99 38.44
CA ALA A 30 22.07 0.80 38.80
C ALA A 30 22.00 -0.20 37.64
N ALA A 31 21.84 0.29 36.40
CA ALA A 31 21.87 -0.55 35.20
C ALA A 31 23.22 -1.25 35.02
N ASP A 32 24.33 -0.54 35.25
CA ASP A 32 25.68 -1.12 35.18
C ASP A 32 25.88 -2.22 36.23
N GLU A 33 25.41 -1.99 37.46
CA GLU A 33 25.48 -2.99 38.53
C GLU A 33 24.58 -4.20 38.25
N ALA A 34 23.34 -3.99 37.79
CA ALA A 34 22.45 -5.07 37.40
C ALA A 34 23.10 -5.96 36.31
N LYS A 35 23.77 -5.36 35.34
CA LYS A 35 24.51 -6.08 34.28
C LYS A 35 25.64 -6.93 34.85
N SER A 36 26.38 -6.42 35.83
CA SER A 36 27.43 -7.17 36.54
C SER A 36 26.90 -8.40 37.29
N LEU A 37 25.65 -8.35 37.74
CA LEU A 37 24.98 -9.42 38.46
C LEU A 37 24.31 -10.44 37.51
N GLY A 38 24.38 -10.23 36.19
CA GLY A 38 23.60 -10.97 35.21
C GLY A 38 22.09 -10.81 35.42
N ALA A 39 21.68 -9.70 36.05
CA ALA A 39 20.30 -9.39 36.39
C ALA A 39 19.62 -8.63 35.23
N ARG A 40 18.32 -8.85 35.09
CA ARG A 40 17.48 -8.09 34.15
C ARG A 40 17.10 -6.76 34.78
N PHE A 41 17.53 -5.65 34.20
CA PHE A 41 17.25 -4.30 34.70
C PHE A 41 15.95 -3.74 34.11
N VAL A 42 15.15 -3.05 34.92
CA VAL A 42 13.91 -2.37 34.54
C VAL A 42 13.91 -0.96 35.10
N ARG A 43 13.70 0.02 34.23
CA ARG A 43 13.56 1.44 34.59
C ARG A 43 12.08 1.79 34.71
N LYS A 44 11.68 2.56 35.74
CA LYS A 44 10.29 3.02 35.85
C LYS A 44 10.09 4.37 35.17
N GLY A 45 8.95 4.52 34.49
CA GLY A 45 8.51 5.78 33.90
C GLY A 45 8.06 6.81 34.94
N ARG A 46 8.13 8.09 34.58
CA ARG A 46 7.77 9.23 35.46
C ARG A 46 6.32 9.08 35.96
N GLY A 47 6.11 9.07 37.27
CA GLY A 47 4.79 8.98 37.88
C GLY A 47 4.26 7.56 38.11
N ALA A 48 5.03 6.52 37.76
CA ALA A 48 4.76 5.16 38.23
C ALA A 48 5.04 5.10 39.75
N ASP A 49 3.99 4.96 40.56
CA ASP A 49 4.01 4.95 42.02
C ASP A 49 4.53 3.60 42.58
N GLY A 50 5.69 3.19 42.08
CA GLY A 50 6.34 1.91 42.35
C GLY A 50 7.15 1.84 43.64
N GLY A 51 7.44 3.00 44.26
CA GLY A 51 8.32 3.10 45.42
C GLY A 51 9.83 2.96 45.15
N VAL A 52 10.22 2.75 43.89
CA VAL A 52 11.62 2.68 43.39
C VAL A 52 11.69 3.35 42.01
N GLU A 53 12.83 3.94 41.67
CA GLU A 53 13.06 4.56 40.35
C GLU A 53 13.49 3.51 39.30
N ALA A 54 14.17 2.45 39.75
CA ALA A 54 14.50 1.28 38.94
C ALA A 54 14.63 0.03 39.81
N PHE A 55 14.53 -1.15 39.19
CA PHE A 55 14.77 -2.42 39.86
C PHE A 55 15.42 -3.44 38.92
N ALA A 56 16.00 -4.50 39.47
CA ALA A 56 16.61 -5.57 38.72
C ALA A 56 16.17 -6.93 39.24
N VAL A 57 15.84 -7.84 38.34
CA VAL A 57 15.46 -9.22 38.64
C VAL A 57 16.68 -10.12 38.45
N LEU A 58 17.15 -10.70 39.54
CA LEU A 58 18.27 -11.65 39.55
C LEU A 58 17.85 -12.97 38.89
N PRO A 59 18.79 -13.79 38.36
CA PRO A 59 18.49 -15.13 37.85
C PRO A 59 17.78 -16.06 38.84
N THR A 60 17.86 -15.75 40.13
CA THR A 60 17.18 -16.47 41.21
C THR A 60 15.70 -16.09 41.40
N GLY A 61 15.20 -15.12 40.63
CA GLY A 61 13.84 -14.57 40.76
C GLY A 61 13.68 -13.51 41.85
N ARG A 62 14.77 -13.14 42.53
CA ARG A 62 14.80 -12.09 43.56
C ARG A 62 15.02 -10.71 42.95
N GLU A 63 14.52 -9.67 43.63
CA GLU A 63 14.59 -8.30 43.13
C GLU A 63 15.47 -7.39 44.00
N VAL A 64 16.23 -6.53 43.32
CA VAL A 64 16.97 -5.41 43.90
C VAL A 64 16.32 -4.12 43.42
N GLY A 65 15.91 -3.24 44.32
CA GLY A 65 15.30 -1.94 44.00
C GLY A 65 16.20 -0.76 44.34
N TRP A 66 16.28 0.25 43.47
CA TRP A 66 16.99 1.50 43.72
C TRP A 66 15.99 2.65 43.86
N GLN A 67 16.07 3.38 44.97
CA GLN A 67 15.32 4.60 45.20
C GLN A 67 16.26 5.79 45.34
N VAL A 68 16.08 6.79 44.48
CA VAL A 68 16.91 7.99 44.48
C VAL A 68 16.22 9.11 45.26
N LYS A 69 16.99 9.86 46.05
CA LYS A 69 16.50 11.00 46.83
C LYS A 69 17.50 12.15 46.80
N TYR A 70 17.23 13.16 45.97
CA TYR A 70 18.07 14.35 45.85
C TYR A 70 17.80 15.38 46.95
N TYR A 71 18.17 15.03 48.19
CA TYR A 71 18.11 15.92 49.36
C TYR A 71 19.50 16.10 49.97
N TRP A 72 19.71 17.24 50.63
CA TRP A 72 20.96 17.55 51.37
C TRP A 72 20.80 17.43 52.89
N ASN A 73 19.61 17.01 53.35
CA ASN A 73 19.27 16.82 54.75
C ASN A 73 18.74 15.40 54.97
N ILE A 74 19.36 14.66 55.89
CA ILE A 74 19.00 13.27 56.19
C ILE A 74 17.55 13.12 56.70
N ASP A 75 17.04 14.06 57.49
CA ASP A 75 15.68 13.95 58.04
C ASP A 75 14.62 14.01 56.93
N ALA A 76 14.82 14.88 55.93
CA ALA A 76 13.96 14.97 54.76
C ALA A 76 14.08 13.75 53.85
N ALA A 77 15.31 13.25 53.64
CA ALA A 77 15.56 12.04 52.86
C ALA A 77 14.85 10.82 53.48
N LEU A 78 15.02 10.60 54.79
CA LEU A 78 14.43 9.47 55.51
C LEU A 78 12.89 9.52 55.50
N ALA A 79 12.30 10.70 55.72
CA ALA A 79 10.84 10.87 55.67
C ALA A 79 10.27 10.49 54.30
N SER A 80 10.98 10.86 53.23
CA SER A 80 10.60 10.49 51.86
C SER A 80 10.84 9.01 51.57
N LEU A 81 11.94 8.43 52.07
CA LEU A 81 12.28 7.00 51.89
C LEU A 81 11.30 6.06 52.58
N SER A 82 10.79 6.37 53.78
CA SER A 82 9.79 5.51 54.45
C SER A 82 8.54 5.31 53.60
N GLY A 83 8.07 6.37 52.92
CA GLY A 83 6.94 6.28 51.99
C GLY A 83 7.26 5.41 50.78
N SER A 84 8.41 5.67 50.14
CA SER A 84 8.88 4.89 48.99
C SER A 84 9.07 3.40 49.31
N LEU A 85 9.71 3.07 50.43
CA LEU A 85 9.97 1.68 50.84
C LEU A 85 8.67 0.92 51.11
N ALA A 86 7.69 1.55 51.78
CA ALA A 86 6.39 0.92 52.03
C ALA A 86 5.69 0.56 50.72
N THR A 87 5.69 1.48 49.75
CA THR A 87 5.13 1.24 48.40
C THR A 87 5.94 0.20 47.63
N ALA A 88 7.27 0.21 47.73
CA ALA A 88 8.13 -0.75 47.06
C ALA A 88 7.85 -2.18 47.55
N LEU A 89 7.80 -2.40 48.87
CA LEU A 89 7.53 -3.72 49.45
C LEU A 89 6.12 -4.25 49.17
N ASP A 90 5.15 -3.36 48.94
CA ASP A 90 3.79 -3.72 48.51
C ASP A 90 3.76 -4.16 47.05
N LYS A 91 4.37 -3.38 46.16
CA LYS A 91 4.34 -3.62 44.71
C LYS A 91 5.38 -4.62 44.21
N HIS A 92 6.41 -4.92 45.00
CA HIS A 92 7.48 -5.84 44.65
C HIS A 92 7.60 -7.01 45.66
N PRO A 93 6.77 -8.06 45.50
CA PRO A 93 6.80 -9.24 46.37
C PRO A 93 8.15 -9.98 46.38
N ALA A 94 8.96 -9.88 45.34
CA ALA A 94 10.23 -10.59 45.26
C ALA A 94 11.45 -9.77 45.75
N MET A 95 11.23 -8.51 46.18
CA MET A 95 12.32 -7.61 46.58
C MET A 95 12.90 -8.00 47.93
N ASP A 96 14.19 -8.34 47.92
CA ASP A 96 14.96 -8.65 49.13
C ASP A 96 16.12 -7.67 49.36
N ARG A 97 16.42 -6.78 48.39
CA ARG A 97 17.38 -5.68 48.56
C ARG A 97 16.77 -4.35 48.12
N PHE A 98 16.87 -3.34 48.97
CA PHE A 98 16.45 -1.96 48.71
C PHE A 98 17.63 -1.01 48.91
N ILE A 99 18.05 -0.33 47.85
CA ILE A 99 19.21 0.56 47.81
C ILE A 99 18.72 2.01 47.76
N ALA A 100 19.07 2.80 48.76
CA ALA A 100 18.74 4.23 48.80
C ALA A 100 19.94 5.08 48.33
N CYS A 101 19.76 5.87 47.26
CA CYS A 101 20.80 6.74 46.72
C CYS A 101 20.61 8.19 47.20
N ILE A 102 21.65 8.79 47.81
CA ILE A 102 21.63 10.19 48.28
C ILE A 102 22.90 10.94 47.86
N PRO A 103 22.83 12.27 47.59
CA PRO A 103 23.94 13.03 47.03
C PRO A 103 24.98 13.53 48.07
N PHE A 104 24.96 13.03 49.31
CA PHE A 104 25.91 13.43 50.37
C PHE A 104 26.29 12.26 51.28
N ASP A 105 27.41 12.38 51.99
CA ASP A 105 27.85 11.40 52.99
C ASP A 105 27.28 11.75 54.38
N PRO A 106 26.51 10.86 55.03
CA PRO A 106 26.01 11.10 56.39
C PRO A 106 27.15 11.21 57.40
N ALA A 107 27.26 12.36 58.07
CA ALA A 107 28.32 12.60 59.05
C ALA A 107 28.17 11.75 60.35
N ASP A 108 29.28 11.10 60.78
CA ASP A 108 29.42 10.50 62.12
C ASP A 108 29.74 11.57 63.17
N GLY A 109 28.69 12.23 63.66
CA GLY A 109 28.80 13.28 64.67
C GLY A 109 29.05 12.71 66.07
N ARG A 110 30.31 12.45 66.45
CA ARG A 110 30.69 12.08 67.84
C ARG A 110 30.70 13.27 68.81
N ARG A 111 29.68 14.14 68.76
CA ARG A 111 29.49 15.23 69.73
C ARG A 111 28.47 14.82 70.80
N ALA A 112 28.83 14.99 72.07
CA ALA A 112 27.93 14.69 73.18
C ALA A 112 26.62 15.51 73.06
N LYS A 113 25.47 14.81 73.04
CA LYS A 113 24.07 15.31 72.95
C LYS A 113 23.48 15.58 71.54
N THR A 114 24.09 15.13 70.45
CA THR A 114 23.46 15.18 69.11
C THR A 114 23.60 13.84 68.38
N THR A 115 22.48 13.24 67.96
CA THR A 115 22.47 12.05 67.11
C THR A 115 22.95 12.42 65.70
N GLY A 116 24.09 11.87 65.28
CA GLY A 116 24.66 12.11 63.95
C GLY A 116 23.78 11.58 62.80
N ALA A 117 24.00 12.07 61.58
CA ALA A 117 23.20 11.69 60.41
C ALA A 117 23.31 10.18 60.09
N LEU A 118 24.51 9.60 60.27
CA LEU A 118 24.72 8.16 60.10
C LEU A 118 23.96 7.34 61.15
N ALA A 119 23.98 7.77 62.42
CA ALA A 119 23.23 7.12 63.48
C ALA A 119 21.70 7.21 63.28
N LYS A 120 21.21 8.28 62.65
CA LYS A 120 19.79 8.39 62.24
C LYS A 120 19.45 7.42 61.10
N TRP A 121 20.35 7.27 60.12
CA TRP A 121 20.20 6.28 59.05
C TRP A 121 20.16 4.86 59.61
N ASP A 122 21.13 4.48 60.46
CA ASP A 122 21.17 3.14 61.05
C ASP A 122 19.92 2.84 61.88
N ALA A 123 19.48 3.80 62.71
CA ALA A 123 18.26 3.65 63.49
C ALA A 123 17.00 3.50 62.62
N TRP A 124 16.93 4.24 61.50
CA TRP A 124 15.83 4.12 60.54
C TRP A 124 15.86 2.79 59.79
N ARG A 125 17.04 2.37 59.29
CA ARG A 125 17.26 1.08 58.63
C ARG A 125 16.80 -0.07 59.51
N ASP A 126 17.28 -0.11 60.76
CA ASP A 126 16.98 -1.18 61.70
C ASP A 126 15.48 -1.21 62.05
N ALA A 127 14.84 -0.03 62.16
CA ALA A 127 13.40 0.08 62.40
C ALA A 127 12.56 -0.44 61.22
N GLU A 128 12.91 -0.08 59.98
CA GLU A 128 12.17 -0.53 58.79
C GLU A 128 12.42 -2.03 58.49
N VAL A 129 13.64 -2.55 58.71
CA VAL A 129 13.93 -4.00 58.62
C VAL A 129 13.14 -4.78 59.66
N ALA A 130 13.08 -4.29 60.91
CA ALA A 130 12.27 -4.93 61.95
C ALA A 130 10.77 -4.91 61.62
N LYS A 131 10.28 -3.82 61.01
CA LYS A 131 8.90 -3.69 60.56
C LYS A 131 8.58 -4.63 59.39
N ALA A 132 9.49 -4.79 58.43
CA ALA A 132 9.36 -5.77 57.35
C ALA A 132 9.36 -7.21 57.89
N ALA A 133 10.25 -7.53 58.83
CA ALA A 133 10.30 -8.84 59.47
C ALA A 133 9.01 -9.17 60.24
N ALA A 134 8.42 -8.18 60.92
CA ALA A 134 7.12 -8.33 61.58
C ALA A 134 5.96 -8.60 60.60
N ALA A 135 6.12 -8.20 59.33
CA ALA A 135 5.21 -8.52 58.23
C ALA A 135 5.61 -9.81 57.46
N HIS A 136 6.49 -10.64 58.03
CA HIS A 136 7.04 -11.85 57.40
C HIS A 136 7.81 -11.60 56.09
N ARG A 137 8.44 -10.43 55.95
CA ARG A 137 9.27 -10.06 54.80
C ARG A 137 10.73 -9.95 55.23
N THR A 138 11.64 -10.47 54.42
CA THR A 138 13.09 -10.29 54.61
C THR A 138 13.59 -9.32 53.56
N VAL A 139 14.09 -8.16 53.99
CA VAL A 139 14.69 -7.15 53.11
C VAL A 139 15.97 -6.61 53.73
N GLU A 140 17.02 -6.49 52.92
CA GLU A 140 18.26 -5.80 53.21
C GLU A 140 18.16 -4.37 52.67
N ILE A 141 18.46 -3.39 53.52
CA ILE A 141 18.41 -1.97 53.14
C ILE A 141 19.84 -1.42 53.13
N GLU A 142 20.29 -0.99 51.97
CA GLU A 142 21.62 -0.47 51.70
C GLU A 142 21.57 1.03 51.38
N LEU A 143 22.66 1.74 51.69
CA LEU A 143 22.82 3.15 51.38
C LEU A 143 23.89 3.31 50.31
N TRP A 144 23.60 4.08 49.26
CA TRP A 144 24.61 4.64 48.36
C TRP A 144 24.77 6.12 48.67
N PRO A 145 25.70 6.48 49.58
CA PRO A 145 26.03 7.87 49.84
C PRO A 145 26.91 8.44 48.73
N ALA A 146 27.23 9.73 48.82
CA ALA A 146 28.03 10.42 47.79
C ALA A 146 29.34 9.72 47.47
N GLN A 147 30.10 9.26 48.47
CA GLN A 147 31.37 8.57 48.25
C GLN A 147 31.20 7.28 47.45
N GLU A 148 30.15 6.52 47.73
CA GLU A 148 29.90 5.24 47.08
C GLU A 148 29.40 5.41 45.63
N LEU A 149 28.62 6.46 45.38
CA LEU A 149 28.26 6.89 44.01
C LEU A 149 29.50 7.36 43.24
N LYS A 150 30.40 8.12 43.89
CA LYS A 150 31.67 8.54 43.30
C LYS A 150 32.53 7.33 42.96
N ASP A 151 32.68 6.37 43.87
CA ASP A 151 33.48 5.17 43.65
C ASP A 151 32.97 4.38 42.42
N ARG A 152 31.65 4.25 42.26
CA ARG A 152 31.04 3.66 41.06
C ARG A 152 31.30 4.49 39.79
N LEU A 153 31.33 5.81 39.89
CA LEU A 153 31.70 6.72 38.79
C LEU A 153 33.20 6.73 38.45
N VAL A 154 34.08 6.14 39.26
CA VAL A 154 35.50 5.98 38.91
C VAL A 154 35.92 4.52 38.71
N ALA A 155 35.04 3.55 38.99
CA ALA A 155 35.34 2.12 38.91
C ALA A 155 35.51 1.58 37.48
N ASN A 156 35.04 2.28 36.45
CA ASN A 156 35.08 1.83 35.05
C ASN A 156 35.71 2.89 34.13
N ALA A 157 36.49 2.48 33.12
CA ALA A 157 37.05 3.37 32.11
C ALA A 157 35.98 4.19 31.37
N LYS A 158 34.77 3.63 31.18
CA LYS A 158 33.61 4.33 30.60
C LYS A 158 33.09 5.48 31.47
N ALA A 159 33.39 5.45 32.76
CA ALA A 159 32.85 6.38 33.71
C ALA A 159 33.46 7.79 33.57
N ALA A 160 34.65 7.90 32.97
CA ALA A 160 35.22 9.20 32.59
C ALA A 160 34.34 9.98 31.60
N GLY A 161 33.77 9.29 30.59
CA GLY A 161 32.84 9.91 29.64
C GLY A 161 31.49 10.27 30.29
N ARG A 162 30.99 9.41 31.18
CA ARG A 162 29.77 9.71 31.96
C ARG A 162 29.97 10.92 32.87
N ILE A 163 31.12 11.03 33.54
CA ILE A 163 31.47 12.21 34.33
C ILE A 163 31.52 13.45 33.43
N ALA A 164 32.16 13.36 32.27
CA ALA A 164 32.23 14.47 31.32
C ALA A 164 30.83 14.92 30.88
N PHE A 165 29.92 14.01 30.54
CA PHE A 165 28.55 14.37 30.17
C PHE A 165 27.76 15.02 31.32
N TRP A 166 27.80 14.44 32.53
CA TRP A 166 26.95 14.90 33.64
C TRP A 166 27.47 16.14 34.37
N PHE A 167 28.78 16.39 34.34
CA PHE A 167 29.43 17.46 35.11
C PHE A 167 30.16 18.51 34.25
N ASP A 168 30.16 18.38 32.92
CA ASP A 168 30.51 19.47 32.00
C ASP A 168 29.24 19.96 31.29
N GLU A 169 28.68 21.07 31.75
CA GLU A 169 27.46 21.64 31.19
C GLU A 169 27.59 22.04 29.71
N THR A 170 28.81 22.21 29.21
CA THR A 170 29.07 22.65 27.83
C THR A 170 29.23 21.50 26.83
N LEU A 171 29.47 20.29 27.32
CA LEU A 171 29.76 19.12 26.49
C LEU A 171 28.47 18.44 25.98
N LEU A 172 28.42 18.14 24.68
CA LEU A 172 27.33 17.39 24.02
C LEU A 172 25.90 17.92 24.33
N THR A 173 25.71 19.24 24.32
CA THR A 173 24.38 19.83 24.47
C THR A 173 23.54 19.67 23.19
N ASN A 174 22.21 19.75 23.29
CA ASN A 174 21.34 19.71 22.09
C ASN A 174 21.67 20.83 21.10
N ALA A 175 22.03 22.01 21.61
CA ALA A 175 22.48 23.14 20.78
C ALA A 175 23.78 22.80 20.03
N TRP A 176 24.70 22.09 20.68
CA TRP A 176 25.94 21.63 20.06
C TRP A 176 25.66 20.61 18.95
N PHE A 177 24.79 19.62 19.15
CA PHE A 177 24.40 18.67 18.09
C PHE A 177 23.75 19.38 16.89
N LYS A 178 22.84 20.34 17.15
CA LYS A 178 22.23 21.20 16.12
C LYS A 178 23.28 21.97 15.32
N GLU A 179 24.26 22.56 15.99
CA GLU A 179 25.36 23.28 15.35
C GLU A 179 26.24 22.36 14.49
N LYS A 180 26.66 21.20 15.01
CA LYS A 180 27.50 20.25 14.26
C LYS A 180 26.76 19.64 13.07
N HIS A 181 25.48 19.32 13.21
CA HIS A 181 24.66 18.89 12.08
C HIS A 181 24.54 19.99 11.02
N ALA A 182 24.27 21.24 11.41
CA ALA A 182 24.22 22.36 10.48
C ALA A 182 25.56 22.59 9.75
N LYS A 183 26.70 22.40 10.42
CA LYS A 183 28.04 22.43 9.81
C LYS A 183 28.20 21.32 8.77
N ALA A 184 27.84 20.08 9.12
CA ALA A 184 27.92 18.93 8.21
C ALA A 184 26.99 19.09 6.98
N VAL A 185 25.76 19.56 7.18
CA VAL A 185 24.82 19.88 6.09
C VAL A 185 25.37 20.95 5.16
N LYS A 186 25.99 22.01 5.69
CA LYS A 186 26.67 23.02 4.85
C LYS A 186 27.82 22.42 4.05
N SER A 187 28.58 21.48 4.62
CA SER A 187 29.66 20.77 3.93
C SER A 187 29.16 19.80 2.85
N LEU A 188 27.97 19.21 3.00
CA LEU A 188 27.32 18.43 1.93
C LEU A 188 26.92 19.28 0.72
N GLY A 189 26.68 20.58 0.93
CA GLY A 189 26.31 21.52 -0.13
C GLY A 189 25.06 21.08 -0.88
N ALA A 190 25.15 21.04 -2.21
CA ALA A 190 24.01 20.70 -3.09
C ALA A 190 23.53 19.24 -3.00
N ARG A 191 24.23 18.36 -2.26
CA ARG A 191 23.83 16.95 -2.08
C ARG A 191 22.65 16.76 -1.13
N TYR A 192 22.36 17.74 -0.28
CA TYR A 192 21.20 17.74 0.61
C TYR A 192 20.36 18.99 0.39
N THR A 193 19.07 18.81 0.13
CA THR A 193 18.12 19.91 -0.11
C THR A 193 16.85 19.65 0.70
N PRO A 194 16.73 20.22 1.91
CA PRO A 194 15.60 19.96 2.81
C PRO A 194 14.25 20.40 2.26
N SER A 195 14.20 21.53 1.54
CA SER A 195 12.97 22.13 1.01
C SER A 195 12.24 21.25 0.00
N THR A 196 12.96 20.33 -0.65
CA THR A 196 12.43 19.41 -1.67
C THR A 196 12.62 17.95 -1.25
N ASN A 197 12.65 17.68 0.06
CA ASN A 197 12.83 16.33 0.56
C ASN A 197 11.55 15.50 0.39
N VAL A 198 11.68 14.36 -0.31
CA VAL A 198 10.65 13.32 -0.35
C VAL A 198 10.99 12.29 0.71
N LYS A 199 10.19 12.21 1.78
CA LYS A 199 10.39 11.22 2.85
C LYS A 199 10.17 9.80 2.29
N LEU A 200 11.26 9.05 2.14
CA LEU A 200 11.24 7.69 1.60
C LEU A 200 11.01 6.65 2.72
N PRO A 201 10.24 5.56 2.48
CA PRO A 201 10.01 4.52 3.47
C PRO A 201 11.29 3.86 4.02
N ILE A 202 12.34 3.78 3.19
CA ILE A 202 13.66 3.23 3.55
C ILE A 202 14.28 3.93 4.79
N ARG A 203 13.90 5.17 5.07
CA ARG A 203 14.29 5.91 6.28
C ARG A 203 13.90 5.21 7.57
N HIS A 204 12.78 4.50 7.59
CA HIS A 204 12.32 3.78 8.78
C HIS A 204 13.31 2.70 9.22
N ALA A 205 14.11 2.13 8.31
CA ALA A 205 15.15 1.18 8.67
C ALA A 205 16.26 1.83 9.52
N ILE A 206 16.65 3.08 9.23
CA ILE A 206 17.64 3.81 10.03
C ILE A 206 17.06 4.20 11.39
N LEU A 207 15.79 4.62 11.43
CA LEU A 207 15.11 4.95 12.68
C LEU A 207 14.95 3.73 13.60
N ALA A 208 14.74 2.54 13.02
CA ALA A 208 14.71 1.28 13.77
C ALA A 208 16.03 1.03 14.51
N LEU A 209 17.19 1.23 13.85
CA LEU A 209 18.51 1.08 14.50
C LEU A 209 18.63 1.95 15.75
N THR A 210 18.07 3.17 15.68
CA THR A 210 18.14 4.13 16.78
C THR A 210 17.13 3.85 17.89
N ARG A 211 16.22 2.88 17.70
CA ARG A 211 15.05 2.64 18.56
C ARG A 211 14.21 3.89 18.75
N ASP A 212 13.90 4.53 17.63
CA ASP A 212 13.03 5.70 17.63
C ASP A 212 11.70 5.38 18.33
N ARG A 213 11.20 6.32 19.13
CA ARG A 213 10.00 6.12 19.95
C ARG A 213 8.77 5.76 19.13
N ALA A 214 8.71 6.17 17.86
CA ALA A 214 7.64 5.79 16.95
C ALA A 214 7.48 4.27 16.81
N PHE A 215 8.54 3.47 16.99
CA PHE A 215 8.43 2.00 16.97
C PHE A 215 7.76 1.47 18.23
N ILE A 216 8.04 2.03 19.40
CA ILE A 216 7.37 1.65 20.65
C ILE A 216 5.90 2.07 20.60
N ASP A 217 5.61 3.26 20.08
CA ASP A 217 4.23 3.72 19.85
C ASP A 217 3.49 2.83 18.84
N GLU A 218 4.15 2.41 17.76
CA GLU A 218 3.60 1.45 16.80
C GLU A 218 3.32 0.10 17.47
N LEU A 219 4.24 -0.45 18.28
CA LEU A 219 4.03 -1.70 19.01
C LEU A 219 2.84 -1.58 19.98
N LYS A 220 2.73 -0.45 20.68
CA LYS A 220 1.63 -0.15 21.59
C LYS A 220 0.29 -0.10 20.86
N GLN A 221 0.25 0.52 19.68
CA GLN A 221 -0.95 0.55 18.85
C GLN A 221 -1.34 -0.84 18.37
N LEU A 222 -0.38 -1.64 17.89
CA LEU A 222 -0.64 -3.02 17.47
C LEU A 222 -1.17 -3.89 18.62
N ALA A 223 -0.59 -3.77 19.82
CA ALA A 223 -1.06 -4.48 20.99
C ALA A 223 -2.49 -4.08 21.38
N ALA A 224 -2.80 -2.78 21.32
CA ALA A 224 -4.13 -2.23 21.60
C ALA A 224 -5.17 -2.71 20.57
N ASP A 225 -4.84 -2.70 19.28
CA ASP A 225 -5.72 -3.15 18.20
C ASP A 225 -6.05 -4.64 18.30
N ILE A 226 -5.05 -5.48 18.60
CA ILE A 226 -5.27 -6.91 18.82
C ILE A 226 -6.10 -7.13 20.08
N SER A 227 -5.83 -6.40 21.16
CA SER A 227 -6.58 -6.50 22.43
C SER A 227 -8.04 -6.09 22.27
N ASP A 228 -8.32 -4.98 21.57
CA ASP A 228 -9.68 -4.55 21.24
C ASP A 228 -10.40 -5.62 20.39
N ALA A 229 -9.76 -6.11 19.33
CA ALA A 229 -10.33 -7.16 18.50
C ALA A 229 -10.61 -8.46 19.29
N ARG A 230 -9.67 -8.85 20.18
CA ARG A 230 -9.78 -10.03 21.06
C ARG A 230 -10.91 -9.91 22.07
N SER A 231 -11.21 -8.70 22.55
CA SER A 231 -12.28 -8.43 23.53
C SER A 231 -13.68 -8.55 22.92
N ARG A 232 -13.81 -8.31 21.60
CA ARG A 232 -15.09 -8.36 20.88
C ARG A 232 -15.54 -9.79 20.55
N VAL A 233 -14.61 -10.75 20.48
CA VAL A 233 -14.96 -12.11 20.08
C VAL A 233 -15.60 -12.89 21.25
N PRO A 234 -16.79 -13.48 21.07
CA PRO A 234 -17.51 -14.18 22.13
C PRO A 234 -16.81 -15.46 22.64
N ASN A 235 -17.00 -15.75 23.92
CA ASN A 235 -16.44 -16.91 24.61
C ASN A 235 -17.24 -18.21 24.33
N TYR A 236 -17.25 -18.68 23.09
CA TYR A 236 -17.81 -20.00 22.76
C TYR A 236 -16.83 -21.14 23.06
N ALA A 237 -17.34 -22.25 23.60
CA ALA A 237 -16.54 -23.43 23.93
C ALA A 237 -16.38 -24.37 22.72
N VAL A 238 -15.49 -24.00 21.79
CA VAL A 238 -15.00 -24.89 20.72
C VAL A 238 -13.48 -24.94 20.84
N SER A 239 -12.85 -26.12 20.65
CA SER A 239 -11.41 -26.33 20.88
C SER A 239 -10.55 -25.30 20.14
N GLU A 240 -10.83 -25.07 18.85
CA GLU A 240 -10.08 -24.14 18.01
C GLU A 240 -10.23 -22.67 18.46
N ALA A 241 -11.36 -22.33 19.09
CA ALA A 241 -11.59 -20.99 19.66
C ALA A 241 -10.80 -20.79 20.96
N GLU A 242 -10.61 -21.84 21.76
CA GLU A 242 -9.75 -21.79 22.95
C GLU A 242 -8.27 -21.69 22.55
N ASP A 243 -7.82 -22.52 21.61
CA ASP A 243 -6.45 -22.50 21.09
C ASP A 243 -6.09 -21.12 20.50
N ALA A 244 -6.99 -20.54 19.70
CA ALA A 244 -6.82 -19.20 19.13
C ALA A 244 -6.75 -18.11 20.20
N ARG A 245 -7.63 -18.17 21.21
CA ARG A 245 -7.63 -17.21 22.32
C ARG A 245 -6.34 -17.32 23.13
N GLN A 246 -5.89 -18.53 23.45
CA GLN A 246 -4.65 -18.76 24.19
C GLN A 246 -3.43 -18.23 23.41
N ALA A 247 -3.36 -18.50 22.10
CA ALA A 247 -2.27 -18.01 21.26
C ALA A 247 -2.26 -16.47 21.13
N VAL A 248 -3.44 -15.86 20.96
CA VAL A 248 -3.58 -14.39 20.92
C VAL A 248 -3.25 -13.76 22.26
N ASP A 249 -3.76 -14.30 23.37
CA ASP A 249 -3.51 -13.79 24.72
C ASP A 249 -2.02 -13.91 25.07
N ALA A 250 -1.35 -14.98 24.62
CA ALA A 250 0.10 -15.12 24.73
C ALA A 250 0.83 -14.04 23.92
N ALA A 251 0.43 -13.78 22.67
CA ALA A 251 1.03 -12.72 21.86
C ALA A 251 0.84 -11.34 22.49
N ILE A 252 -0.37 -11.00 22.94
CA ILE A 252 -0.67 -9.75 23.66
C ILE A 252 0.19 -9.64 24.92
N SER A 253 0.28 -10.71 25.71
CA SER A 253 1.07 -10.73 26.94
C SER A 253 2.56 -10.52 26.65
N THR A 254 3.12 -11.12 25.59
CA THR A 254 4.51 -10.87 25.19
C THR A 254 4.70 -9.43 24.72
N MET A 255 3.77 -8.86 23.94
CA MET A 255 3.84 -7.46 23.52
C MET A 255 3.78 -6.50 24.72
N GLN A 256 2.86 -6.75 25.67
CA GLN A 256 2.73 -5.96 26.89
C GLN A 256 3.97 -6.06 27.77
N ALA A 257 4.53 -7.26 27.95
CA ALA A 257 5.78 -7.44 28.67
C ALA A 257 6.92 -6.59 28.05
N VAL A 258 6.99 -6.51 26.72
CA VAL A 258 7.97 -5.66 26.04
C VAL A 258 7.73 -4.17 26.31
N LEU A 259 6.47 -3.73 26.29
CA LEU A 259 6.10 -2.33 26.55
C LEU A 259 6.31 -1.92 28.01
N ASP A 260 6.08 -2.83 28.95
CA ASP A 260 6.23 -2.58 30.39
C ASP A 260 7.69 -2.65 30.84
N GLU A 261 8.48 -3.53 30.23
CA GLU A 261 9.87 -3.80 30.64
C GLU A 261 10.91 -3.00 29.86
N GLU A 262 10.57 -2.50 28.65
CA GLU A 262 11.47 -1.82 27.71
C GLU A 262 12.88 -2.48 27.64
N PRO A 263 12.96 -3.76 27.22
CA PRO A 263 14.19 -4.52 27.34
C PRO A 263 15.33 -3.94 26.50
N ASP A 264 16.55 -4.07 27.02
CA ASP A 264 17.79 -3.70 26.31
C ASP A 264 17.92 -4.35 24.93
N ASN A 265 17.24 -5.48 24.66
CA ASN A 265 17.06 -6.07 23.34
C ASN A 265 15.59 -6.46 23.15
N LEU A 266 14.95 -5.94 22.11
CA LEU A 266 13.55 -6.22 21.82
C LEU A 266 13.42 -7.66 21.29
N PRO A 267 12.55 -8.51 21.85
CA PRO A 267 12.40 -9.90 21.42
C PRO A 267 11.55 -9.98 20.13
N GLN A 268 11.95 -9.25 19.09
CA GLN A 268 11.20 -9.13 17.82
C GLN A 268 10.97 -10.50 17.17
N ALA A 269 11.98 -11.38 17.13
CA ALA A 269 11.84 -12.70 16.55
C ALA A 269 10.82 -13.56 17.33
N GLU A 270 10.80 -13.46 18.67
CA GLU A 270 9.81 -14.15 19.48
C GLU A 270 8.41 -13.58 19.23
N LEU A 271 8.25 -12.25 19.18
CA LEU A 271 6.97 -11.60 18.87
C LEU A 271 6.41 -12.06 17.52
N VAL A 272 7.24 -12.13 16.49
CA VAL A 272 6.83 -12.64 15.17
C VAL A 272 6.40 -14.10 15.23
N VAL A 273 7.11 -14.95 15.98
CA VAL A 273 6.72 -16.35 16.18
C VAL A 273 5.38 -16.45 16.92
N ARG A 274 5.19 -15.71 18.01
CA ARG A 274 3.92 -15.69 18.77
C ARG A 274 2.75 -15.23 17.92
N LEU A 275 2.96 -14.21 17.08
CA LEU A 275 1.94 -13.71 16.16
C LEU A 275 1.66 -14.69 15.01
N ALA A 276 2.66 -15.42 14.53
CA ALA A 276 2.46 -16.49 13.54
C ALA A 276 1.67 -17.68 14.11
N ASP A 277 1.93 -18.05 15.37
CA ASP A 277 1.15 -19.06 16.09
C ASP A 277 -0.31 -18.58 16.25
N ALA A 278 -0.51 -17.32 16.66
CA ALA A 278 -1.83 -16.70 16.79
C ALA A 278 -2.57 -16.58 15.44
N GLU A 279 -1.87 -16.23 14.36
CA GLU A 279 -2.45 -16.16 13.01
C GLU A 279 -2.90 -17.55 12.55
N SER A 280 -2.06 -18.56 12.75
CA SER A 280 -2.36 -19.95 12.41
C SER A 280 -3.59 -20.46 13.16
N ALA A 281 -3.67 -20.18 14.47
CA ALA A 281 -4.79 -20.58 15.31
C ALA A 281 -6.09 -19.83 14.95
N THR A 282 -6.03 -18.50 14.75
CA THR A 282 -7.19 -17.70 14.32
C THR A 282 -7.68 -18.08 12.92
N ALA A 283 -6.79 -18.48 12.01
CA ALA A 283 -7.17 -19.00 10.69
C ALA A 283 -7.88 -20.36 10.77
N LEU A 284 -7.50 -21.24 11.71
CA LEU A 284 -8.20 -22.49 11.97
C LEU A 284 -9.59 -22.24 12.56
N TRP A 285 -9.69 -21.34 13.53
CA TRP A 285 -10.96 -20.93 14.11
C TRP A 285 -11.90 -20.34 13.05
N ARG A 286 -11.42 -19.40 12.23
CA ARG A 286 -12.16 -18.80 11.11
C ARG A 286 -12.67 -19.85 10.12
N ARG A 287 -11.86 -20.86 9.80
CA ARG A 287 -12.26 -21.98 8.93
C ARG A 287 -13.34 -22.87 9.57
N SER A 288 -13.24 -23.13 10.86
CA SER A 288 -14.23 -23.91 11.61
C SER A 288 -15.58 -23.18 11.68
N ASP A 289 -15.55 -21.89 12.02
CA ASP A 289 -16.72 -21.00 12.04
C ASP A 289 -17.41 -20.92 10.66
N HIS A 290 -16.63 -20.74 9.59
CA HIS A 290 -17.17 -20.77 8.22
C HIS A 290 -17.81 -22.10 7.82
N ARG A 291 -17.34 -23.24 8.34
CA ARG A 291 -17.95 -24.57 8.10
C ARG A 291 -19.27 -24.74 8.86
N ALA A 292 -19.41 -24.11 10.02
CA ALA A 292 -20.63 -24.16 10.83
C ALA A 292 -21.81 -23.38 10.21
N ARG A 293 -21.59 -22.59 9.15
CA ARG A 293 -22.59 -21.81 8.38
C ARG A 293 -23.33 -20.74 9.18
N ASP A 294 -22.82 -20.34 10.34
CA ASP A 294 -23.44 -19.30 11.18
C ASP A 294 -22.90 -17.91 10.79
N ARG A 295 -23.68 -17.14 10.02
CA ARG A 295 -23.30 -15.76 9.63
C ARG A 295 -23.78 -14.79 10.70
N SER A 296 -23.11 -14.78 11.84
CA SER A 296 -23.39 -13.90 12.99
C SER A 296 -22.33 -12.78 13.12
N GLN A 297 -22.60 -11.77 13.97
CA GLN A 297 -21.64 -10.74 14.38
C GLN A 297 -20.30 -11.36 14.83
N SER A 298 -20.37 -12.52 15.49
CA SER A 298 -19.22 -13.31 15.93
C SER A 298 -18.25 -13.68 14.80
N SER A 299 -18.74 -13.98 13.59
CA SER A 299 -17.90 -14.35 12.43
C SER A 299 -17.10 -13.16 11.89
N ALA A 300 -17.69 -11.96 11.94
CA ALA A 300 -17.02 -10.72 11.58
C ALA A 300 -15.93 -10.34 12.60
N ASP A 301 -16.21 -10.51 13.89
CA ASP A 301 -15.24 -10.25 14.96
C ASP A 301 -14.06 -11.25 14.94
N ILE A 302 -14.32 -12.54 14.63
CA ILE A 302 -13.25 -13.55 14.38
C ILE A 302 -12.37 -13.13 13.18
N SER A 303 -13.00 -12.71 12.08
CA SER A 303 -12.25 -12.29 10.88
C SER A 303 -11.43 -11.03 11.14
N ARG A 304 -11.98 -10.07 11.90
CA ARG A 304 -11.26 -8.86 12.34
C ARG A 304 -10.05 -9.23 13.21
N LEU A 305 -10.22 -10.11 14.19
CA LEU A 305 -9.13 -10.55 15.04
C LEU A 305 -8.01 -11.19 14.21
N HIS A 306 -8.36 -12.09 13.29
CA HIS A 306 -7.39 -12.69 12.37
C HIS A 306 -6.63 -11.64 11.55
N SER A 307 -7.34 -10.68 10.93
CA SER A 307 -6.71 -9.61 10.17
C SER A 307 -5.77 -8.73 11.00
N ARG A 308 -6.13 -8.39 12.25
CA ARG A 308 -5.27 -7.60 13.15
C ARG A 308 -4.00 -8.36 13.57
N VAL A 309 -4.11 -9.66 13.82
CA VAL A 309 -2.95 -10.52 14.11
C VAL A 309 -2.04 -10.64 12.90
N ALA A 310 -2.61 -10.84 11.70
CA ALA A 310 -1.86 -10.93 10.45
C ALA A 310 -1.11 -9.62 10.13
N ASP A 311 -1.78 -8.47 10.24
CA ASP A 311 -1.18 -7.13 10.05
C ASP A 311 -0.03 -6.89 11.05
N ALA A 312 -0.23 -7.20 12.33
CA ALA A 312 0.83 -7.08 13.32
C ALA A 312 2.02 -8.00 13.04
N ARG A 313 1.78 -9.25 12.61
CA ARG A 313 2.86 -10.17 12.21
C ARG A 313 3.64 -9.61 11.02
N GLU A 314 2.94 -9.17 9.97
CA GLU A 314 3.56 -8.65 8.76
C GLU A 314 4.42 -7.42 9.06
N ARG A 315 3.88 -6.46 9.82
CA ARG A 315 4.62 -5.26 10.24
C ARG A 315 5.86 -5.62 11.04
N LEU A 316 5.73 -6.47 12.06
CA LEU A 316 6.87 -6.87 12.90
C LEU A 316 7.87 -7.76 12.16
N ALA A 317 7.45 -8.49 11.13
CA ALA A 317 8.34 -9.29 10.27
C ALA A 317 9.06 -8.45 9.19
N SER A 318 8.64 -7.20 8.98
CA SER A 318 9.24 -6.32 7.96
C SER A 318 10.72 -6.04 8.21
N ARG A 319 11.46 -5.74 7.14
CA ARG A 319 12.91 -5.47 7.19
C ARG A 319 13.28 -4.31 8.12
N ARG A 320 12.41 -3.33 8.34
CA ARG A 320 12.66 -2.25 9.31
C ARG A 320 12.68 -2.77 10.75
N TRP A 321 11.76 -3.66 11.11
CA TRP A 321 11.66 -4.19 12.47
C TRP A 321 12.75 -5.22 12.78
N SER A 322 13.23 -5.98 11.81
CA SER A 322 14.37 -6.90 12.02
C SER A 322 15.67 -6.17 12.38
N LEU A 323 15.80 -4.89 12.01
CA LEU A 323 16.98 -4.06 12.30
C LEU A 323 16.94 -3.36 13.67
N ILE A 324 15.85 -3.49 14.44
CA ILE A 324 15.64 -2.72 15.68
C ILE A 324 16.68 -2.99 16.78
N ASN A 325 17.30 -4.17 16.73
CA ASN A 325 18.39 -4.54 17.64
C ASN A 325 19.78 -4.35 17.02
N ALA A 326 19.88 -4.21 15.70
CA ALA A 326 21.14 -3.95 15.03
C ALA A 326 21.73 -2.63 15.52
N ARG A 327 23.05 -2.57 15.67
CA ARG A 327 23.81 -1.35 16.04
C ARG A 327 24.70 -0.86 14.90
N GLN A 328 24.72 -1.59 13.80
CA GLN A 328 25.55 -1.32 12.62
C GLN A 328 24.69 -1.55 11.39
N LEU A 329 24.80 -0.67 10.39
CA LEU A 329 24.10 -0.79 9.11
C LEU A 329 24.97 -0.23 7.99
N LEU A 330 25.05 -0.96 6.88
CA LEU A 330 25.66 -0.47 5.65
C LEU A 330 24.57 -0.12 4.62
N VAL A 331 24.47 1.15 4.28
CA VAL A 331 23.58 1.64 3.20
C VAL A 331 24.34 1.57 1.88
N THR A 332 23.89 0.72 0.97
CA THR A 332 24.45 0.54 -0.38
C THR A 332 23.56 1.20 -1.42
N GLY A 333 24.04 1.28 -2.66
CA GLY A 333 23.29 1.80 -3.80
C GLY A 333 24.19 2.48 -4.81
N GLU A 334 23.71 2.66 -6.03
CA GLU A 334 24.43 3.33 -7.10
C GLU A 334 24.69 4.83 -6.80
N GLY A 335 25.57 5.44 -7.60
CA GLY A 335 25.78 6.89 -7.58
C GLY A 335 24.48 7.65 -7.86
N GLY A 336 24.25 8.77 -7.20
CA GLY A 336 23.09 9.64 -7.48
C GLY A 336 21.73 9.19 -6.93
N ARG A 337 21.62 8.00 -6.33
CA ARG A 337 20.35 7.46 -5.77
C ARG A 337 19.83 8.14 -4.51
N GLY A 338 20.61 9.01 -3.86
CA GLY A 338 20.16 9.81 -2.71
C GLY A 338 20.67 9.37 -1.33
N LYS A 339 21.64 8.46 -1.23
CA LYS A 339 22.21 7.97 0.05
C LYS A 339 22.59 9.09 1.04
N SER A 340 23.41 10.05 0.61
CA SER A 340 23.82 11.18 1.47
C SER A 340 22.63 12.02 1.94
N HIS A 341 21.59 12.14 1.09
CA HIS A 341 20.37 12.88 1.43
C HIS A 341 19.54 12.12 2.49
N LEU A 342 19.30 10.82 2.29
CA LEU A 342 18.65 9.93 3.26
C LEU A 342 19.33 10.00 4.63
N LEU A 343 20.66 9.91 4.64
CA LEU A 343 21.47 9.93 5.86
C LEU A 343 21.42 11.28 6.58
N ALA A 344 21.50 12.39 5.83
CA ALA A 344 21.35 13.72 6.41
C ALA A 344 19.95 13.92 6.99
N ASP A 345 18.90 13.46 6.31
CA ASP A 345 17.52 13.54 6.79
C ASP A 345 17.27 12.69 8.06
N ALA A 346 17.88 11.51 8.15
CA ALA A 346 17.82 10.69 9.36
C ALA A 346 18.50 11.38 10.56
N CYS A 347 19.66 12.00 10.34
CA CYS A 347 20.33 12.80 11.37
C CYS A 347 19.51 14.05 11.76
N GLN A 348 18.91 14.74 10.79
CA GLN A 348 18.09 15.93 11.04
C GLN A 348 16.91 15.58 11.95
N HIS A 349 16.25 14.44 11.72
CA HIS A 349 15.15 13.98 12.58
C HIS A 349 15.57 13.69 14.02
N GLN A 350 16.70 13.02 14.23
CA GLN A 350 17.25 12.79 15.56
C GLN A 350 17.53 14.11 16.29
N VAL A 351 18.17 15.04 15.60
CA VAL A 351 18.51 16.37 16.13
C VAL A 351 17.27 17.20 16.45
N ASP A 352 16.23 17.13 15.63
CA ASP A 352 14.94 17.81 15.85
C ASP A 352 14.16 17.19 17.02
N ALA A 353 14.32 15.88 17.24
CA ALA A 353 13.81 15.15 18.39
C ALA A 353 14.67 15.31 19.66
N ASP A 354 15.64 16.25 19.65
CA ASP A 354 16.57 16.51 20.76
C ASP A 354 17.38 15.27 21.19
N ALA A 355 17.65 14.37 20.25
CA ALA A 355 18.40 13.14 20.46
C ALA A 355 19.79 13.20 19.79
N PRO A 356 20.80 12.46 20.34
CA PRO A 356 22.17 12.57 19.85
C PRO A 356 22.36 12.02 18.44
N ALA A 357 22.83 12.84 17.51
CA ALA A 357 23.23 12.39 16.18
C ALA A 357 24.44 13.16 15.63
N LEU A 358 25.28 12.45 14.88
CA LEU A 358 26.50 12.96 14.27
C LEU A 358 26.58 12.51 12.81
N LEU A 359 26.71 13.48 11.91
CA LEU A 359 26.95 13.24 10.50
C LEU A 359 28.40 13.57 10.18
N VAL A 360 29.17 12.55 9.82
CA VAL A 360 30.58 12.64 9.44
C VAL A 360 30.70 12.37 7.94
N LEU A 361 31.38 13.26 7.22
CA LEU A 361 31.65 13.09 5.79
C LEU A 361 33.02 12.45 5.61
N SER A 362 33.06 11.22 5.09
CA SER A 362 34.31 10.44 4.99
C SER A 362 35.37 11.13 4.13
N HIS A 363 34.96 11.86 3.08
CA HIS A 363 35.89 12.55 2.19
C HIS A 363 36.69 13.70 2.84
N LEU A 364 36.34 14.10 4.08
CA LEU A 364 37.09 15.07 4.88
C LEU A 364 38.16 14.42 5.76
N LEU A 365 38.13 13.10 5.91
CA LEU A 365 39.10 12.34 6.68
C LEU A 365 40.39 12.13 5.85
N LYS A 366 41.52 12.15 6.54
CA LYS A 366 42.84 11.79 6.01
C LYS A 366 43.17 10.35 6.38
N ASP A 367 44.25 9.80 5.81
CA ASP A 367 44.77 8.48 6.17
C ASP A 367 45.46 8.48 7.56
N GLU A 368 44.65 8.63 8.59
CA GLU A 368 45.00 8.54 10.00
C GLU A 368 43.90 7.77 10.75
N ASP A 369 43.99 7.65 12.07
CA ASP A 369 42.96 7.02 12.88
C ASP A 369 41.60 7.76 12.74
N PRO A 370 40.50 7.10 12.31
CA PRO A 370 39.24 7.78 12.05
C PRO A 370 38.63 8.42 13.29
N TRP A 371 38.66 7.75 14.45
CA TRP A 371 38.06 8.29 15.67
C TRP A 371 38.80 9.51 16.20
N ALA A 372 40.14 9.48 16.20
CA ALA A 372 40.95 10.63 16.58
C ALA A 372 40.65 11.86 15.71
N GLN A 373 40.47 11.64 14.40
CA GLN A 373 40.11 12.70 13.46
C GLN A 373 38.70 13.24 13.67
N ILE A 374 37.71 12.36 13.91
CA ILE A 374 36.34 12.76 14.21
C ILE A 374 36.31 13.63 15.47
N VAL A 375 36.94 13.17 16.56
CA VAL A 375 37.00 13.94 17.82
C VAL A 375 37.69 15.30 17.62
N ALA A 376 38.79 15.34 16.86
CA ALA A 376 39.47 16.59 16.54
C ALA A 376 38.61 17.54 15.69
N GLY A 377 37.83 17.02 14.74
CA GLY A 377 36.96 17.79 13.85
C GLY A 377 35.68 18.33 14.50
N LEU A 378 35.32 17.79 15.67
CA LEU A 378 34.14 18.18 16.45
C LEU A 378 34.37 19.41 17.35
N ASP A 379 35.53 20.06 17.26
CA ASP A 379 35.91 21.23 18.07
C ASP A 379 35.79 20.98 19.59
N LEU A 380 36.03 19.73 20.02
CA LEU A 380 36.04 19.34 21.43
C LEU A 380 37.34 19.82 22.13
N PRO A 381 37.34 20.00 23.46
CA PRO A 381 38.57 20.31 24.19
C PRO A 381 39.67 19.30 23.91
N ARG A 382 40.91 19.77 23.64
CA ARG A 382 42.04 18.92 23.18
C ARG A 382 42.43 17.77 24.11
N HIS A 383 41.95 17.77 25.35
CA HIS A 383 42.24 16.73 26.33
C HIS A 383 41.25 15.56 26.30
N VAL A 384 40.12 15.70 25.59
CA VAL A 384 39.10 14.65 25.48
C VAL A 384 39.63 13.51 24.62
N ARG A 385 39.71 12.31 25.21
CA ARG A 385 40.10 11.09 24.50
C ARG A 385 38.90 10.46 23.79
N VAL A 386 39.17 9.59 22.80
CA VAL A 386 38.11 8.86 22.05
C VAL A 386 37.18 8.10 22.99
N GLU A 387 37.74 7.35 23.96
CA GLU A 387 36.97 6.60 24.96
C GLU A 387 36.08 7.52 25.83
N GLU A 388 36.58 8.70 26.19
CA GLU A 388 35.83 9.69 26.98
C GLU A 388 34.69 10.28 26.15
N PHE A 389 34.93 10.57 24.87
CA PHE A 389 33.91 11.05 23.95
C PHE A 389 32.82 10.00 23.70
N LEU A 390 33.19 8.75 23.39
CA LEU A 390 32.23 7.67 23.16
C LEU A 390 31.44 7.38 24.44
N GLY A 391 32.08 7.38 25.61
CA GLY A 391 31.38 7.24 26.89
C GLY A 391 30.42 8.39 27.19
N ALA A 392 30.76 9.62 26.82
CA ALA A 392 29.89 10.78 26.96
C ALA A 392 28.69 10.71 25.99
N LEU A 393 28.92 10.25 24.75
CA LEU A 393 27.87 10.07 23.74
C LEU A 393 26.90 8.94 24.12
N ASP A 394 27.42 7.83 24.65
CA ASP A 394 26.62 6.71 25.18
C ASP A 394 25.75 7.17 26.36
N ALA A 395 26.31 7.95 27.29
CA ALA A 395 25.56 8.51 28.41
C ALA A 395 24.47 9.51 27.96
N ALA A 396 24.76 10.33 26.94
CA ALA A 396 23.79 11.24 26.35
C ALA A 396 22.62 10.50 25.68
N ALA A 397 22.93 9.44 24.93
CA ALA A 397 21.95 8.59 24.28
C ALA A 397 21.06 7.87 25.31
N GLN A 398 21.67 7.23 26.31
CA GLN A 398 20.95 6.60 27.41
C GLN A 398 20.00 7.57 28.13
N ALA A 399 20.44 8.81 28.38
CA ALA A 399 19.61 9.84 28.99
C ALA A 399 18.42 10.27 28.10
N SER A 400 18.58 10.22 26.76
CA SER A 400 17.52 10.52 25.79
C SER A 400 16.50 9.37 25.62
N GLY A 401 16.89 8.15 25.97
CA GLY A 401 16.10 6.93 25.79
C GLY A 401 16.10 6.40 24.35
N VAL A 402 16.96 6.92 23.47
CA VAL A 402 17.18 6.43 22.11
C VAL A 402 18.68 6.28 21.88
N ARG A 403 19.09 5.46 20.90
CA ARG A 403 20.51 5.29 20.61
C ARG A 403 21.05 6.48 19.81
N ALA A 404 22.25 6.93 20.14
CA ALA A 404 22.98 7.92 19.36
C ALA A 404 23.21 7.40 17.95
N LEU A 405 22.94 8.23 16.95
CA LEU A 405 23.18 7.92 15.55
C LEU A 405 24.52 8.51 15.09
N VAL A 406 25.51 7.68 14.82
CA VAL A 406 26.77 8.10 14.17
C VAL A 406 26.75 7.65 12.72
N VAL A 407 26.69 8.61 11.81
CA VAL A 407 26.70 8.37 10.37
C VAL A 407 28.06 8.70 9.78
N ILE A 408 28.63 7.76 9.04
CA ILE A 408 29.78 7.99 8.16
C ILE A 408 29.30 7.93 6.71
N ASP A 409 29.13 9.09 6.09
CA ASP A 409 28.70 9.19 4.70
C ASP A 409 29.89 9.02 3.73
N GLY A 410 29.75 8.10 2.79
CA GLY A 410 30.64 7.92 1.64
C GLY A 410 31.98 7.29 1.99
N ILE A 411 32.00 6.13 2.67
CA ILE A 411 33.26 5.47 3.06
C ILE A 411 34.15 5.09 1.88
N ASN A 412 33.60 5.01 0.66
CA ASN A 412 34.36 4.78 -0.56
C ASN A 412 34.94 6.07 -1.18
N GLU A 413 34.59 7.26 -0.69
CA GLU A 413 35.00 8.55 -1.27
C GLU A 413 36.41 8.97 -0.82
N ARG A 414 37.18 9.59 -1.74
CA ARG A 414 38.49 10.26 -1.52
C ARG A 414 39.44 9.59 -0.52
N GLY A 415 40.10 8.50 -0.93
CA GLY A 415 41.05 7.77 -0.08
C GLY A 415 40.39 6.90 1.00
N GLY A 416 39.05 6.94 1.11
CA GLY A 416 38.29 6.16 2.08
C GLY A 416 38.54 4.66 1.99
N GLN A 417 38.81 4.09 0.82
CA GLN A 417 39.19 2.66 0.73
C GLN A 417 40.45 2.33 1.51
N ALA A 418 41.49 3.15 1.41
CA ALA A 418 42.74 2.90 2.14
C ALA A 418 42.53 3.00 3.66
N ILE A 419 41.62 3.89 4.08
CA ILE A 419 41.26 4.09 5.49
C ILE A 419 40.42 2.91 5.98
N TRP A 420 39.27 2.68 5.35
CA TRP A 420 38.22 1.81 5.87
C TRP A 420 38.52 0.32 5.65
N SER A 421 39.16 -0.09 4.55
CA SER A 421 39.52 -1.50 4.34
C SER A 421 40.49 -2.04 5.41
N VAL A 422 41.30 -1.16 6.03
CA VAL A 422 42.26 -1.54 7.06
C VAL A 422 41.74 -1.22 8.47
N ARG A 423 41.00 -0.13 8.64
CA ARG A 423 40.66 0.42 9.97
C ARG A 423 39.20 0.23 10.37
N LEU A 424 38.32 -0.26 9.49
CA LEU A 424 36.90 -0.45 9.83
C LEU A 424 36.69 -1.39 11.01
N ALA A 425 37.48 -2.48 11.10
CA ALA A 425 37.39 -3.42 12.20
C ALA A 425 37.69 -2.77 13.56
N GLY A 426 38.78 -2.01 13.66
CA GLY A 426 39.12 -1.26 14.87
C GLY A 426 38.08 -0.18 15.19
N PHE A 427 37.64 0.55 14.17
CA PHE A 427 36.62 1.60 14.32
C PHE A 427 35.30 1.06 14.92
N LEU A 428 34.83 -0.09 14.45
CA LEU A 428 33.61 -0.73 14.96
C LEU A 428 33.83 -1.39 16.31
N HIS A 429 35.02 -1.95 16.56
CA HIS A 429 35.37 -2.53 17.86
C HIS A 429 35.33 -1.49 18.99
N ASP A 430 35.83 -0.27 18.75
CA ASP A 430 35.81 0.81 19.73
C ASP A 430 34.39 1.19 20.16
N VAL A 431 33.40 1.06 19.26
CA VAL A 431 31.98 1.36 19.55
C VAL A 431 31.26 0.19 20.22
N GLU A 432 31.74 -1.05 20.05
CA GLU A 432 31.05 -2.26 20.53
C GLU A 432 30.75 -2.20 22.04
N ALA A 433 31.66 -1.59 22.80
CA ALA A 433 31.55 -1.39 24.23
C ALA A 433 30.40 -0.43 24.65
N TYR A 434 29.84 0.36 23.73
CA TYR A 434 28.85 1.40 24.00
C TYR A 434 27.48 1.02 23.41
N PRO A 435 26.57 0.39 24.18
CA PRO A 435 25.32 -0.17 23.67
C PRO A 435 24.31 0.86 23.19
N TRP A 436 24.46 2.12 23.60
CA TRP A 436 23.58 3.21 23.20
C TRP A 436 24.08 3.98 21.97
N ILE A 437 25.08 3.46 21.24
CA ILE A 437 25.57 4.04 19.99
C ILE A 437 25.27 3.10 18.83
N SER A 438 24.73 3.66 17.74
CA SER A 438 24.54 2.98 16.46
C SER A 438 25.35 3.66 15.36
N VAL A 439 25.96 2.86 14.50
CA VAL A 439 26.79 3.32 13.39
C VAL A 439 26.11 2.99 12.07
N VAL A 440 25.96 4.00 11.21
CA VAL A 440 25.49 3.81 9.84
C VAL A 440 26.57 4.26 8.87
N LEU A 441 26.93 3.39 7.94
CA LEU A 441 27.93 3.64 6.91
C LEU A 441 27.22 3.72 5.56
N SER A 442 27.64 4.60 4.65
CA SER A 442 27.20 4.52 3.24
C SER A 442 28.36 4.21 2.30
N CYS A 443 28.13 3.27 1.38
CA CYS A 443 29.07 2.88 0.36
C CYS A 443 28.35 2.78 -1.00
N ARG A 444 29.05 3.09 -2.09
CA ARG A 444 28.55 2.74 -3.43
C ARG A 444 28.66 1.24 -3.63
N SER A 445 27.65 0.63 -4.27
CA SER A 445 27.60 -0.84 -4.46
C SER A 445 28.85 -1.40 -5.15
N THR A 446 29.43 -0.66 -6.10
CA THR A 446 30.64 -1.05 -6.85
C THR A 446 31.90 -1.12 -6.00
N TYR A 447 31.92 -0.44 -4.86
CA TYR A 447 33.08 -0.34 -3.98
C TYR A 447 32.98 -1.22 -2.73
N VAL A 448 31.87 -1.96 -2.56
CA VAL A 448 31.62 -2.75 -1.34
C VAL A 448 32.73 -3.76 -1.13
N ASP A 449 33.08 -4.55 -2.15
CA ASP A 449 34.08 -5.61 -2.01
C ASP A 449 35.51 -5.09 -1.80
N ALA A 450 35.80 -3.86 -2.25
CA ALA A 450 37.10 -3.21 -2.06
C ALA A 450 37.21 -2.45 -0.73
N THR A 451 36.10 -1.97 -0.18
CA THR A 451 36.08 -1.09 1.01
C THR A 451 35.74 -1.86 2.28
N ILE A 452 34.89 -2.87 2.20
CA ILE A 452 34.41 -3.66 3.34
C ILE A 452 35.26 -4.93 3.46
N PRO A 453 35.98 -5.14 4.58
CA PRO A 453 36.71 -6.38 4.83
C PRO A 453 35.80 -7.61 4.77
N THR A 454 36.31 -8.73 4.27
CA THR A 454 35.53 -9.96 4.05
C THR A 454 34.93 -10.56 5.32
N GLU A 455 35.49 -10.26 6.51
CA GLU A 455 34.90 -10.67 7.78
C GLU A 455 33.58 -9.96 8.14
N PHE A 456 33.24 -8.85 7.46
CA PHE A 456 31.99 -8.10 7.64
C PHE A 456 30.96 -8.43 6.56
N ASP A 457 30.43 -9.65 6.62
CA ASP A 457 29.32 -10.07 5.76
C ASP A 457 27.97 -9.49 6.20
N GLU A 458 26.88 -9.81 5.48
CA GLU A 458 25.53 -9.30 5.76
C GLU A 458 24.96 -9.75 7.12
N THR A 459 25.55 -10.76 7.76
CA THR A 459 25.16 -11.22 9.09
C THR A 459 25.79 -10.38 10.19
N VAL A 460 27.00 -9.85 9.96
CA VAL A 460 27.70 -8.97 10.90
C VAL A 460 27.25 -7.52 10.73
N ILE A 461 27.22 -7.03 9.48
CA ILE A 461 26.74 -5.70 9.13
C ILE A 461 25.58 -5.85 8.15
N PRO A 462 24.32 -5.79 8.64
CA PRO A 462 23.16 -5.76 7.78
C PRO A 462 23.30 -4.71 6.68
N ARG A 463 22.92 -5.08 5.46
CA ARG A 463 22.95 -4.18 4.31
C ARG A 463 21.55 -3.64 4.03
N LEU A 464 21.47 -2.43 3.51
CA LEU A 464 20.23 -1.79 3.07
C LEU A 464 20.48 -1.10 1.73
N ASP A 465 19.82 -1.58 0.67
CA ASP A 465 20.03 -1.06 -0.67
C ASP A 465 19.10 0.12 -0.98
N HIS A 466 19.67 1.24 -1.41
CA HIS A 466 18.95 2.45 -1.75
C HIS A 466 18.74 2.56 -3.27
N THR A 467 17.53 2.22 -3.71
CA THR A 467 17.16 2.15 -5.14
C THR A 467 16.81 3.50 -5.77
N GLY A 468 16.48 4.51 -4.97
CA GLY A 468 16.14 5.86 -5.44
C GLY A 468 14.67 6.19 -5.24
N PHE A 469 14.08 6.92 -6.18
CA PHE A 469 12.66 7.27 -6.20
C PHE A 469 11.83 6.21 -6.91
N SER A 470 10.67 5.88 -6.36
CA SER A 470 9.60 5.29 -7.16
C SER A 470 9.05 6.32 -8.14
N THR A 471 8.25 5.87 -9.11
CA THR A 471 7.50 6.76 -9.99
C THR A 471 6.63 7.77 -9.22
N SER A 472 6.10 7.37 -8.06
CA SER A 472 5.30 8.24 -7.20
C SER A 472 6.14 9.29 -6.48
N ASP A 473 7.35 8.92 -6.04
CA ASP A 473 8.29 9.83 -5.39
C ASP A 473 8.85 10.86 -6.37
N ALA A 474 9.18 10.43 -7.59
CA ALA A 474 9.60 11.29 -8.69
C ALA A 474 8.53 12.34 -9.03
N ALA A 475 7.26 11.93 -9.12
CA ALA A 475 6.16 12.86 -9.34
C ALA A 475 6.02 13.87 -8.19
N ARG A 476 6.06 13.40 -6.94
CA ARG A 476 6.01 14.28 -5.76
C ARG A 476 7.18 15.27 -5.73
N TYR A 477 8.37 14.83 -6.13
CA TYR A 477 9.53 15.69 -6.26
C TYR A 477 9.29 16.81 -7.28
N LEU A 478 8.81 16.47 -8.48
CA LEU A 478 8.47 17.44 -9.53
C LEU A 478 7.42 18.46 -9.06
N ASP A 479 6.37 18.00 -8.37
CA ASP A 479 5.33 18.85 -7.76
C ASP A 479 5.92 19.86 -6.79
N MET A 480 6.78 19.40 -5.86
CA MET A 480 7.46 20.28 -4.89
C MET A 480 8.37 21.31 -5.57
N ARG A 481 8.89 20.98 -6.77
CA ARG A 481 9.72 21.87 -7.59
C ARG A 481 8.91 22.86 -8.44
N GLY A 482 7.58 22.78 -8.41
CA GLY A 482 6.71 23.59 -9.28
C GLY A 482 6.85 23.26 -10.76
N VAL A 483 7.41 22.08 -11.09
CA VAL A 483 7.45 21.57 -12.45
C VAL A 483 6.15 20.80 -12.67
N THR A 484 5.38 21.19 -13.68
CA THR A 484 4.13 20.53 -14.03
C THR A 484 4.34 19.02 -14.08
N THR A 485 3.56 18.28 -13.27
CA THR A 485 3.59 16.81 -13.20
C THR A 485 3.70 16.19 -14.57
N LEU A 486 4.34 15.02 -14.66
CA LEU A 486 4.38 14.22 -15.89
C LEU A 486 2.99 14.11 -16.53
N ASP A 487 2.73 14.98 -17.51
CA ASP A 487 1.57 14.89 -18.39
C ASP A 487 1.62 13.59 -19.21
N ALA A 488 2.77 12.91 -19.24
CA ALA A 488 2.94 11.59 -19.83
C ALA A 488 2.80 10.45 -18.81
N PRO A 489 2.02 9.40 -19.12
CA PRO A 489 1.90 8.21 -18.28
C PRO A 489 3.16 7.37 -18.13
N TRP A 490 4.17 7.63 -18.97
CA TRP A 490 5.35 6.79 -19.15
C TRP A 490 6.61 7.55 -18.73
N PRO A 491 6.92 7.60 -17.42
CA PRO A 491 8.15 8.22 -16.94
C PRO A 491 9.37 7.46 -17.45
N LEU A 492 10.44 8.21 -17.66
CA LEU A 492 11.76 7.65 -17.90
C LEU A 492 12.29 6.97 -16.63
N ALA A 493 13.02 5.86 -16.80
CA ALA A 493 13.70 5.17 -15.70
C ALA A 493 14.69 6.10 -14.96
N GLU A 494 15.25 7.07 -15.66
CA GLU A 494 16.17 8.07 -15.12
C GLU A 494 15.50 8.97 -14.07
N PHE A 495 14.17 9.09 -14.08
CA PHE A 495 13.44 9.81 -13.03
C PHE A 495 13.44 9.09 -11.69
N GLU A 496 13.77 7.80 -11.65
CA GLU A 496 14.01 7.09 -10.39
C GLU A 496 15.31 7.54 -9.71
N THR A 497 16.17 8.29 -10.40
CA THR A 497 17.40 8.83 -9.82
C THR A 497 17.21 10.28 -9.37
N PRO A 498 17.20 10.57 -8.05
CA PRO A 498 16.96 11.93 -7.54
C PRO A 498 17.96 12.97 -8.07
N LEU A 499 19.23 12.58 -8.28
CA LEU A 499 20.24 13.48 -8.83
C LEU A 499 19.89 13.95 -10.25
N PHE A 500 19.37 13.06 -11.09
CA PHE A 500 18.94 13.40 -12.46
C PHE A 500 17.81 14.42 -12.43
N LEU A 501 16.75 14.14 -11.66
CA LEU A 501 15.60 15.03 -11.51
C LEU A 501 16.00 16.38 -10.92
N LYS A 502 16.86 16.40 -9.91
CA LYS A 502 17.34 17.63 -9.30
C LYS A 502 18.02 18.50 -10.34
N THR A 503 19.01 17.97 -11.06
CA THR A 503 19.75 18.73 -12.07
C THR A 503 18.85 19.21 -13.20
N LEU A 504 17.91 18.36 -13.66
CA LEU A 504 16.93 18.74 -14.67
C LEU A 504 16.02 19.89 -14.19
N CYS A 505 15.48 19.80 -12.98
CA CYS A 505 14.64 20.84 -12.39
C CYS A 505 15.41 22.14 -12.10
N ASP A 506 16.66 22.03 -11.63
CA ASP A 506 17.56 23.17 -11.44
C ASP A 506 17.78 23.88 -12.80
N GLY A 507 17.98 23.11 -13.88
CA GLY A 507 18.09 23.62 -15.25
C GLY A 507 16.85 24.35 -15.75
N LEU A 508 15.67 23.74 -15.62
CA LEU A 508 14.40 24.33 -16.03
C LEU A 508 14.10 25.64 -15.28
N ALA A 509 14.36 25.65 -13.96
CA ALA A 509 14.18 26.86 -13.15
C ALA A 509 15.10 28.01 -13.61
N LEU A 510 16.30 27.70 -14.12
CA LEU A 510 17.23 28.69 -14.65
C LEU A 510 16.79 29.29 -15.99
N THR A 511 16.08 28.52 -16.82
CA THR A 511 15.52 29.00 -18.10
C THR A 511 14.14 29.65 -17.94
N GLY A 512 13.55 29.58 -16.75
CA GLY A 512 12.18 30.05 -16.48
C GLY A 512 11.11 29.10 -17.02
N GLU A 513 11.48 27.87 -17.37
CA GLU A 513 10.56 26.83 -17.79
C GLU A 513 10.06 26.05 -16.57
N SER A 514 8.78 25.70 -16.58
CA SER A 514 8.14 24.94 -15.50
C SER A 514 7.48 23.65 -16.02
N THR A 515 7.76 23.27 -17.27
CA THR A 515 7.12 22.13 -17.94
C THR A 515 8.19 21.26 -18.56
N LEU A 516 8.12 19.95 -18.32
CA LEU A 516 8.89 19.00 -19.11
C LEU A 516 8.38 18.98 -20.56
N PRO A 517 9.23 18.57 -21.52
CA PRO A 517 8.81 18.24 -22.88
C PRO A 517 7.54 17.38 -22.88
N ARG A 518 6.62 17.66 -23.81
CA ARG A 518 5.41 16.84 -23.97
C ARG A 518 5.82 15.40 -24.29
N GLY A 519 5.05 14.42 -23.81
CA GLY A 519 5.33 12.98 -23.96
C GLY A 519 5.59 12.47 -25.37
N SER A 520 5.29 13.28 -26.40
CA SER A 520 5.61 12.99 -27.79
C SER A 520 7.10 13.14 -28.15
N GLN A 521 7.93 13.87 -27.40
CA GLN A 521 9.28 14.30 -27.85
C GLN A 521 10.46 13.33 -27.58
N GLY A 522 10.19 12.11 -27.11
CA GLY A 522 11.20 11.05 -26.92
C GLY A 522 12.23 11.33 -25.81
N VAL A 523 13.01 10.30 -25.44
CA VAL A 523 14.05 10.38 -24.40
C VAL A 523 15.22 11.29 -24.79
N SER A 524 15.52 11.39 -26.09
CA SER A 524 16.62 12.19 -26.66
C SER A 524 16.49 13.68 -26.29
N THR A 525 15.27 14.22 -26.31
CA THR A 525 14.99 15.61 -25.91
C THR A 525 15.28 15.87 -24.44
N ILE A 526 14.90 14.93 -23.56
CA ILE A 526 15.12 15.05 -22.11
C ILE A 526 16.62 15.03 -21.77
N PHE A 527 17.39 14.16 -22.43
CA PHE A 527 18.86 14.18 -22.31
C PHE A 527 19.49 15.46 -22.85
N GLY A 528 18.95 16.02 -23.93
CA GLY A 528 19.35 17.34 -24.41
C GLY A 528 19.16 18.45 -23.37
N LEU A 529 18.00 18.48 -22.70
CA LEU A 529 17.73 19.43 -21.62
C LEU A 529 18.63 19.21 -20.42
N TYR A 530 18.84 17.96 -20.02
CA TYR A 530 19.75 17.60 -18.93
C TYR A 530 21.19 18.06 -19.22
N ALA A 531 21.71 17.81 -20.42
CA ALA A 531 23.04 18.26 -20.83
C ALA A 531 23.16 19.80 -20.81
N GLN A 532 22.11 20.51 -21.24
CA GLN A 532 22.07 21.97 -21.20
C GLN A 532 22.04 22.51 -19.77
N ALA A 533 21.28 21.87 -18.87
CA ALA A 533 21.21 22.21 -17.45
C ALA A 533 22.58 22.09 -16.77
N VAL A 534 23.27 20.97 -17.00
CA VAL A 534 24.65 20.75 -16.51
C VAL A 534 25.59 21.80 -17.10
N ALA A 535 25.56 21.98 -18.42
CA ALA A 535 26.43 22.93 -19.10
C ALA A 535 26.24 24.36 -18.58
N GLY A 536 25.00 24.81 -18.37
CA GLY A 536 24.69 26.13 -17.84
C GLY A 536 25.18 26.33 -16.40
N THR A 537 25.09 25.30 -15.56
CA THR A 537 25.58 25.33 -14.18
C THR A 537 27.10 25.44 -14.14
N VAL A 538 27.81 24.53 -14.82
CA VAL A 538 29.28 24.53 -14.86
C VAL A 538 29.83 25.79 -15.51
N GLN A 539 29.20 26.29 -16.58
CA GLN A 539 29.60 27.55 -17.21
C GLN A 539 29.47 28.75 -16.25
N ARG A 540 28.43 28.77 -15.41
CA ARG A 540 28.25 29.83 -14.41
C ARG A 540 29.29 29.74 -13.31
N ASP A 541 29.47 28.55 -12.74
CA ASP A 541 30.36 28.33 -11.59
C ASP A 541 31.84 28.58 -11.96
N MET A 542 32.22 28.25 -13.19
CA MET A 542 33.57 28.49 -13.72
C MET A 542 33.71 29.84 -14.46
N ALA A 543 32.64 30.63 -14.59
CA ALA A 543 32.59 31.88 -15.37
C ALA A 543 33.08 31.73 -16.84
N LEU A 544 32.70 30.65 -17.52
CA LEU A 544 33.09 30.35 -18.90
C LEU A 544 32.21 31.09 -19.92
N ASN A 545 32.78 31.42 -21.09
CA ASN A 545 32.02 32.01 -22.19
C ASN A 545 31.12 30.96 -22.88
N PRO A 546 29.78 31.10 -22.83
CA PRO A 546 28.85 30.10 -23.39
C PRO A 546 29.06 29.84 -24.89
N LYS A 547 29.55 30.82 -25.65
CA LYS A 547 29.76 30.70 -27.10
C LYS A 547 30.86 29.69 -27.47
N LEU A 548 31.78 29.40 -26.55
CA LEU A 548 32.90 28.48 -26.79
C LEU A 548 32.53 27.01 -26.58
N LYS A 549 31.35 26.73 -26.01
CA LYS A 549 30.77 25.39 -25.84
C LYS A 549 31.74 24.37 -25.22
N HIS A 550 32.51 24.76 -24.20
CA HIS A 550 33.50 23.89 -23.55
C HIS A 550 32.89 22.57 -23.04
N VAL A 551 31.77 22.64 -22.31
CA VAL A 551 31.09 21.43 -21.78
C VAL A 551 30.59 20.50 -22.90
N PRO A 552 29.78 20.96 -23.88
CA PRO A 552 29.39 20.10 -25.01
C PRO A 552 30.58 19.48 -25.75
N ARG A 553 31.65 20.24 -25.98
CA ARG A 553 32.86 19.72 -26.63
C ARG A 553 33.52 18.60 -25.83
N LEU A 554 33.52 18.69 -24.50
CA LEU A 554 34.08 17.64 -23.64
C LEU A 554 33.20 16.39 -23.66
N ILE A 555 31.88 16.55 -23.56
CA ILE A 555 30.94 15.41 -23.68
C ILE A 555 31.16 14.66 -25.00
N THR A 556 31.24 15.39 -26.12
CA THR A 556 31.51 14.79 -27.45
C THR A 556 32.88 14.11 -27.50
N ALA A 557 33.92 14.70 -26.90
CA ALA A 557 35.26 14.12 -26.92
C ALA A 557 35.35 12.83 -26.08
N LEU A 558 34.71 12.79 -24.90
CA LEU A 558 34.64 11.58 -24.07
C LEU A 558 33.83 10.49 -24.76
N ALA A 559 32.69 10.83 -25.38
CA ALA A 559 31.89 9.89 -26.15
C ALA A 559 32.65 9.32 -27.36
N ALA A 560 33.48 10.14 -28.03
CA ALA A 560 34.35 9.67 -29.12
C ALA A 560 35.45 8.71 -28.62
N GLU A 561 36.02 8.96 -27.45
CA GLU A 561 36.99 8.04 -26.83
C GLU A 561 36.31 6.69 -26.51
N ILE A 562 35.13 6.70 -25.88
CA ILE A 562 34.34 5.50 -25.60
C ILE A 562 34.01 4.74 -26.89
N ALA A 563 33.63 5.43 -27.97
CA ALA A 563 33.37 4.80 -29.25
C ALA A 563 34.62 4.12 -29.85
N GLN A 564 35.79 4.71 -29.63
CA GLN A 564 37.07 4.23 -30.15
C GLN A 564 37.61 3.05 -29.32
N THR A 565 37.52 3.11 -28.00
CA THR A 565 37.96 2.05 -27.09
C THR A 565 36.92 0.93 -27.02
N GLY A 566 35.64 1.22 -27.23
CA GLY A 566 34.53 0.29 -27.00
C GLY A 566 34.38 -0.10 -25.52
N ASP A 567 34.77 0.80 -24.62
CA ASP A 567 34.64 0.68 -23.17
C ASP A 567 33.94 1.93 -22.62
N ALA A 568 32.92 1.75 -21.79
CA ALA A 568 32.18 2.84 -21.13
C ALA A 568 33.05 3.61 -20.12
N ALA A 569 34.07 2.94 -19.59
CA ALA A 569 35.02 3.49 -18.65
C ALA A 569 36.24 4.07 -19.38
N ILE A 570 36.62 5.28 -19.01
CA ILE A 570 37.82 5.96 -19.50
C ILE A 570 38.79 6.08 -18.33
N PRO A 571 40.05 5.60 -18.41
CA PRO A 571 41.03 5.81 -17.37
C PRO A 571 41.11 7.30 -16.96
N TYR A 572 41.14 7.60 -15.66
CA TYR A 572 41.03 8.99 -15.17
C TYR A 572 42.07 9.91 -15.83
N VAL A 573 43.32 9.47 -15.90
CA VAL A 573 44.42 10.21 -16.53
C VAL A 573 44.10 10.53 -17.99
N ARG A 574 43.50 9.58 -18.72
CA ARG A 574 43.11 9.77 -20.12
C ARG A 574 41.95 10.76 -20.26
N ALA A 575 40.97 10.70 -19.38
CA ALA A 575 39.87 11.67 -19.34
C ALA A 575 40.38 13.10 -19.04
N ASP A 576 41.35 13.23 -18.14
CA ASP A 576 42.01 14.50 -17.77
C ASP A 576 42.81 15.09 -18.93
N GLU A 577 43.56 14.25 -19.66
CA GLU A 577 44.23 14.65 -20.91
C GLU A 577 43.23 15.24 -21.91
N ILE A 578 42.11 14.53 -22.16
CA ILE A 578 41.06 14.97 -23.09
C ILE A 578 40.48 16.32 -22.62
N ALA A 579 40.15 16.45 -21.34
CA ALA A 579 39.63 17.69 -20.78
C ALA A 579 40.60 18.87 -20.92
N THR A 580 41.89 18.64 -20.68
CA THR A 580 42.95 19.65 -20.79
C THR A 580 43.13 20.16 -22.23
N THR A 581 42.85 19.33 -23.26
CA THR A 581 42.85 19.81 -24.65
C THR A 581 41.76 20.85 -24.96
N ILE A 582 40.69 20.87 -24.17
CA ILE A 582 39.54 21.76 -24.36
C ILE A 582 39.65 23.00 -23.48
N LEU A 583 40.07 22.83 -22.23
CA LEU A 583 40.32 23.91 -21.28
C LEU A 583 41.47 23.52 -20.35
N THR A 584 42.58 24.25 -20.46
CA THR A 584 43.74 24.06 -19.57
C THR A 584 43.42 24.52 -18.15
N HIS A 585 43.82 23.73 -17.14
CA HIS A 585 43.68 24.07 -15.72
C HIS A 585 45.05 24.07 -15.01
N ASP A 586 45.12 24.75 -13.86
CA ASP A 586 46.33 24.89 -13.03
C ASP A 586 46.30 23.95 -11.79
N GLY A 587 45.51 22.88 -11.86
CA GLY A 587 45.27 21.94 -10.74
C GLY A 587 44.29 22.44 -9.68
N ARG A 588 43.70 23.63 -9.84
CA ARG A 588 42.61 24.11 -8.96
C ARG A 588 41.28 23.54 -9.42
N SER A 589 40.57 22.88 -8.51
CA SER A 589 39.26 22.23 -8.76
C SER A 589 38.20 23.18 -9.33
N GLU A 590 38.23 24.45 -8.95
CA GLU A 590 37.35 25.52 -9.43
C GLU A 590 37.58 25.94 -10.90
N ARG A 591 38.70 25.51 -11.51
CA ARG A 591 39.04 25.78 -12.92
C ARG A 591 39.21 24.52 -13.77
N ASP A 592 38.98 23.36 -13.17
CA ASP A 592 39.10 22.06 -13.81
C ASP A 592 37.73 21.63 -14.36
N LEU A 593 37.63 21.53 -15.68
CA LEU A 593 36.38 21.21 -16.36
C LEU A 593 35.91 19.77 -16.08
N LEU A 594 36.85 18.81 -15.99
CA LEU A 594 36.54 17.42 -15.70
C LEU A 594 36.01 17.29 -14.28
N PHE A 595 36.70 17.91 -13.32
CA PHE A 595 36.28 17.94 -11.93
C PHE A 595 34.88 18.54 -11.76
N GLN A 596 34.58 19.66 -12.44
CA GLN A 596 33.28 20.31 -12.33
C GLN A 596 32.15 19.47 -12.94
N LEU A 597 32.40 18.71 -14.01
CA LEU A 597 31.43 17.76 -14.54
C LEU A 597 31.18 16.58 -13.58
N ILE A 598 32.22 16.09 -12.90
CA ILE A 598 32.09 15.08 -11.84
C ILE A 598 31.29 15.64 -10.66
N ALA A 599 31.58 16.87 -10.23
CA ALA A 599 30.88 17.53 -9.13
C ALA A 599 29.41 17.82 -9.46
N SER A 600 29.11 18.15 -10.71
CA SER A 600 27.73 18.35 -11.21
C SER A 600 26.92 17.06 -11.36
N GLY A 601 27.57 15.89 -11.27
CA GLY A 601 26.92 14.59 -11.38
C GLY A 601 26.66 14.10 -12.81
N LEU A 602 27.26 14.73 -13.82
CA LEU A 602 27.22 14.22 -15.19
C LEU A 602 28.16 13.02 -15.36
N LEU A 603 29.33 13.12 -14.73
CA LEU A 603 30.37 12.10 -14.73
C LEU A 603 30.53 11.55 -13.32
N SER A 604 30.92 10.28 -13.22
CA SER A 604 31.28 9.64 -11.96
C SER A 604 32.61 8.95 -12.12
N THR A 605 33.40 8.99 -11.04
CA THR A 605 34.57 8.11 -10.91
C THR A 605 34.14 6.76 -10.33
N ASP A 606 34.72 5.69 -10.86
CA ASP A 606 34.64 4.33 -10.31
C ASP A 606 36.03 3.67 -10.31
N LEU A 607 36.13 2.43 -9.82
CA LEU A 607 37.32 1.59 -9.97
C LEU A 607 37.10 0.46 -10.98
N ASP A 608 38.16 0.16 -11.72
CA ASP A 608 38.33 -1.09 -12.47
C ASP A 608 39.61 -1.82 -12.02
N ASP A 609 39.95 -2.93 -12.69
CA ASP A 609 41.15 -3.73 -12.40
C ASP A 609 42.47 -2.96 -12.61
N ASP A 610 42.47 -1.91 -13.44
CA ASP A 610 43.64 -1.14 -13.87
C ASP A 610 43.77 0.24 -13.17
N GLY A 611 42.76 0.69 -12.43
CA GLY A 611 42.79 1.89 -11.60
C GLY A 611 41.47 2.69 -11.55
N GLU A 612 41.58 4.00 -11.30
CA GLU A 612 40.42 4.90 -11.27
C GLU A 612 39.99 5.26 -12.71
N VAL A 613 38.69 5.11 -12.97
CA VAL A 613 38.07 5.39 -14.27
C VAL A 613 36.97 6.43 -14.13
N VAL A 614 36.75 7.17 -15.21
CA VAL A 614 35.66 8.12 -15.39
C VAL A 614 34.64 7.51 -16.34
N ARG A 615 33.36 7.57 -15.96
CA ARG A 615 32.22 7.18 -16.81
C ARG A 615 31.11 8.21 -16.72
N PHE A 616 30.17 8.16 -17.67
CA PHE A 616 28.90 8.88 -17.51
C PHE A 616 28.12 8.31 -16.32
N THR A 617 27.58 9.18 -15.47
CA THR A 617 26.77 8.75 -14.31
C THR A 617 25.48 8.06 -14.73
N PHE A 618 24.93 8.44 -15.88
CA PHE A 618 23.76 7.84 -16.49
C PHE A 618 24.20 7.09 -17.75
N GLU A 619 24.18 5.77 -17.70
CA GLU A 619 24.65 4.90 -18.79
C GLU A 619 23.96 5.25 -20.11
N ARG A 620 22.61 5.27 -20.11
CA ARG A 620 21.82 5.61 -21.29
C ARG A 620 22.12 7.00 -21.85
N PHE A 621 22.44 7.99 -21.00
CA PHE A 621 22.88 9.30 -21.48
C PHE A 621 24.23 9.21 -22.22
N GLY A 622 25.17 8.43 -21.67
CA GLY A 622 26.45 8.13 -22.31
C GLY A 622 26.25 7.43 -23.66
N ASP A 623 25.39 6.43 -23.71
CA ASP A 623 25.08 5.67 -24.92
C ASP A 623 24.48 6.55 -26.03
N PHE A 624 23.54 7.43 -25.67
CA PHE A 624 23.00 8.42 -26.59
C PHE A 624 24.07 9.40 -27.07
N SER A 625 24.96 9.86 -26.18
CA SER A 625 26.06 10.76 -26.55
C SER A 625 27.04 10.09 -27.54
N VAL A 626 27.34 8.80 -27.32
CA VAL A 626 28.15 7.97 -28.23
C VAL A 626 27.44 7.78 -29.57
N ALA A 627 26.19 7.33 -29.56
CA ALA A 627 25.40 7.10 -30.76
C ALA A 627 25.26 8.38 -31.60
N GLU A 628 24.99 9.53 -30.97
CA GLU A 628 24.95 10.84 -31.61
C GLU A 628 26.28 11.19 -32.29
N GLY A 629 27.41 10.96 -31.61
CA GLY A 629 28.74 11.16 -32.17
C GLY A 629 29.02 10.27 -33.40
N LEU A 630 28.59 9.01 -33.35
CA LEU A 630 28.78 8.06 -34.45
C LEU A 630 27.97 8.44 -35.71
N ILE A 631 26.75 8.94 -35.53
CA ILE A 631 25.88 9.38 -36.65
C ILE A 631 26.08 10.85 -37.03
N ALA A 632 26.94 11.60 -36.33
CA ALA A 632 27.17 13.02 -36.61
C ALA A 632 27.56 13.27 -38.08
N GLY A 633 26.88 14.21 -38.75
CA GLY A 633 27.10 14.53 -40.16
C GLY A 633 26.37 13.61 -41.16
N CYS A 634 25.47 12.75 -40.70
CA CYS A 634 24.46 12.11 -41.55
C CYS A 634 23.22 13.01 -41.63
N ASP A 635 22.70 13.20 -42.84
CA ASP A 635 21.48 13.97 -43.10
C ASP A 635 20.30 13.04 -43.45
N ASN A 636 20.57 11.84 -43.95
CA ASN A 636 19.57 10.87 -44.37
C ASN A 636 19.98 9.41 -44.08
N ALA A 637 19.06 8.47 -44.33
CA ALA A 637 19.29 7.04 -44.09
C ALA A 637 20.42 6.45 -44.95
N ASP A 638 20.66 6.95 -46.18
CA ASP A 638 21.74 6.47 -47.04
C ASP A 638 23.11 6.84 -46.47
N ASP A 639 23.26 8.00 -45.85
CA ASP A 639 24.52 8.39 -45.19
C ASP A 639 24.91 7.42 -44.06
N ILE A 640 23.93 6.91 -43.31
CA ILE A 640 24.15 5.90 -42.27
C ILE A 640 24.56 4.56 -42.90
N ARG A 641 23.86 4.14 -43.97
CA ARG A 641 24.23 2.91 -44.71
C ARG A 641 25.65 3.01 -45.25
N ILE A 642 26.04 4.16 -45.79
CA ILE A 642 27.40 4.43 -46.26
C ILE A 642 28.39 4.32 -45.11
N LYS A 643 28.15 5.00 -43.97
CA LYS A 643 29.01 4.87 -42.79
C LYS A 643 29.13 3.43 -42.28
N LEU A 644 28.08 2.62 -42.35
CA LEU A 644 28.13 1.21 -41.95
C LEU A 644 28.89 0.33 -42.97
N SER A 645 28.97 0.77 -44.22
CA SER A 645 29.66 0.07 -45.32
C SER A 645 31.15 0.43 -45.40
N ASP A 646 31.48 1.67 -45.06
CA ASP A 646 32.85 2.17 -44.92
C ASP A 646 33.43 1.71 -43.58
N ASP A 647 34.75 1.57 -43.45
CA ASP A 647 35.45 1.26 -42.17
C ASP A 647 35.40 2.45 -41.17
N SER A 648 34.22 3.05 -41.02
CA SER A 648 33.94 4.19 -40.17
C SER A 648 33.99 3.80 -38.69
N ALA A 649 33.95 4.80 -37.80
CA ALA A 649 33.81 4.54 -36.37
C ALA A 649 32.54 3.74 -36.06
N LEU A 650 31.41 4.06 -36.71
CA LEU A 650 30.13 3.36 -36.52
C LEU A 650 30.24 1.88 -36.91
N ALA A 651 30.81 1.59 -38.09
CA ALA A 651 30.99 0.22 -38.56
C ALA A 651 31.90 -0.59 -37.62
N ARG A 652 33.00 0.01 -37.13
CA ARG A 652 33.93 -0.62 -36.19
C ARG A 652 33.30 -0.87 -34.83
N THR A 653 32.54 0.06 -34.28
CA THR A 653 31.85 -0.10 -33.00
C THR A 653 30.87 -1.27 -33.06
N LEU A 654 29.99 -1.33 -34.09
CA LEU A 654 29.02 -2.41 -34.26
C LEU A 654 29.65 -3.75 -34.67
N SER A 655 30.82 -3.72 -35.29
CA SER A 655 31.57 -4.93 -35.65
C SER A 655 32.49 -5.42 -34.53
N SER A 656 32.66 -4.67 -33.44
CA SER A 656 33.49 -5.09 -32.31
C SER A 656 32.86 -6.29 -31.58
N ASN A 657 33.65 -6.98 -30.77
CA ASN A 657 33.18 -8.07 -29.89
C ASN A 657 33.16 -7.62 -28.43
N ARG A 658 33.13 -6.30 -28.19
CA ARG A 658 33.21 -5.70 -26.86
C ARG A 658 31.80 -5.54 -26.27
N GLY A 659 31.68 -5.62 -24.95
CA GLY A 659 30.40 -5.66 -24.24
C GLY A 659 29.54 -4.38 -24.35
N TYR A 660 30.14 -3.23 -24.70
CA TYR A 660 29.49 -1.91 -24.70
C TYR A 660 28.54 -1.64 -25.90
N ILE A 661 28.31 -2.62 -26.79
CA ILE A 661 27.51 -2.42 -28.01
C ILE A 661 26.00 -2.30 -27.70
N GLY A 662 25.51 -2.93 -26.62
CA GLY A 662 24.08 -2.99 -26.29
C GLY A 662 23.43 -1.62 -26.15
N GLY A 663 23.97 -0.76 -25.29
CA GLY A 663 23.44 0.59 -25.07
C GLY A 663 23.48 1.48 -26.32
N VAL A 664 24.55 1.37 -27.12
CA VAL A 664 24.65 2.10 -28.40
C VAL A 664 23.59 1.62 -29.40
N LEU A 665 23.30 0.32 -29.46
CA LEU A 665 22.20 -0.21 -30.28
C LEU A 665 20.84 0.31 -29.81
N GLU A 666 20.59 0.33 -28.50
CA GLU A 666 19.35 0.89 -27.91
C GLU A 666 19.19 2.37 -28.28
N ALA A 667 20.25 3.16 -28.16
CA ALA A 667 20.25 4.56 -28.56
C ALA A 667 20.02 4.74 -30.07
N LEU A 668 20.66 3.93 -30.92
CA LEU A 668 20.43 3.95 -32.38
C LEU A 668 19.00 3.50 -32.74
N ALA A 669 18.42 2.56 -32.01
CA ALA A 669 17.03 2.13 -32.19
C ALA A 669 16.00 3.22 -31.87
N VAL A 670 16.41 4.29 -31.17
CA VAL A 670 15.63 5.51 -30.96
C VAL A 670 16.00 6.58 -32.00
N LEU A 671 17.28 6.90 -32.15
CA LEU A 671 17.76 8.00 -32.99
C LEU A 671 17.54 7.78 -34.49
N ALA A 672 17.68 6.54 -34.98
CA ALA A 672 17.51 6.22 -36.39
C ALA A 672 16.08 6.51 -36.90
N PRO A 673 15.01 6.02 -36.25
CA PRO A 673 13.65 6.33 -36.68
C PRO A 673 13.29 7.80 -36.44
N GLU A 674 13.71 8.42 -35.34
CA GLU A 674 13.41 9.82 -35.02
C GLU A 674 14.02 10.82 -36.02
N ARG A 675 15.28 10.60 -36.45
CA ARG A 675 16.00 11.57 -37.29
C ARG A 675 15.94 11.27 -38.78
N PHE A 676 15.85 10.00 -39.15
CA PHE A 676 16.03 9.56 -40.54
C PHE A 676 14.88 8.71 -41.06
N GLY A 677 13.87 8.41 -40.23
CA GLY A 677 12.71 7.60 -40.62
C GLY A 677 13.04 6.16 -41.02
N ILE A 678 14.16 5.61 -40.50
CA ILE A 678 14.61 4.24 -40.77
C ILE A 678 14.75 3.44 -39.48
N GLU A 679 14.34 2.18 -39.51
CA GLU A 679 14.46 1.27 -38.37
C GLU A 679 15.87 0.67 -38.27
N LEU A 680 16.35 0.46 -37.04
CA LEU A 680 17.68 -0.15 -36.78
C LEU A 680 17.84 -1.50 -37.51
N LEU A 681 16.78 -2.30 -37.54
CA LEU A 681 16.76 -3.63 -38.17
C LEU A 681 16.76 -3.58 -39.71
N ASP A 682 16.52 -2.41 -40.31
CA ASP A 682 16.62 -2.19 -41.76
C ASP A 682 18.00 -1.65 -42.18
N LEU A 683 18.85 -1.30 -41.21
CA LEU A 683 20.25 -0.98 -41.46
C LEU A 683 21.07 -2.26 -41.67
N PRO A 684 22.19 -2.21 -42.42
CA PRO A 684 23.06 -3.35 -42.67
C PRO A 684 23.87 -3.72 -41.41
N VAL A 685 23.19 -4.10 -40.32
CA VAL A 685 23.80 -4.55 -39.08
C VAL A 685 24.46 -5.92 -39.26
N PRO A 686 25.65 -6.17 -38.69
CA PRO A 686 26.30 -7.47 -38.77
C PRO A 686 25.39 -8.59 -38.24
N ARG A 687 25.31 -9.72 -38.97
CA ARG A 687 24.45 -10.86 -38.58
C ARG A 687 24.66 -11.36 -37.14
N LYS A 688 25.89 -11.24 -36.64
CA LYS A 688 26.27 -11.69 -35.29
C LYS A 688 25.62 -10.88 -34.16
N ILE A 689 25.22 -9.63 -34.42
CA ILE A 689 24.59 -8.74 -33.42
C ILE A 689 23.08 -8.57 -33.66
N HIS A 690 22.50 -9.38 -34.55
CA HIS A 690 21.10 -9.21 -34.96
C HIS A 690 20.14 -9.46 -33.78
N TRP A 691 20.47 -10.39 -32.87
CA TRP A 691 19.68 -10.64 -31.68
C TRP A 691 19.65 -9.42 -30.75
N GLU A 692 20.81 -8.83 -30.49
CA GLU A 692 20.99 -7.63 -29.67
C GLU A 692 20.27 -6.43 -30.30
N ALA A 693 20.37 -6.27 -31.64
CA ALA A 693 19.65 -5.24 -32.36
C ALA A 693 18.11 -5.43 -32.30
N SER A 694 17.63 -6.69 -32.31
CA SER A 694 16.21 -6.98 -32.12
C SER A 694 15.73 -6.65 -30.71
N ARG A 695 16.55 -6.93 -29.69
CA ARG A 695 16.23 -6.54 -28.30
C ARG A 695 16.20 -5.02 -28.13
N ALA A 696 17.22 -4.33 -28.65
CA ALA A 696 17.31 -2.87 -28.65
C ALA A 696 16.11 -2.21 -29.36
N PHE A 697 15.65 -2.80 -30.47
CA PHE A 697 14.42 -2.35 -31.14
C PHE A 697 13.19 -2.46 -30.24
N SER A 698 13.02 -3.55 -29.50
CA SER A 698 11.88 -3.70 -28.57
C SER A 698 11.96 -2.69 -27.42
N GLU A 699 13.14 -2.55 -26.79
CA GLU A 699 13.36 -1.59 -25.70
C GLU A 699 13.10 -0.14 -26.15
N SER A 700 13.43 0.19 -27.42
CA SER A 700 13.22 1.54 -27.95
C SER A 700 11.74 1.91 -28.16
N LEU A 701 10.81 0.94 -28.24
CA LEU A 701 9.37 1.19 -28.41
C LEU A 701 8.79 2.01 -27.24
N MET A 702 9.36 1.88 -26.05
CA MET A 702 8.85 2.58 -24.86
C MET A 702 9.34 4.03 -24.76
N ILE A 703 10.52 4.33 -25.31
CA ILE A 703 11.27 5.58 -25.05
C ILE A 703 11.42 6.51 -26.26
N ARG A 704 11.09 6.05 -27.48
CA ARG A 704 11.15 6.88 -28.70
C ARG A 704 9.96 7.83 -28.87
N GLU A 705 10.11 8.88 -29.64
CA GLU A 705 9.05 9.83 -29.99
C GLU A 705 7.86 9.12 -30.67
N ALA A 706 6.65 9.56 -30.32
CA ALA A 706 5.41 8.92 -30.78
C ALA A 706 5.17 9.08 -32.30
N THR A 707 5.74 10.11 -32.92
CA THR A 707 5.65 10.38 -34.36
C THR A 707 6.62 9.51 -35.19
N ALA A 708 7.59 8.86 -34.54
CA ALA A 708 8.60 8.01 -35.20
C ALA A 708 8.09 6.59 -35.54
N PHE A 709 6.84 6.25 -35.21
CA PHE A 709 6.23 4.96 -35.51
C PHE A 709 5.67 4.94 -36.93
N THR A 710 6.24 4.09 -37.79
CA THR A 710 5.85 3.90 -39.19
C THR A 710 5.16 2.55 -39.40
N ASP A 711 4.58 2.33 -40.59
CA ASP A 711 4.05 1.02 -40.98
C ASP A 711 5.12 -0.08 -40.90
N ARG A 712 6.38 0.29 -41.18
CA ARG A 712 7.52 -0.61 -41.09
C ARG A 712 7.81 -0.99 -39.63
N THR A 713 7.71 -0.05 -38.70
CA THR A 713 7.82 -0.31 -37.25
C THR A 713 6.86 -1.41 -36.84
N TRP A 714 5.57 -1.32 -37.21
CA TRP A 714 4.57 -2.33 -36.86
C TRP A 714 4.80 -3.68 -37.52
N ALA A 715 5.37 -3.72 -38.73
CA ALA A 715 5.78 -4.97 -39.36
C ALA A 715 6.89 -5.66 -38.53
N LEU A 716 7.85 -4.90 -38.01
CA LEU A 716 8.92 -5.42 -37.16
C LEU A 716 8.41 -5.84 -35.77
N VAL A 717 7.52 -5.07 -35.14
CA VAL A 717 6.88 -5.44 -33.86
C VAL A 717 6.21 -6.81 -33.97
N ARG A 718 5.42 -7.04 -35.03
CA ARG A 718 4.80 -8.35 -35.27
C ARG A 718 5.80 -9.46 -35.53
N GLN A 719 6.88 -9.15 -36.24
CA GLN A 719 7.91 -10.13 -36.60
C GLN A 719 8.76 -10.57 -35.40
N TYR A 720 9.10 -9.65 -34.50
CA TYR A 720 10.08 -9.89 -33.43
C TYR A 720 9.49 -9.88 -32.01
N GLY A 721 8.45 -9.09 -31.74
CA GLY A 721 7.82 -8.96 -30.42
C GLY A 721 6.56 -9.80 -30.21
N GLY A 722 5.90 -10.23 -31.29
CA GLY A 722 4.65 -10.98 -31.23
C GLY A 722 3.45 -10.13 -30.77
N GLU A 723 2.35 -10.78 -30.40
CA GLU A 723 1.09 -10.08 -30.10
C GLU A 723 1.13 -9.28 -28.79
N THR A 724 1.80 -9.79 -27.75
CA THR A 724 1.90 -9.12 -26.45
C THR A 724 2.62 -7.77 -26.57
N GLU A 725 3.79 -7.75 -27.21
CA GLU A 725 4.56 -6.52 -27.42
C GLU A 725 3.79 -5.52 -28.30
N GLU A 726 3.04 -6.01 -29.30
CA GLU A 726 2.19 -5.14 -30.13
C GLU A 726 1.14 -4.42 -29.28
N TRP A 727 0.43 -5.13 -28.40
CA TRP A 727 -0.59 -4.54 -27.55
C TRP A 727 -0.02 -3.61 -26.48
N ASP A 728 1.08 -3.98 -25.84
CA ASP A 728 1.75 -3.13 -24.84
C ASP A 728 2.25 -1.82 -25.47
N THR A 729 2.83 -1.90 -26.67
CA THR A 729 3.25 -0.72 -27.45
C THR A 729 2.06 0.18 -27.81
N ARG A 730 0.91 -0.41 -28.18
CA ARG A 730 -0.31 0.36 -28.47
C ARG A 730 -0.88 1.03 -27.22
N ILE A 731 -0.87 0.35 -26.07
CA ILE A 731 -1.28 0.95 -24.78
C ILE A 731 -0.37 2.14 -24.44
N ARG A 732 0.94 2.00 -24.68
CA ARG A 732 1.91 3.08 -24.50
C ARG A 732 1.58 4.30 -25.37
N LEU A 733 1.29 4.09 -26.64
CA LEU A 733 0.93 5.17 -27.58
C LEU A 733 -0.48 5.72 -27.37
N ALA A 734 -1.35 4.99 -26.67
CA ALA A 734 -2.76 5.33 -26.56
C ALA A 734 -2.98 6.75 -26.01
N SER A 735 -2.15 7.17 -25.05
CA SER A 735 -2.24 8.50 -24.43
C SER A 735 -1.62 9.64 -25.24
N GLU A 736 -0.88 9.37 -26.32
CA GLU A 736 -0.11 10.39 -27.02
C GLU A 736 -0.92 11.06 -28.14
N PRO A 737 -1.27 12.36 -28.06
CA PRO A 737 -2.16 13.01 -29.04
C PRO A 737 -1.62 13.02 -30.46
N ASP A 738 -0.31 13.19 -30.62
CA ASP A 738 0.35 13.28 -31.92
C ASP A 738 0.63 11.90 -32.55
N ALA A 739 0.36 10.81 -31.83
CA ALA A 739 0.58 9.45 -32.33
C ALA A 739 -0.52 9.04 -33.32
N ALA A 740 -0.12 8.54 -34.50
CA ALA A 740 -1.07 7.96 -35.46
C ALA A 740 -1.83 6.74 -34.91
N GLN A 741 -1.23 6.03 -33.94
CA GLN A 741 -1.79 4.83 -33.30
C GLN A 741 -2.22 5.10 -31.86
N ASN A 742 -2.74 6.31 -31.59
CA ASN A 742 -3.28 6.69 -30.28
C ASN A 742 -4.59 5.94 -29.93
N ALA A 743 -5.23 6.30 -28.82
CA ALA A 743 -6.43 5.62 -28.34
C ALA A 743 -7.62 5.66 -29.33
N GLU A 744 -7.71 6.63 -30.25
CA GLU A 744 -8.74 6.63 -31.29
C GLU A 744 -8.50 5.51 -32.31
N ALA A 745 -7.25 5.31 -32.73
CA ALA A 745 -6.88 4.19 -33.60
C ALA A 745 -7.10 2.84 -32.89
N LEU A 746 -6.76 2.76 -31.60
CA LEU A 746 -7.08 1.59 -30.77
C LEU A 746 -8.58 1.34 -30.71
N HIS A 747 -9.39 2.38 -30.50
CA HIS A 747 -10.84 2.29 -30.49
C HIS A 747 -11.42 1.82 -31.82
N ALA A 748 -10.98 2.39 -32.94
CA ALA A 748 -11.42 1.96 -34.26
C ALA A 748 -11.10 0.48 -34.53
N ARG A 749 -9.90 0.01 -34.12
CA ARG A 749 -9.47 -1.38 -34.27
C ARG A 749 -10.33 -2.34 -33.43
N LEU A 750 -10.51 -2.04 -32.14
CA LEU A 750 -11.24 -2.92 -31.24
C LEU A 750 -12.75 -2.91 -31.54
N LYS A 751 -13.33 -1.76 -31.91
CA LYS A 751 -14.74 -1.65 -32.30
C LYS A 751 -15.07 -2.42 -33.58
N ALA A 752 -14.09 -2.60 -34.49
CA ALA A 752 -14.28 -3.37 -35.72
C ALA A 752 -14.35 -4.89 -35.49
N LEU A 753 -13.87 -5.38 -34.35
CA LEU A 753 -13.90 -6.80 -34.00
C LEU A 753 -15.21 -7.14 -33.28
N PRO A 754 -15.88 -8.25 -33.62
CA PRO A 754 -16.95 -8.80 -32.80
C PRO A 754 -16.47 -9.10 -31.37
N MET A 755 -17.34 -8.97 -30.37
CA MET A 755 -17.00 -9.21 -28.96
C MET A 755 -16.22 -10.51 -28.70
N PRO A 756 -16.56 -11.67 -29.31
CA PRO A 756 -15.79 -12.91 -29.12
C PRO A 756 -14.35 -12.84 -29.58
N GLU A 757 -14.10 -12.30 -30.77
CA GLU A 757 -12.75 -12.15 -31.32
C GLU A 757 -11.96 -11.11 -30.52
N ARG A 758 -12.63 -10.02 -30.13
CA ARG A 758 -12.03 -8.99 -29.28
C ARG A 758 -11.65 -9.55 -27.91
N ASP A 759 -12.48 -10.38 -27.30
CA ASP A 759 -12.16 -10.98 -26.00
C ASP A 759 -11.01 -11.97 -26.09
N ALA A 760 -10.98 -12.80 -27.13
CA ALA A 760 -9.90 -13.75 -27.38
C ALA A 760 -8.52 -13.07 -27.59
N LEU A 761 -8.50 -11.85 -28.14
CA LEU A 761 -7.27 -11.09 -28.38
C LEU A 761 -6.96 -10.09 -27.25
N TRP A 762 -7.84 -9.10 -27.06
CA TRP A 762 -7.61 -7.95 -26.18
C TRP A 762 -7.86 -8.25 -24.71
N SER A 763 -9.01 -8.84 -24.38
CA SER A 763 -9.36 -9.11 -22.98
C SER A 763 -8.45 -10.16 -22.35
N VAL A 764 -8.04 -11.18 -23.14
CA VAL A 764 -7.02 -12.16 -22.75
C VAL A 764 -5.65 -11.49 -22.58
N HIS A 765 -5.22 -10.64 -23.51
CA HIS A 765 -3.95 -9.91 -23.37
C HIS A 765 -3.93 -9.09 -22.07
N LEU A 766 -4.97 -8.30 -21.78
CA LEU A 766 -5.04 -7.52 -20.53
C LEU A 766 -5.02 -8.40 -19.27
N ALA A 767 -5.56 -9.63 -19.36
CA ALA A 767 -5.56 -10.57 -18.25
C ALA A 767 -4.18 -11.24 -18.03
N GLN A 768 -3.38 -11.40 -19.09
CA GLN A 768 -2.06 -12.04 -19.05
C GLN A 768 -0.90 -11.04 -18.88
N SER A 769 -0.96 -9.88 -19.53
CA SER A 769 0.06 -8.81 -19.54
C SER A 769 -0.52 -7.49 -19.02
N GLY A 770 -0.89 -7.47 -17.74
CA GLY A 770 -1.50 -6.28 -17.12
C GLY A 770 -0.54 -5.12 -16.85
N ARG A 771 0.75 -5.20 -17.24
CA ARG A 771 1.78 -4.24 -16.81
C ARG A 771 1.59 -2.86 -17.43
N ALA A 772 1.46 -2.76 -18.76
CA ALA A 772 1.27 -1.47 -19.43
C ALA A 772 -0.07 -0.83 -19.01
N ALA A 773 -1.14 -1.62 -19.01
CA ALA A 773 -2.44 -1.17 -18.53
C ALA A 773 -2.39 -0.70 -17.06
N GLY A 774 -1.72 -1.46 -16.18
CA GLY A 774 -1.51 -1.11 -14.78
C GLY A 774 -0.78 0.22 -14.59
N GLN A 775 0.29 0.46 -15.35
CA GLN A 775 1.02 1.73 -15.31
C GLN A 775 0.16 2.93 -15.73
N LEU A 776 -0.63 2.79 -16.81
CA LEU A 776 -1.54 3.85 -17.25
C LEU A 776 -2.64 4.12 -16.21
N ILE A 777 -3.16 3.07 -15.57
CA ILE A 777 -4.16 3.17 -14.49
C ILE A 777 -3.56 3.87 -13.27
N ASP A 778 -2.36 3.48 -12.84
CA ASP A 778 -1.67 4.11 -11.70
C ASP A 778 -1.39 5.58 -11.93
N TRP A 779 -1.07 5.93 -13.17
CA TRP A 779 -0.92 7.32 -13.55
C TRP A 779 -2.26 8.08 -13.57
N ALA A 780 -3.35 7.44 -13.98
CA ALA A 780 -4.69 8.06 -14.01
C ALA A 780 -5.26 8.29 -12.60
N LEU A 781 -4.93 7.43 -11.63
CA LEU A 781 -5.38 7.54 -10.23
C LEU A 781 -4.71 8.67 -9.44
N ARG A 782 -3.65 9.30 -9.96
CA ARG A 782 -2.93 10.38 -9.27
C ARG A 782 -3.71 11.68 -9.30
N HIS A 783 -3.81 12.33 -8.13
CA HIS A 783 -4.34 13.67 -8.02
C HIS A 783 -3.49 14.68 -8.80
N ARG A 784 -4.13 15.65 -9.48
CA ARG A 784 -3.43 16.68 -10.25
C ARG A 784 -4.07 18.03 -10.05
N ALA A 785 -3.25 19.05 -9.83
CA ALA A 785 -3.68 20.44 -9.76
C ALA A 785 -3.97 21.05 -11.17
N GLY A 786 -4.78 20.37 -11.99
CA GLY A 786 -5.36 20.95 -13.22
C GLY A 786 -4.49 20.96 -14.49
N ALA A 787 -3.33 20.31 -14.51
CA ALA A 787 -2.35 20.43 -15.61
C ALA A 787 -2.60 19.57 -16.87
N LEU A 788 -3.45 18.53 -16.81
CA LEU A 788 -3.60 17.59 -17.93
C LEU A 788 -4.41 18.19 -19.08
N GLY A 789 -3.78 18.35 -20.25
CA GLY A 789 -4.43 18.82 -21.48
C GLY A 789 -5.60 17.94 -21.93
N GLU A 790 -6.69 18.58 -22.37
CA GLU A 790 -7.96 17.93 -22.71
C GLU A 790 -7.85 16.83 -23.80
N PRO A 791 -7.07 16.99 -24.90
CA PRO A 791 -6.92 15.94 -25.90
C PRO A 791 -6.32 14.65 -25.32
N ARG A 792 -5.32 14.79 -24.45
CA ARG A 792 -4.68 13.65 -23.78
C ARG A 792 -5.63 13.00 -22.78
N ALA A 793 -6.37 13.80 -22.01
CA ALA A 793 -7.35 13.29 -21.05
C ALA A 793 -8.44 12.45 -21.74
N LEU A 794 -8.93 12.89 -22.90
CA LEU A 794 -9.88 12.11 -23.70
C LEU A 794 -9.29 10.77 -24.15
N LEU A 795 -8.07 10.78 -24.70
CA LEU A 795 -7.41 9.56 -25.17
C LEU A 795 -7.17 8.55 -24.04
N VAL A 796 -6.73 9.02 -22.87
CA VAL A 796 -6.59 8.19 -21.67
C VAL A 796 -7.94 7.60 -21.27
N ALA A 797 -9.00 8.41 -21.25
CA ALA A 797 -10.33 7.93 -20.89
C ALA A 797 -10.85 6.87 -21.87
N ILE A 798 -10.57 7.00 -23.17
CA ILE A 798 -10.89 5.97 -24.19
C ILE A 798 -10.13 4.68 -23.90
N ALA A 799 -8.83 4.75 -23.61
CA ALA A 799 -8.02 3.58 -23.29
C ALA A 799 -8.50 2.88 -21.99
N LEU A 800 -8.75 3.64 -20.93
CA LEU A 800 -9.30 3.12 -19.67
C LEU A 800 -10.67 2.46 -19.87
N THR A 801 -11.51 3.01 -20.76
CA THR A 801 -12.81 2.40 -21.09
C THR A 801 -12.63 1.04 -21.78
N TRP A 802 -11.62 0.87 -22.64
CA TRP A 802 -11.29 -0.45 -23.21
C TRP A 802 -10.71 -1.43 -22.20
N PHE A 803 -10.07 -0.96 -21.13
CA PHE A 803 -9.63 -1.86 -20.04
C PHE A 803 -10.80 -2.47 -19.28
N LEU A 804 -12.02 -1.92 -19.41
CA LEU A 804 -13.21 -2.44 -18.75
C LEU A 804 -13.66 -3.81 -19.28
N SER A 805 -13.16 -4.24 -20.46
CA SER A 805 -13.52 -5.53 -21.06
C SER A 805 -12.83 -6.74 -20.43
N THR A 806 -11.76 -6.51 -19.66
CA THR A 806 -10.90 -7.58 -19.12
C THR A 806 -11.63 -8.47 -18.10
N SER A 807 -11.18 -9.73 -18.02
CA SER A 807 -11.57 -10.67 -16.96
C SER A 807 -10.69 -10.56 -15.70
N HIS A 808 -9.65 -9.73 -15.70
CA HIS A 808 -8.87 -9.42 -14.50
C HIS A 808 -9.62 -8.41 -13.61
N ARG A 809 -10.17 -8.87 -12.48
CA ARG A 809 -11.07 -8.06 -11.64
C ARG A 809 -10.39 -6.83 -11.05
N GLY A 810 -9.21 -7.01 -10.44
CA GLY A 810 -8.43 -5.90 -9.87
C GLY A 810 -8.08 -4.83 -10.90
N LEU A 811 -7.60 -5.21 -12.09
CA LEU A 811 -7.31 -4.29 -13.18
C LEU A 811 -8.57 -3.54 -13.65
N ARG A 812 -9.69 -4.25 -13.85
CA ARG A 812 -10.96 -3.63 -14.25
C ARG A 812 -11.49 -2.63 -13.23
N ASP A 813 -11.43 -2.97 -11.95
CA ASP A 813 -11.91 -2.10 -10.87
C ASP A 813 -11.00 -0.87 -10.71
N ARG A 814 -9.68 -1.04 -10.80
CA ARG A 814 -8.73 0.07 -10.80
C ARG A 814 -8.89 0.95 -12.06
N ALA A 815 -9.15 0.37 -13.23
CA ALA A 815 -9.46 1.12 -14.45
C ALA A 815 -10.76 1.92 -14.33
N THR A 816 -11.80 1.32 -13.72
CA THR A 816 -13.06 2.03 -13.40
C THR A 816 -12.74 3.24 -12.53
N LYS A 817 -12.03 3.07 -11.42
CA LYS A 817 -11.64 4.16 -10.52
C LYS A 817 -10.76 5.23 -11.20
N GLY A 818 -9.82 4.81 -12.05
CA GLY A 818 -9.00 5.72 -12.86
C GLY A 818 -9.84 6.57 -13.80
N LEU A 819 -10.86 5.96 -14.44
CA LEU A 819 -11.80 6.68 -15.28
C LEU A 819 -12.62 7.67 -14.46
N VAL A 820 -13.12 7.27 -13.30
CA VAL A 820 -13.85 8.17 -12.40
C VAL A 820 -12.96 9.35 -11.98
N ALA A 821 -11.68 9.11 -11.64
CA ALA A 821 -10.75 10.17 -11.23
C ALA A 821 -10.50 11.19 -12.36
N ILE A 822 -10.39 10.74 -13.61
CA ILE A 822 -10.24 11.63 -14.77
C ILE A 822 -11.51 12.46 -15.03
N LEU A 823 -12.69 11.83 -14.92
CA LEU A 823 -13.99 12.45 -15.23
C LEU A 823 -14.50 13.36 -14.10
N ALA A 824 -14.10 13.14 -12.85
CA ALA A 824 -14.54 13.92 -11.68
C ALA A 824 -14.28 15.42 -11.86
N ASP A 825 -13.18 15.80 -12.52
CA ASP A 825 -12.80 17.19 -12.75
C ASP A 825 -13.01 17.63 -14.21
N ARG A 826 -13.54 16.77 -15.09
CA ARG A 826 -13.62 17.00 -16.55
C ARG A 826 -14.92 16.48 -17.18
N THR A 827 -16.02 17.15 -16.86
CA THR A 827 -17.36 16.84 -17.42
C THR A 827 -17.41 16.87 -18.95
N SER A 828 -16.60 17.71 -19.60
CA SER A 828 -16.56 17.83 -21.07
C SER A 828 -16.18 16.52 -21.79
N LEU A 829 -15.51 15.59 -21.10
CA LEU A 829 -15.09 14.31 -21.66
C LEU A 829 -16.21 13.26 -21.70
N VAL A 830 -17.27 13.42 -20.90
CA VAL A 830 -18.30 12.38 -20.71
C VAL A 830 -19.08 12.14 -22.01
N VAL A 831 -19.62 13.19 -22.63
CA VAL A 831 -20.41 13.05 -23.87
C VAL A 831 -19.59 12.42 -25.02
N PRO A 832 -18.35 12.88 -25.31
CA PRO A 832 -17.48 12.21 -26.28
C PRO A 832 -17.24 10.72 -26.02
N LEU A 833 -17.16 10.28 -24.75
CA LEU A 833 -17.01 8.86 -24.42
C LEU A 833 -18.30 8.08 -24.67
N LEU A 834 -19.45 8.62 -24.26
CA LEU A 834 -20.76 8.01 -24.50
C LEU A 834 -20.99 7.79 -26.01
N ASP A 835 -20.70 8.78 -26.85
CA ASP A 835 -20.85 8.69 -28.30
C ASP A 835 -20.01 7.55 -28.92
N ARG A 836 -18.82 7.30 -28.38
CA ARG A 836 -17.90 6.25 -28.86
C ARG A 836 -18.36 4.84 -28.48
N PHE A 837 -18.84 4.68 -27.24
CA PHE A 837 -19.00 3.37 -26.60
C PHE A 837 -20.43 2.88 -26.41
N LEU A 838 -21.45 3.75 -26.41
CA LEU A 838 -22.84 3.30 -26.19
C LEU A 838 -23.40 2.36 -27.27
N ASP A 839 -22.78 2.34 -28.46
CA ASP A 839 -23.14 1.46 -29.58
C ASP A 839 -22.23 0.20 -29.68
N LEU A 840 -21.50 -0.12 -28.61
CA LEU A 840 -20.63 -1.28 -28.60
C LEU A 840 -21.43 -2.58 -28.38
N ASP A 841 -20.99 -3.67 -29.00
CA ASP A 841 -21.56 -5.02 -28.84
C ASP A 841 -21.17 -5.71 -27.51
N ASP A 842 -20.74 -4.94 -26.50
CA ASP A 842 -20.26 -5.44 -25.21
C ASP A 842 -20.90 -4.68 -24.05
N GLY A 843 -21.95 -5.29 -23.50
CA GLY A 843 -22.69 -4.75 -22.36
C GLY A 843 -21.87 -4.65 -21.07
N TYR A 844 -20.70 -5.30 -21.00
CA TYR A 844 -19.82 -5.29 -19.84
C TYR A 844 -19.03 -3.98 -19.76
N VAL A 845 -18.54 -3.51 -20.92
CA VAL A 845 -17.89 -2.20 -21.06
C VAL A 845 -18.89 -1.07 -20.85
N ILE A 846 -20.08 -1.17 -21.46
CA ILE A 846 -21.13 -0.13 -21.34
C ILE A 846 -21.60 0.01 -19.89
N GLU A 847 -21.86 -1.10 -19.21
CA GLU A 847 -22.22 -1.10 -17.78
C GLU A 847 -21.18 -0.37 -16.93
N ARG A 848 -19.90 -0.72 -17.08
CA ARG A 848 -18.84 -0.09 -16.29
C ARG A 848 -18.55 1.36 -16.67
N LEU A 849 -18.73 1.75 -17.94
CA LEU A 849 -18.65 3.15 -18.33
C LEU A 849 -19.74 3.98 -17.62
N LEU A 850 -20.99 3.52 -17.63
CA LEU A 850 -22.08 4.20 -16.93
C LEU A 850 -21.86 4.25 -15.42
N CYS A 851 -21.33 3.16 -14.84
CA CYS A 851 -20.89 3.12 -13.44
C CYS A 851 -19.83 4.20 -13.14
N ALA A 852 -18.84 4.37 -14.02
CA ALA A 852 -17.77 5.34 -13.84
C ALA A 852 -18.28 6.79 -13.98
N VAL A 853 -19.17 7.06 -14.94
CA VAL A 853 -19.82 8.36 -15.12
C VAL A 853 -20.65 8.72 -13.89
N TYR A 854 -21.44 7.77 -13.38
CA TYR A 854 -22.19 7.96 -12.15
C TYR A 854 -21.26 8.23 -10.95
N GLY A 855 -20.20 7.44 -10.79
CA GLY A 855 -19.21 7.65 -9.73
C GLY A 855 -18.51 9.02 -9.79
N ALA A 856 -18.35 9.58 -10.99
CA ALA A 856 -17.68 10.86 -11.18
C ALA A 856 -18.59 12.02 -10.75
N ALA A 857 -19.89 11.90 -11.04
CA ALA A 857 -20.92 12.81 -10.54
C ALA A 857 -20.97 12.81 -8.99
N LEU A 858 -20.88 11.62 -8.38
CA LEU A 858 -20.88 11.46 -6.92
C LEU A 858 -19.74 12.17 -6.19
N GLN A 859 -18.69 12.61 -6.89
CA GLN A 859 -17.63 13.39 -6.28
C GLN A 859 -18.04 14.83 -5.94
N GLY A 860 -19.17 15.29 -6.45
CA GLY A 860 -19.69 16.64 -6.16
C GLY A 860 -18.83 17.77 -6.75
N ARG A 861 -17.93 17.48 -7.69
CA ARG A 861 -17.01 18.45 -8.31
C ARG A 861 -17.50 19.03 -9.63
N TRP A 862 -18.55 18.44 -10.21
CA TRP A 862 -19.08 18.88 -11.49
C TRP A 862 -19.79 20.24 -11.38
N PRO A 863 -19.47 21.21 -12.25
CA PRO A 863 -20.26 22.42 -12.37
C PRO A 863 -21.72 22.09 -12.71
N ARG A 864 -22.68 22.74 -12.04
CA ARG A 864 -24.12 22.40 -12.13
C ARG A 864 -24.64 22.40 -13.57
N ASP A 865 -24.31 23.40 -14.38
CA ASP A 865 -24.78 23.49 -15.77
C ASP A 865 -24.18 22.36 -16.63
N ALA A 866 -22.88 22.10 -16.49
CA ALA A 866 -22.23 21.01 -17.21
C ALA A 866 -22.74 19.63 -16.78
N ALA A 867 -23.03 19.43 -15.49
CA ALA A 867 -23.66 18.22 -14.99
C ALA A 867 -25.06 18.03 -15.60
N ALA A 868 -25.85 19.10 -15.70
CA ALA A 868 -27.19 19.02 -16.29
C ALA A 868 -27.13 18.62 -17.77
N ASP A 869 -26.18 19.14 -18.53
CA ASP A 869 -25.99 18.79 -19.94
C ASP A 869 -25.56 17.33 -20.11
N VAL A 870 -24.64 16.85 -19.28
CA VAL A 870 -24.21 15.43 -19.28
C VAL A 870 -25.38 14.49 -18.96
N VAL A 871 -26.16 14.80 -17.92
CA VAL A 871 -27.28 13.94 -17.50
C VAL A 871 -28.38 13.91 -18.55
N ARG A 872 -28.72 15.06 -19.16
CA ARG A 872 -29.69 15.11 -20.27
C ARG A 872 -29.20 14.35 -21.49
N ALA A 873 -27.92 14.49 -21.85
CA ALA A 873 -27.34 13.76 -22.98
C ALA A 873 -27.39 12.24 -22.73
N LEU A 874 -27.05 11.80 -21.51
CA LEU A 874 -27.13 10.39 -21.14
C LEU A 874 -28.57 9.86 -21.17
N ASP A 875 -29.52 10.59 -20.59
CA ASP A 875 -30.94 10.20 -20.61
C ASP A 875 -31.47 10.09 -22.05
N GLN A 876 -31.12 11.09 -22.87
CA GLN A 876 -31.51 11.12 -24.27
C GLN A 876 -30.89 9.98 -25.09
N GLU A 877 -29.61 9.69 -24.92
CA GLU A 877 -28.92 8.63 -25.69
C GLU A 877 -29.24 7.22 -25.18
N VAL A 878 -29.36 7.01 -23.86
CA VAL A 878 -29.52 5.68 -23.27
C VAL A 878 -30.99 5.24 -23.19
N PHE A 879 -31.91 6.15 -22.84
CA PHE A 879 -33.31 5.79 -22.54
C PHE A 879 -34.34 6.31 -23.55
N VAL A 880 -34.06 7.41 -24.26
CA VAL A 880 -35.04 8.04 -25.18
C VAL A 880 -34.81 7.65 -26.64
N ARG A 881 -33.61 7.87 -27.17
CA ARG A 881 -33.30 7.65 -28.60
C ARG A 881 -33.07 6.19 -28.94
N ARG A 882 -32.46 5.43 -28.03
CA ARG A 882 -32.13 4.01 -28.20
C ARG A 882 -33.12 3.14 -27.45
N GLN A 883 -33.22 1.87 -27.83
CA GLN A 883 -33.89 0.90 -26.96
C GLN A 883 -33.06 0.76 -25.67
N PRO A 884 -33.69 0.92 -24.48
CA PRO A 884 -32.98 0.83 -23.21
C PRO A 884 -32.20 -0.48 -23.09
N PRO A 885 -30.90 -0.45 -22.75
CA PRO A 885 -30.04 -1.63 -22.75
C PRO A 885 -30.68 -2.79 -21.99
N VAL A 886 -30.71 -4.00 -22.54
CA VAL A 886 -31.22 -5.19 -21.82
C VAL A 886 -30.13 -5.71 -20.88
N ASN A 887 -29.66 -4.83 -20.00
CA ASN A 887 -28.68 -5.07 -18.95
C ASN A 887 -29.15 -4.31 -17.71
N CYS A 888 -29.44 -5.04 -16.63
CA CYS A 888 -30.03 -4.45 -15.43
C CYS A 888 -29.12 -3.42 -14.74
N LEU A 889 -27.79 -3.60 -14.78
CA LEU A 889 -26.84 -2.68 -14.15
C LEU A 889 -26.61 -1.42 -14.98
N SER A 890 -26.55 -1.53 -16.32
CA SER A 890 -26.49 -0.35 -17.19
C SER A 890 -27.69 0.57 -16.97
N ARG A 891 -28.90 0.00 -16.91
CA ARG A 891 -30.13 0.75 -16.59
C ARG A 891 -30.04 1.38 -15.20
N GLU A 892 -29.54 0.65 -14.22
CA GLU A 892 -29.43 1.12 -12.84
C GLU A 892 -28.50 2.32 -12.72
N HIS A 893 -27.27 2.25 -13.23
CA HIS A 893 -26.31 3.36 -13.13
C HIS A 893 -26.83 4.62 -13.85
N GLY A 894 -27.45 4.47 -15.03
CA GLY A 894 -28.08 5.59 -15.73
C GLY A 894 -29.24 6.20 -14.93
N ARG A 895 -30.12 5.36 -14.37
CA ARG A 895 -31.24 5.80 -13.51
C ARG A 895 -30.73 6.52 -12.26
N LEU A 896 -29.71 5.99 -11.61
CA LEU A 896 -29.11 6.57 -10.41
C LEU A 896 -28.47 7.93 -10.69
N LEU A 897 -27.81 8.10 -11.83
CA LEU A 897 -27.27 9.40 -12.25
C LEU A 897 -28.39 10.44 -12.47
N ILE A 898 -29.49 10.07 -13.12
CA ILE A 898 -30.65 10.97 -13.31
C ILE A 898 -31.28 11.31 -11.96
N GLN A 899 -31.44 10.32 -11.08
CA GLN A 899 -31.98 10.53 -9.74
C GLN A 899 -31.07 11.44 -8.90
N TRP A 900 -29.76 11.21 -8.94
CA TRP A 900 -28.77 12.06 -8.30
C TRP A 900 -28.91 13.51 -8.77
N ALA A 901 -29.06 13.73 -10.08
CA ALA A 901 -29.21 15.06 -10.64
C ALA A 901 -30.49 15.76 -10.17
N ILE A 902 -31.60 15.04 -10.02
CA ILE A 902 -32.86 15.59 -9.50
C ILE A 902 -32.72 15.94 -8.00
N VAL A 903 -32.18 15.01 -7.19
CA VAL A 903 -32.04 15.18 -5.74
C VAL A 903 -31.11 16.35 -5.39
N HIS A 904 -30.01 16.52 -6.13
CA HIS A 904 -29.04 17.59 -5.93
C HIS A 904 -29.41 18.90 -6.65
N GLY A 905 -30.61 18.98 -7.23
CA GLY A 905 -31.11 20.15 -7.94
C GLY A 905 -30.35 20.49 -9.24
N VAL A 906 -29.51 19.61 -9.77
CA VAL A 906 -28.89 19.76 -11.10
C VAL A 906 -29.96 19.78 -12.19
N LEU A 907 -30.97 18.90 -12.06
CA LEU A 907 -32.19 18.90 -12.84
C LEU A 907 -33.37 19.36 -11.98
N PRO A 908 -34.44 19.90 -12.58
CA PRO A 908 -35.61 20.32 -11.81
C PRO A 908 -36.39 19.10 -11.26
N ALA A 909 -37.12 19.31 -10.17
CA ALA A 909 -37.85 18.23 -9.47
C ALA A 909 -38.96 17.58 -10.32
N ASP A 910 -39.45 18.29 -11.33
CA ASP A 910 -40.46 17.86 -12.30
C ASP A 910 -39.87 17.30 -13.60
N TYR A 911 -38.55 17.05 -13.66
CA TYR A 911 -37.93 16.40 -14.81
C TYR A 911 -38.55 15.03 -15.08
N ASP A 912 -38.99 14.79 -16.33
CA ASP A 912 -39.60 13.52 -16.74
C ASP A 912 -38.57 12.40 -16.77
N ASN A 913 -38.55 11.58 -15.71
CA ASN A 913 -37.76 10.36 -15.61
C ASN A 913 -38.56 9.09 -15.89
N GLY A 914 -39.75 9.21 -16.52
CA GLY A 914 -40.53 8.08 -17.00
C GLY A 914 -39.73 7.13 -17.90
N PRO A 915 -38.99 7.62 -18.91
CA PRO A 915 -38.20 6.77 -19.81
C PRO A 915 -37.16 5.88 -19.09
N SER A 916 -36.53 6.36 -18.02
CA SER A 916 -35.52 5.62 -17.27
C SER A 916 -36.09 4.71 -16.17
N ARG A 917 -37.36 4.90 -15.77
CA ARG A 917 -38.06 4.07 -14.77
C ARG A 917 -38.83 2.90 -15.36
N GLY A 918 -39.11 2.92 -16.66
CA GLY A 918 -39.93 1.92 -17.33
C GLY A 918 -41.44 2.11 -17.08
N PRO A 919 -42.28 1.13 -17.46
CA PRO A 919 -41.93 -0.25 -17.80
C PRO A 919 -41.23 -0.37 -19.17
N PHE A 920 -40.22 -1.23 -19.24
CA PHE A 920 -39.57 -1.58 -20.51
C PHE A 920 -40.26 -2.80 -21.13
N ASN A 921 -40.30 -2.87 -22.47
CA ASN A 921 -40.95 -3.96 -23.19
C ASN A 921 -39.93 -4.97 -23.72
N THR A 922 -39.36 -5.79 -22.84
CA THR A 922 -38.40 -6.83 -23.24
C THR A 922 -39.10 -8.16 -23.55
N PRO A 923 -38.55 -8.98 -24.48
CA PRO A 923 -39.15 -10.28 -24.85
C PRO A 923 -39.36 -11.23 -23.66
N TRP A 924 -40.55 -11.84 -23.58
CA TRP A 924 -40.92 -12.84 -22.57
C TRP A 924 -42.08 -13.74 -23.05
N PRO A 925 -42.10 -15.06 -22.77
CA PRO A 925 -41.16 -15.82 -21.94
C PRO A 925 -39.77 -15.99 -22.55
N ILE A 926 -38.80 -16.37 -21.71
CA ILE A 926 -37.49 -16.83 -22.19
C ILE A 926 -37.65 -18.13 -22.98
N GLU A 927 -36.74 -18.42 -23.90
CA GLU A 927 -36.82 -19.59 -24.77
C GLU A 927 -36.68 -20.91 -23.98
N HIS A 928 -37.45 -21.93 -24.35
CA HIS A 928 -37.28 -23.30 -23.85
C HIS A 928 -36.02 -23.92 -24.46
N VAL A 929 -35.18 -24.61 -23.67
CA VAL A 929 -33.87 -25.12 -24.13
C VAL A 929 -33.78 -26.65 -24.02
N PRO A 930 -33.88 -27.39 -25.14
CA PRO A 930 -33.83 -28.85 -25.15
C PRO A 930 -32.47 -29.44 -24.76
N ASP A 931 -32.46 -30.67 -24.22
CA ASP A 931 -31.21 -31.40 -23.88
C ASP A 931 -30.28 -31.53 -25.09
N ALA A 932 -30.83 -31.78 -26.29
CA ALA A 932 -30.02 -31.93 -27.50
C ALA A 932 -29.18 -30.69 -27.84
N VAL A 933 -29.64 -29.48 -27.44
CA VAL A 933 -28.88 -28.24 -27.60
C VAL A 933 -27.75 -28.19 -26.57
N ILE A 934 -28.05 -28.47 -25.29
CA ILE A 934 -27.05 -28.50 -24.21
C ILE A 934 -25.98 -29.58 -24.45
N ASP A 935 -26.39 -30.77 -24.92
CA ASP A 935 -25.51 -31.88 -25.25
C ASP A 935 -24.63 -31.62 -26.47
N GLY A 936 -25.03 -30.68 -27.34
CA GLY A 936 -24.23 -30.22 -28.47
C GLY A 936 -23.04 -29.35 -28.07
N PHE A 937 -23.09 -28.71 -26.89
CA PHE A 937 -22.02 -27.87 -26.36
C PHE A 937 -20.93 -28.73 -25.71
N THR A 938 -19.90 -29.02 -26.51
CA THR A 938 -18.85 -29.99 -26.16
C THR A 938 -17.44 -29.43 -26.30
N ARG A 939 -16.50 -30.08 -25.59
CA ARG A 939 -15.06 -29.88 -25.67
C ARG A 939 -14.36 -31.23 -25.85
N THR A 940 -13.22 -31.20 -26.54
CA THR A 940 -12.32 -32.35 -26.63
C THR A 940 -11.21 -32.18 -25.59
N TYR A 941 -11.10 -33.12 -24.66
CA TYR A 941 -10.05 -33.16 -23.65
C TYR A 941 -8.71 -33.65 -24.23
N PRO A 942 -7.56 -33.34 -23.61
CA PRO A 942 -6.24 -33.76 -24.12
C PRO A 942 -6.08 -35.28 -24.32
N ASN A 943 -6.86 -36.09 -23.62
CA ASN A 943 -6.92 -37.55 -23.77
C ASN A 943 -7.81 -38.03 -24.93
N GLY A 944 -8.34 -37.12 -25.75
CA GLY A 944 -9.23 -37.42 -26.88
C GLY A 944 -10.70 -37.66 -26.49
N HIS A 945 -11.05 -37.59 -25.20
CA HIS A 945 -12.44 -37.70 -24.76
C HIS A 945 -13.24 -36.45 -25.19
N VAL A 946 -14.45 -36.64 -25.69
CA VAL A 946 -15.40 -35.54 -25.96
C VAL A 946 -16.42 -35.52 -24.83
N GLY A 947 -16.49 -34.40 -24.11
CA GLY A 947 -17.47 -34.17 -23.05
C GLY A 947 -18.05 -32.76 -23.14
N ARG A 948 -18.93 -32.40 -22.20
CA ARG A 948 -19.57 -31.07 -22.17
C ARG A 948 -18.56 -29.97 -21.84
N ASP A 949 -18.77 -28.79 -22.39
CA ASP A 949 -17.83 -27.68 -22.21
C ASP A 949 -17.93 -26.96 -20.85
N ALA A 950 -17.08 -25.95 -20.65
CA ALA A 950 -16.96 -25.24 -19.39
C ALA A 950 -18.17 -24.35 -19.05
N ILE A 951 -18.98 -23.92 -20.03
CA ILE A 951 -20.20 -23.16 -19.79
C ILE A 951 -21.29 -24.10 -19.28
N VAL A 952 -21.45 -25.26 -19.92
CA VAL A 952 -22.42 -26.28 -19.50
C VAL A 952 -22.12 -26.76 -18.08
N ALA A 953 -20.88 -27.12 -17.79
CA ALA A 953 -20.46 -27.54 -16.44
C ALA A 953 -20.75 -26.45 -15.38
N SER A 954 -20.62 -25.17 -15.76
CA SER A 954 -20.73 -24.05 -14.85
C SER A 954 -22.16 -23.52 -14.66
N CYS A 955 -23.04 -23.64 -15.67
CA CYS A 955 -24.43 -23.17 -15.61
C CYS A 955 -25.44 -24.28 -15.34
N VAL A 956 -25.24 -25.49 -15.89
CA VAL A 956 -26.23 -26.57 -15.85
C VAL A 956 -25.87 -27.63 -14.81
N GLU A 957 -24.61 -28.05 -14.74
CA GLU A 957 -24.14 -29.17 -13.90
C GLU A 957 -23.75 -28.74 -12.48
N ASP A 958 -24.52 -27.84 -11.88
CA ASP A 958 -24.36 -27.46 -10.47
C ASP A 958 -23.01 -26.80 -10.11
N GLY A 959 -22.35 -26.18 -11.09
CA GLY A 959 -21.17 -25.35 -10.85
C GLY A 959 -21.41 -24.16 -9.92
N ASP A 960 -20.33 -23.58 -9.38
CA ASP A 960 -20.40 -22.49 -8.39
C ASP A 960 -21.17 -21.27 -8.91
N PHE A 961 -21.03 -20.93 -10.20
CA PHE A 961 -21.77 -19.83 -10.81
C PHE A 961 -23.27 -20.10 -10.79
N ALA A 962 -23.70 -21.30 -11.18
CA ALA A 962 -25.12 -21.68 -11.14
C ALA A 962 -25.69 -21.57 -9.71
N ARG A 963 -25.03 -22.22 -8.74
CA ARG A 963 -25.57 -22.36 -7.38
C ARG A 963 -25.53 -21.10 -6.53
N TYR A 964 -24.46 -20.30 -6.64
CA TYR A 964 -24.24 -19.18 -5.73
C TYR A 964 -24.52 -17.82 -6.36
N VAL A 965 -24.62 -17.73 -7.69
CA VAL A 965 -24.85 -16.46 -8.40
C VAL A 965 -26.18 -16.50 -9.14
N LEU A 966 -26.33 -17.42 -10.11
CA LEU A 966 -27.51 -17.48 -10.97
C LEU A 966 -28.77 -17.80 -10.17
N ASP A 967 -28.76 -18.88 -9.39
CA ASP A 967 -29.95 -19.32 -8.65
C ASP A 967 -30.47 -18.25 -7.71
N ARG A 968 -29.56 -17.57 -6.97
CA ARG A 968 -29.90 -16.47 -6.06
C ARG A 968 -30.47 -15.25 -6.79
N ALA A 969 -30.06 -15.01 -8.02
CA ALA A 969 -30.58 -13.90 -8.80
C ALA A 969 -32.01 -14.19 -9.32
N VAL A 970 -32.40 -15.47 -9.38
CA VAL A 970 -33.65 -15.96 -9.99
C VAL A 970 -34.68 -16.36 -8.94
N ASP A 971 -34.27 -16.93 -7.79
CA ASP A 971 -35.16 -17.41 -6.72
C ASP A 971 -36.01 -16.30 -6.06
N ALA A 972 -35.60 -15.04 -6.22
CA ALA A 972 -36.32 -13.85 -5.81
C ALA A 972 -37.52 -13.47 -6.72
N TRP A 973 -37.93 -14.33 -7.67
CA TRP A 973 -38.98 -14.02 -8.66
C TRP A 973 -40.08 -15.07 -8.73
N SER A 974 -41.31 -14.60 -8.91
CA SER A 974 -42.46 -15.43 -9.18
C SER A 974 -42.66 -15.56 -10.70
N PRO A 975 -43.15 -16.71 -11.21
CA PRO A 975 -43.51 -16.84 -12.62
C PRO A 975 -44.76 -16.03 -13.00
N ALA A 976 -45.44 -15.38 -12.04
CA ALA A 976 -46.54 -14.47 -12.30
C ALA A 976 -46.09 -13.25 -13.10
N ARG A 977 -46.91 -12.84 -14.07
CA ARG A 977 -46.71 -11.57 -14.79
C ARG A 977 -46.85 -10.40 -13.82
N ARG A 978 -46.04 -9.36 -14.05
CA ARG A 978 -46.10 -8.11 -13.28
C ARG A 978 -47.53 -7.54 -13.30
N GLY A 979 -48.04 -7.17 -12.13
CA GLY A 979 -49.40 -6.68 -11.90
C GLY A 979 -50.46 -7.77 -11.65
N VAL A 980 -50.10 -9.06 -11.66
CA VAL A 980 -51.05 -10.17 -11.40
C VAL A 980 -51.01 -10.57 -9.92
N GLY A 981 -52.17 -10.48 -9.25
CA GLY A 981 -52.35 -10.91 -7.86
C GLY A 981 -53.68 -11.66 -7.65
N PRO A 982 -53.73 -12.71 -6.79
CA PRO A 982 -52.65 -13.23 -5.95
C PRO A 982 -51.58 -14.00 -6.75
N ARG A 983 -50.39 -14.18 -6.14
CA ARG A 983 -49.31 -14.98 -6.75
C ARG A 983 -49.74 -16.45 -6.84
N PRO A 984 -49.40 -17.16 -7.93
CA PRO A 984 -49.77 -18.55 -8.09
C PRO A 984 -49.00 -19.42 -7.09
N THR A 985 -49.68 -20.41 -6.52
CA THR A 985 -49.04 -21.49 -5.76
C THR A 985 -48.46 -22.54 -6.72
N ARG A 986 -47.60 -23.41 -6.21
CA ARG A 986 -47.05 -24.54 -6.98
C ARG A 986 -48.16 -25.45 -7.53
N GLU A 987 -49.18 -25.71 -6.70
CA GLU A 987 -50.37 -26.49 -7.07
C GLU A 987 -51.15 -25.82 -8.19
N MET A 988 -51.38 -24.50 -8.12
CA MET A 988 -52.08 -23.76 -9.18
C MET A 988 -51.36 -23.82 -10.53
N LEU A 989 -50.02 -23.75 -10.54
CA LEU A 989 -49.25 -23.86 -11.79
C LEU A 989 -49.32 -25.27 -12.37
N ASN A 990 -49.19 -26.30 -11.52
CA ASN A 990 -49.29 -27.68 -11.94
C ASN A 990 -50.68 -28.01 -12.48
N ASP A 991 -51.75 -27.56 -11.81
CA ASP A 991 -53.14 -27.75 -12.24
C ASP A 991 -53.41 -27.01 -13.56
N ALA A 992 -52.88 -25.78 -13.71
CA ALA A 992 -53.00 -25.02 -14.94
C ALA A 992 -52.31 -25.73 -16.11
N TRP A 993 -51.10 -26.26 -15.90
CA TRP A 993 -50.41 -27.07 -16.91
C TRP A 993 -51.19 -28.35 -17.24
N GLN A 994 -51.72 -29.05 -16.22
CA GLN A 994 -52.48 -30.28 -16.40
C GLN A 994 -53.74 -30.05 -17.23
N GLN A 995 -54.49 -28.99 -16.96
CA GLN A 995 -55.67 -28.61 -17.76
C GLN A 995 -55.29 -28.31 -19.21
N ASP A 996 -54.20 -27.56 -19.42
CA ASP A 996 -53.67 -27.25 -20.74
C ASP A 996 -53.20 -28.50 -21.50
N PHE A 997 -52.59 -29.45 -20.80
CA PHE A 997 -52.13 -30.72 -21.33
C PHE A 997 -53.31 -31.60 -21.72
N ASP A 998 -54.29 -31.79 -20.82
CA ASP A 998 -55.46 -32.62 -21.06
C ASP A 998 -56.34 -32.11 -22.20
N ALA A 999 -56.36 -30.79 -22.43
CA ALA A 999 -57.07 -30.19 -23.57
C ALA A 999 -56.42 -30.53 -24.93
N LYS A 1000 -55.14 -30.92 -24.95
CA LYS A 1000 -54.34 -31.11 -26.18
C LYS A 1000 -53.78 -32.53 -26.36
N ALA A 1001 -53.71 -33.32 -25.29
CA ALA A 1001 -53.07 -34.63 -25.27
C ALA A 1001 -53.95 -35.72 -25.92
N THR A 1002 -53.32 -36.65 -26.65
CA THR A 1002 -54.00 -37.88 -27.09
C THR A 1002 -54.15 -38.87 -25.94
N PRO A 1003 -55.05 -39.87 -26.03
CA PRO A 1003 -55.17 -40.91 -25.00
C PRO A 1003 -53.86 -41.66 -24.72
N GLU A 1004 -53.00 -41.80 -25.73
CA GLU A 1004 -51.66 -42.38 -25.60
C GLU A 1004 -50.73 -41.47 -24.78
N CYS A 1005 -50.71 -40.17 -25.07
CA CYS A 1005 -49.96 -39.18 -24.28
C CYS A 1005 -50.40 -39.16 -22.81
N GLN A 1006 -51.71 -39.25 -22.55
CA GLN A 1006 -52.26 -39.29 -21.19
C GLN A 1006 -51.84 -40.57 -20.45
N ALA A 1007 -51.84 -41.72 -21.14
CA ALA A 1007 -51.41 -42.98 -20.56
C ALA A 1007 -49.90 -43.03 -20.26
N ASP A 1008 -49.07 -42.43 -21.11
CA ASP A 1008 -47.63 -42.28 -20.83
C ASP A 1008 -47.36 -41.27 -19.70
N TYR A 1009 -48.11 -40.17 -19.62
CA TYR A 1009 -47.99 -39.21 -18.53
C TYR A 1009 -48.39 -39.79 -17.17
N ALA A 1010 -49.46 -40.60 -17.12
CA ALA A 1010 -49.86 -41.32 -15.91
C ALA A 1010 -48.77 -42.31 -15.45
N ARG A 1011 -48.15 -43.04 -16.39
CA ARG A 1011 -47.01 -43.94 -16.12
C ARG A 1011 -45.79 -43.18 -15.61
N LEU A 1012 -45.51 -42.01 -16.18
CA LEU A 1012 -44.42 -41.13 -15.73
C LEU A 1012 -44.67 -40.63 -14.30
N THR A 1013 -45.87 -40.17 -14.00
CA THR A 1013 -46.23 -39.68 -12.65
C THR A 1013 -46.06 -40.79 -11.62
N GLN A 1014 -46.55 -42.00 -11.92
CA GLN A 1014 -46.37 -43.17 -11.06
C GLN A 1014 -44.89 -43.52 -10.87
N ALA A 1015 -44.10 -43.57 -11.95
CA ALA A 1015 -42.68 -43.89 -11.87
C ALA A 1015 -41.87 -42.86 -11.05
N LEU A 1016 -42.24 -41.57 -11.15
CA LEU A 1016 -41.64 -40.50 -10.35
C LEU A 1016 -41.98 -40.62 -8.86
N GLU A 1017 -43.19 -41.05 -8.51
CA GLU A 1017 -43.60 -41.32 -7.12
C GLU A 1017 -42.85 -42.53 -6.54
N GLU A 1018 -42.79 -43.63 -7.28
CA GLU A 1018 -42.08 -44.84 -6.86
C GLU A 1018 -40.58 -44.59 -6.64
N ASP A 1019 -39.91 -43.89 -7.57
CA ASP A 1019 -38.48 -43.56 -7.42
C ASP A 1019 -38.24 -42.58 -6.26
N TYR A 1020 -39.17 -41.66 -5.99
CA TYR A 1020 -39.08 -40.74 -4.85
C TYR A 1020 -39.21 -41.47 -3.51
N GLU A 1021 -40.08 -42.48 -3.41
CA GLU A 1021 -40.19 -43.35 -2.24
C GLU A 1021 -38.91 -44.18 -2.01
N GLU A 1022 -38.28 -44.66 -3.09
CA GLU A 1022 -37.03 -45.41 -3.02
C GLU A 1022 -35.83 -44.53 -2.64
N SER A 1023 -35.73 -43.32 -3.19
CA SER A 1023 -34.67 -42.36 -2.90
C SER A 1023 -35.13 -40.92 -3.16
N PRO A 1024 -35.44 -40.12 -2.13
CA PRO A 1024 -35.89 -38.74 -2.30
C PRO A 1024 -34.79 -37.80 -2.81
N TRP A 1025 -33.55 -38.29 -2.96
CA TRP A 1025 -32.37 -37.51 -3.32
C TRP A 1025 -31.80 -37.85 -4.70
N ARG A 1026 -32.35 -38.86 -5.41
CA ARG A 1026 -31.90 -39.26 -6.75
C ARG A 1026 -33.07 -39.75 -7.58
N GLU A 1027 -33.16 -39.27 -8.82
CA GLU A 1027 -34.08 -39.83 -9.80
C GLU A 1027 -33.62 -41.26 -10.14
N GLY A 1028 -34.55 -42.20 -10.07
CA GLY A 1028 -34.27 -43.61 -10.28
C GLY A 1028 -34.39 -44.03 -11.75
N PRO A 1029 -34.11 -45.32 -12.02
CA PRO A 1029 -34.18 -45.86 -13.37
C PRO A 1029 -35.62 -45.92 -13.91
N LYS A 1030 -36.65 -45.97 -13.04
CA LYS A 1030 -38.05 -46.09 -13.49
C LYS A 1030 -38.54 -44.78 -14.10
N ALA A 1031 -38.30 -43.65 -13.42
CA ALA A 1031 -38.60 -42.31 -13.90
C ALA A 1031 -37.83 -42.00 -15.19
N THR A 1032 -36.56 -42.41 -15.27
CA THR A 1032 -35.75 -42.24 -16.49
C THR A 1032 -36.38 -42.93 -17.71
N VAL A 1033 -36.82 -44.18 -17.56
CA VAL A 1033 -37.48 -44.94 -18.63
C VAL A 1033 -38.84 -44.32 -18.98
N ALA A 1034 -39.63 -43.95 -17.98
CA ALA A 1034 -40.95 -43.36 -18.19
C ALA A 1034 -40.88 -41.96 -18.84
N LYS A 1035 -39.86 -41.16 -18.51
CA LYS A 1035 -39.58 -39.87 -19.17
C LYS A 1035 -39.26 -40.05 -20.64
N ALA A 1036 -38.47 -41.07 -20.98
CA ALA A 1036 -38.15 -41.37 -22.38
C ALA A 1036 -39.40 -41.77 -23.18
N ALA A 1037 -40.28 -42.60 -22.59
CA ALA A 1037 -41.55 -42.99 -23.20
C ALA A 1037 -42.50 -41.78 -23.36
N PHE A 1038 -42.64 -40.95 -22.31
CA PHE A 1038 -43.43 -39.73 -22.36
C PHE A 1038 -42.91 -38.76 -23.43
N LYS A 1039 -41.60 -38.50 -23.48
CA LYS A 1039 -40.96 -37.66 -24.52
C LYS A 1039 -41.25 -38.17 -25.93
N ALA A 1040 -41.22 -39.49 -26.13
CA ALA A 1040 -41.53 -40.09 -27.43
C ALA A 1040 -43.01 -39.89 -27.82
N ALA A 1041 -43.92 -39.96 -26.85
CA ALA A 1041 -45.36 -39.81 -27.08
C ALA A 1041 -45.77 -38.34 -27.35
N VAL A 1042 -45.25 -37.38 -26.59
CA VAL A 1042 -45.67 -35.97 -26.68
C VAL A 1042 -44.82 -35.10 -27.61
N GLY A 1043 -43.67 -35.63 -28.07
CA GLY A 1043 -42.69 -34.88 -28.85
C GLY A 1043 -41.84 -33.94 -27.99
N SER A 1044 -40.75 -33.41 -28.58
CA SER A 1044 -39.76 -32.63 -27.83
C SER A 1044 -40.33 -31.34 -27.24
N ASP A 1045 -41.16 -30.61 -27.99
CA ASP A 1045 -41.64 -29.29 -27.56
C ASP A 1045 -42.55 -29.38 -26.32
N MET A 1046 -43.49 -30.33 -26.31
CA MET A 1046 -44.39 -30.52 -25.17
C MET A 1046 -43.65 -31.10 -23.96
N PHE A 1047 -42.66 -31.97 -24.19
CA PHE A 1047 -41.84 -32.53 -23.12
C PHE A 1047 -40.99 -31.46 -22.41
N GLU A 1048 -40.34 -30.55 -23.18
CA GLU A 1048 -39.58 -29.45 -22.58
C GLU A 1048 -40.52 -28.44 -21.88
N ARG A 1049 -41.70 -28.19 -22.45
CA ARG A 1049 -42.73 -27.38 -21.78
C ARG A 1049 -43.15 -28.00 -20.43
N TRP A 1050 -43.37 -29.31 -20.37
CA TRP A 1050 -43.64 -30.02 -19.11
C TRP A 1050 -42.50 -29.88 -18.10
N ARG A 1051 -41.26 -30.12 -18.54
CA ARG A 1051 -40.05 -30.00 -17.71
C ARG A 1051 -39.92 -28.61 -17.08
N GLU A 1052 -40.23 -27.57 -17.84
CA GLU A 1052 -40.03 -26.19 -17.40
C GLU A 1052 -41.24 -25.60 -16.68
N GLU A 1053 -42.46 -26.02 -17.00
CA GLU A 1053 -43.70 -25.47 -16.43
C GLU A 1053 -44.30 -26.33 -15.31
N ALA A 1054 -43.99 -27.63 -15.22
CA ALA A 1054 -44.69 -28.57 -14.31
C ALA A 1054 -43.79 -29.53 -13.53
N GLU A 1055 -42.69 -30.02 -14.11
CA GLU A 1055 -41.84 -31.07 -13.49
C GLU A 1055 -41.37 -30.70 -12.07
N ASN A 1056 -41.03 -29.43 -11.84
CA ASN A 1056 -40.51 -28.92 -10.56
C ASN A 1056 -41.60 -28.66 -9.50
N TRP A 1057 -42.89 -28.71 -9.86
CA TRP A 1057 -44.00 -28.33 -8.98
C TRP A 1057 -44.83 -29.51 -8.48
N ARG A 1058 -44.40 -30.74 -8.79
CA ARG A 1058 -45.04 -31.96 -8.31
C ARG A 1058 -44.85 -32.17 -6.80
N ARG A 1059 -45.77 -32.91 -6.18
CA ARG A 1059 -45.83 -33.17 -4.72
C ARG A 1059 -44.59 -33.89 -4.16
N SER A 1060 -43.84 -34.58 -5.02
CA SER A 1060 -42.63 -35.37 -4.75
C SER A 1060 -41.48 -34.88 -5.66
N GLY A 1061 -40.87 -33.74 -5.31
CA GLY A 1061 -39.92 -33.00 -6.15
C GLY A 1061 -38.52 -32.81 -5.51
N MET A 1062 -37.48 -32.96 -6.33
CA MET A 1062 -36.09 -33.24 -5.94
C MET A 1062 -35.21 -31.99 -5.71
N TYR A 1063 -35.71 -30.76 -5.97
CA TYR A 1063 -34.85 -29.56 -6.02
C TYR A 1063 -35.34 -28.32 -5.28
N GLN A 1064 -36.45 -28.37 -4.54
CA GLN A 1064 -36.79 -27.32 -3.57
C GLN A 1064 -37.37 -27.96 -2.31
N ARG A 1065 -36.88 -27.56 -1.12
CA ARG A 1065 -37.44 -28.05 0.15
C ARG A 1065 -38.97 -27.83 0.14
N PRO A 1066 -39.78 -28.79 0.61
CA PRO A 1066 -41.19 -28.56 0.88
C PRO A 1066 -41.30 -27.70 2.15
N ALA A 1067 -40.86 -26.45 2.07
CA ALA A 1067 -41.28 -25.44 3.01
C ALA A 1067 -42.68 -24.96 2.56
N PRO A 1068 -43.62 -24.73 3.49
CA PRO A 1068 -44.93 -24.18 3.17
C PRO A 1068 -44.76 -22.71 2.81
N ARG A 1069 -44.34 -22.43 1.56
CA ARG A 1069 -44.40 -21.08 0.98
C ARG A 1069 -45.71 -20.98 0.21
N ASP A 1070 -46.49 -19.93 0.47
CA ASP A 1070 -47.80 -19.69 -0.16
C ASP A 1070 -47.71 -19.27 -1.65
N HIS A 1071 -46.58 -19.47 -2.33
CA HIS A 1071 -46.34 -19.02 -3.71
C HIS A 1071 -45.25 -19.84 -4.41
N ALA A 1072 -45.28 -19.87 -5.76
CA ALA A 1072 -44.25 -20.46 -6.60
C ALA A 1072 -43.13 -19.47 -6.96
N GLU A 1073 -41.90 -19.99 -7.02
CA GLU A 1073 -40.69 -19.31 -7.51
C GLU A 1073 -40.48 -19.60 -9.00
N PHE A 1074 -39.61 -18.84 -9.66
CA PHE A 1074 -39.25 -19.09 -11.05
C PHE A 1074 -38.44 -20.38 -11.19
N ASN A 1075 -38.59 -21.09 -12.31
CA ASN A 1075 -37.90 -22.34 -12.55
C ASN A 1075 -36.39 -22.12 -12.74
N LEU A 1076 -35.58 -22.53 -11.75
CA LEU A 1076 -34.12 -22.39 -11.78
C LEU A 1076 -33.47 -23.19 -12.93
N ALA A 1077 -33.96 -24.39 -13.22
CA ALA A 1077 -33.41 -25.22 -14.29
C ALA A 1077 -33.63 -24.57 -15.67
N TRP A 1078 -34.79 -23.94 -15.87
CA TRP A 1078 -35.08 -23.18 -17.09
C TRP A 1078 -34.12 -21.99 -17.23
N ALA A 1079 -33.97 -21.19 -16.18
CA ALA A 1079 -33.04 -20.05 -16.16
C ALA A 1079 -31.58 -20.47 -16.42
N ARG A 1080 -31.11 -21.54 -15.78
CA ARG A 1080 -29.75 -22.09 -15.96
C ARG A 1080 -29.45 -22.48 -17.40
N ARG A 1081 -30.38 -23.20 -18.04
CA ARG A 1081 -30.23 -23.62 -19.44
C ARG A 1081 -30.30 -22.45 -20.40
N TRP A 1082 -31.18 -21.48 -20.13
CA TRP A 1082 -31.25 -20.26 -20.92
C TRP A 1082 -29.96 -19.43 -20.84
N VAL A 1083 -29.41 -19.23 -19.63
CA VAL A 1083 -28.12 -18.53 -19.47
C VAL A 1083 -26.98 -19.27 -20.15
N CYS A 1084 -26.98 -20.62 -20.09
CA CYS A 1084 -26.03 -21.45 -20.84
C CYS A 1084 -26.12 -21.18 -22.34
N LEU A 1085 -27.31 -21.34 -22.94
CA LEU A 1085 -27.55 -21.06 -24.35
C LEU A 1085 -27.15 -19.63 -24.72
N ARG A 1086 -27.56 -18.66 -23.90
CA ARG A 1086 -27.33 -17.25 -24.16
C ARG A 1086 -25.85 -16.89 -24.14
N ALA A 1087 -25.06 -17.47 -23.24
CA ALA A 1087 -23.60 -17.30 -23.23
C ALA A 1087 -22.95 -17.76 -24.55
N HIS A 1088 -23.43 -18.86 -25.15
CA HIS A 1088 -22.99 -19.30 -26.48
C HIS A 1088 -23.48 -18.40 -27.61
N GLN A 1089 -24.73 -17.92 -27.54
CA GLN A 1089 -25.28 -16.99 -28.54
C GLN A 1089 -24.59 -15.62 -28.53
N LEU A 1090 -24.09 -15.19 -27.37
CA LEU A 1090 -23.21 -14.01 -27.24
C LEU A 1090 -21.84 -14.26 -27.87
N GLY A 1091 -21.50 -15.52 -28.16
CA GLY A 1091 -20.35 -15.93 -28.98
C GLY A 1091 -19.23 -16.63 -28.22
N TRP A 1092 -19.44 -17.04 -26.95
CA TRP A 1092 -18.48 -17.90 -26.30
C TRP A 1092 -18.38 -19.25 -27.02
N SER A 1093 -17.16 -19.65 -27.38
CA SER A 1093 -16.87 -20.99 -27.89
C SER A 1093 -15.60 -21.56 -27.28
N GLN A 1094 -15.55 -22.89 -27.17
CA GLN A 1094 -14.35 -23.62 -26.75
C GLN A 1094 -13.16 -23.35 -27.68
N ALA A 1095 -13.41 -23.14 -28.99
CA ALA A 1095 -12.37 -22.90 -29.97
C ALA A 1095 -11.64 -21.56 -29.78
N LEU A 1096 -12.36 -20.52 -29.37
CA LEU A 1096 -11.78 -19.18 -29.16
C LEU A 1096 -11.25 -18.98 -27.74
N HIS A 1097 -11.96 -19.48 -26.73
CA HIS A 1097 -11.68 -19.11 -25.33
C HIS A 1097 -11.20 -20.29 -24.47
N GLY A 1098 -11.34 -21.52 -24.96
CA GLY A 1098 -11.13 -22.72 -24.17
C GLY A 1098 -9.70 -22.87 -23.64
N GLU A 1099 -8.70 -22.51 -24.45
CA GLU A 1099 -7.28 -22.58 -24.06
C GLU A 1099 -6.97 -21.66 -22.87
N PHE A 1100 -7.42 -20.40 -22.93
CA PHE A 1100 -7.23 -19.46 -21.83
C PHE A 1100 -8.03 -19.87 -20.58
N ASP A 1101 -9.30 -20.26 -20.74
CA ASP A 1101 -10.16 -20.70 -19.63
C ASP A 1101 -9.58 -21.94 -18.91
N ASP A 1102 -8.96 -22.86 -19.65
CA ASP A 1102 -8.30 -24.05 -19.10
C ASP A 1102 -7.01 -23.70 -18.35
N SER A 1103 -6.26 -22.68 -18.80
CA SER A 1103 -5.02 -22.22 -18.14
C SER A 1103 -5.24 -21.72 -16.70
N LEU A 1104 -6.43 -21.20 -16.40
CA LEU A 1104 -6.77 -20.63 -15.08
C LEU A 1104 -7.18 -21.68 -14.03
N HIS A 1105 -7.44 -22.93 -14.42
CA HIS A 1105 -7.97 -23.95 -13.51
C HIS A 1105 -7.03 -24.32 -12.34
N ASN A 1106 -5.74 -24.00 -12.45
CA ASN A 1106 -4.72 -24.27 -11.43
C ASN A 1106 -4.57 -23.17 -10.37
N ASN A 1107 -5.25 -22.02 -10.51
CA ASN A 1107 -5.05 -20.85 -9.65
C ASN A 1107 -6.25 -20.57 -8.72
N ARG A 1108 -6.60 -21.54 -7.86
CA ARG A 1108 -7.75 -21.47 -6.93
C ARG A 1108 -7.55 -20.57 -5.71
N MET A 1109 -6.36 -19.99 -5.53
CA MET A 1109 -5.99 -19.26 -4.31
C MET A 1109 -6.13 -17.73 -4.45
N SER A 1110 -5.84 -17.13 -5.62
CA SER A 1110 -5.87 -15.66 -5.77
C SER A 1110 -7.18 -15.09 -6.32
N HIS A 1111 -7.94 -15.87 -7.10
CA HIS A 1111 -9.16 -15.43 -7.81
C HIS A 1111 -9.04 -14.08 -8.57
N SER A 1112 -7.84 -13.59 -8.89
CA SER A 1112 -7.65 -12.24 -9.46
C SER A 1112 -8.12 -12.15 -10.92
N VAL A 1113 -7.94 -13.23 -11.68
CA VAL A 1113 -8.33 -13.38 -13.09
C VAL A 1113 -9.46 -14.38 -13.24
N GLU A 1114 -10.54 -13.99 -13.92
CA GLU A 1114 -11.67 -14.85 -14.25
C GLU A 1114 -11.55 -15.48 -15.64
N ARG A 1115 -12.21 -16.62 -15.82
CA ARG A 1115 -12.45 -17.21 -17.15
C ARG A 1115 -13.24 -16.25 -18.03
N ILE A 1116 -12.91 -16.17 -19.32
CA ILE A 1116 -13.71 -15.43 -20.30
C ILE A 1116 -15.13 -15.99 -20.31
N GLY A 1117 -15.32 -17.30 -20.20
CA GLY A 1117 -16.67 -17.88 -20.08
C GLY A 1117 -17.52 -17.29 -18.96
N LYS A 1118 -16.91 -16.88 -17.85
CA LYS A 1118 -17.62 -16.25 -16.74
C LYS A 1118 -18.15 -14.85 -17.09
N LYS A 1119 -17.42 -14.07 -17.90
CA LYS A 1119 -17.91 -12.78 -18.44
C LYS A 1119 -19.21 -12.98 -19.24
N TYR A 1120 -19.24 -13.98 -20.12
CA TYR A 1120 -20.41 -14.27 -20.96
C TYR A 1120 -21.62 -14.75 -20.14
N GLN A 1121 -21.37 -15.53 -19.09
CA GLN A 1121 -22.40 -15.93 -18.14
C GLN A 1121 -22.97 -14.74 -17.35
N TRP A 1122 -22.13 -13.79 -16.94
CA TRP A 1122 -22.58 -12.54 -16.31
C TRP A 1122 -23.44 -11.69 -17.25
N LEU A 1123 -23.01 -11.51 -18.51
CA LEU A 1123 -23.78 -10.79 -19.52
C LEU A 1123 -25.16 -11.41 -19.73
N ALA A 1124 -25.22 -12.73 -19.92
CA ALA A 1124 -26.48 -13.46 -20.02
C ALA A 1124 -27.34 -13.32 -18.76
N LEU A 1125 -26.74 -13.36 -17.57
CA LEU A 1125 -27.48 -13.18 -16.32
C LEU A 1125 -28.05 -11.76 -16.15
N TYR A 1126 -27.29 -10.72 -16.50
CA TYR A 1126 -27.78 -9.33 -16.47
C TYR A 1126 -28.93 -9.12 -17.45
N GLU A 1127 -28.90 -9.80 -18.59
CA GLU A 1127 -29.98 -9.81 -19.57
C GLU A 1127 -31.22 -10.51 -19.02
N LEU A 1128 -31.07 -11.73 -18.48
CA LEU A 1128 -32.16 -12.47 -17.83
C LEU A 1128 -32.81 -11.62 -16.75
N ARG A 1129 -32.00 -11.00 -15.89
CA ARG A 1129 -32.46 -10.19 -14.77
C ARG A 1129 -33.27 -8.96 -15.23
N ALA A 1130 -32.82 -8.29 -16.29
CA ALA A 1130 -33.56 -7.19 -16.90
C ALA A 1130 -34.92 -7.67 -17.44
N ARG A 1131 -34.94 -8.79 -18.19
CA ARG A 1131 -36.18 -9.36 -18.73
C ARG A 1131 -37.18 -9.76 -17.63
N MET A 1132 -36.69 -10.35 -16.55
CA MET A 1132 -37.50 -10.72 -15.39
C MET A 1132 -38.08 -9.49 -14.68
N ALA A 1133 -37.26 -8.45 -14.44
CA ALA A 1133 -37.72 -7.22 -13.79
C ALA A 1133 -38.82 -6.49 -14.57
N ASP A 1134 -38.79 -6.60 -15.89
CA ASP A 1134 -39.79 -6.00 -16.78
C ASP A 1134 -41.10 -6.80 -16.80
N ASN A 1135 -41.04 -8.13 -16.65
CA ASN A 1135 -42.15 -9.03 -16.96
C ASN A 1135 -42.77 -9.76 -15.77
N LEU A 1136 -42.02 -9.96 -14.69
CA LEU A 1136 -42.40 -10.84 -13.58
C LEU A 1136 -42.68 -10.08 -12.27
N GLU A 1137 -43.37 -10.74 -11.35
CA GLU A 1137 -43.56 -10.26 -9.97
C GLU A 1137 -42.42 -10.70 -9.05
N PRO A 1138 -41.79 -9.79 -8.29
CA PRO A 1138 -40.71 -10.14 -7.37
C PRO A 1138 -41.21 -10.73 -6.04
N ILE A 1139 -40.47 -11.66 -5.45
CA ILE A 1139 -40.78 -12.33 -4.19
C ILE A 1139 -40.12 -11.61 -3.00
N GLY A 1140 -40.90 -10.76 -2.31
CA GLY A 1140 -40.46 -10.01 -1.11
C GLY A 1140 -40.64 -8.50 -1.30
N ARG A 1141 -40.72 -7.71 -0.20
CA ARG A 1141 -40.87 -6.25 -0.29
C ARG A 1141 -39.63 -5.55 -0.90
N ASP A 1142 -38.44 -6.13 -0.73
CA ASP A 1142 -37.16 -5.54 -1.16
C ASP A 1142 -36.38 -6.36 -2.22
N ALA A 1143 -36.64 -7.67 -2.37
CA ALA A 1143 -35.81 -8.59 -3.16
C ALA A 1143 -35.92 -8.45 -4.70
N GLY A 1144 -36.90 -7.67 -5.18
CA GLY A 1144 -37.13 -7.46 -6.60
C GLY A 1144 -36.54 -6.20 -7.21
N ALA A 1145 -36.28 -5.20 -6.37
CA ALA A 1145 -36.24 -3.81 -6.80
C ALA A 1145 -34.83 -3.20 -6.80
N LYS A 1146 -33.83 -3.90 -6.23
CA LYS A 1146 -32.47 -3.39 -6.09
C LYS A 1146 -31.47 -4.26 -6.87
N PRO A 1147 -30.99 -3.81 -8.04
CA PRO A 1147 -29.87 -4.43 -8.76
C PRO A 1147 -28.55 -4.45 -7.97
N ASP A 1148 -28.50 -3.79 -6.81
CA ASP A 1148 -27.33 -3.67 -5.92
C ASP A 1148 -26.73 -5.04 -5.54
N GLU A 1149 -27.52 -6.11 -5.46
CA GLU A 1149 -27.03 -7.47 -5.15
C GLU A 1149 -26.14 -8.07 -6.25
N LEU A 1150 -26.25 -7.56 -7.50
CA LEU A 1150 -25.43 -7.96 -8.63
C LEU A 1150 -24.26 -6.99 -8.89
N ARG A 1151 -24.18 -5.89 -8.13
CA ARG A 1151 -23.16 -4.87 -8.33
C ARG A 1151 -21.83 -5.36 -7.74
N ALA A 1152 -20.82 -5.47 -8.61
CA ALA A 1152 -19.49 -5.95 -8.22
C ALA A 1152 -18.53 -4.84 -7.71
N ILE A 1153 -18.90 -3.56 -7.81
CA ILE A 1153 -18.09 -2.41 -7.37
C ILE A 1153 -18.99 -1.30 -6.81
N ASP A 1154 -18.56 -0.60 -5.77
CA ASP A 1154 -19.24 0.62 -5.32
C ASP A 1154 -18.78 1.83 -6.16
N PRO A 1155 -19.68 2.52 -6.89
CA PRO A 1155 -19.35 3.68 -7.71
C PRO A 1155 -18.95 4.93 -6.88
N SER A 1156 -19.29 4.98 -5.59
CA SER A 1156 -19.02 6.14 -4.71
C SER A 1156 -17.58 6.21 -4.21
N LEU A 1157 -16.84 5.09 -4.26
CA LEU A 1157 -15.46 5.01 -3.82
C LEU A 1157 -14.53 5.69 -4.84
N LEU A 1158 -14.01 6.87 -4.51
CA LEU A 1158 -12.95 7.51 -5.28
C LEU A 1158 -11.74 7.94 -4.47
N ALA A 1159 -10.62 7.98 -5.19
CA ALA A 1159 -9.25 8.33 -4.84
C ALA A 1159 -9.14 9.44 -3.76
N GLY A 1160 -8.73 9.03 -2.56
CA GLY A 1160 -8.43 9.89 -1.43
C GLY A 1160 -7.57 9.21 -0.36
N ALA A 1161 -7.68 7.89 -0.21
CA ALA A 1161 -6.74 7.09 0.57
C ALA A 1161 -5.50 6.77 -0.30
N ARG A 1162 -4.31 7.11 0.20
CA ARG A 1162 -3.06 6.58 -0.35
C ARG A 1162 -3.13 5.06 -0.24
N PHE A 1163 -2.89 4.37 -1.35
CA PHE A 1163 -2.74 2.92 -1.37
C PHE A 1163 -1.46 2.56 -0.61
N GLU A 1164 -1.60 1.98 0.58
CA GLU A 1164 -0.58 1.08 1.11
C GLU A 1164 -0.79 -0.29 0.45
N GLU A 1165 0.32 -0.99 0.16
CA GLU A 1165 0.37 -2.22 -0.65
C GLU A 1165 -0.44 -3.42 -0.10
N ALA A 1166 -1.17 -3.26 1.00
CA ALA A 1166 -1.94 -4.30 1.68
C ALA A 1166 -3.35 -4.58 1.10
N ASP A 1167 -3.83 -3.76 0.15
CA ASP A 1167 -5.22 -3.83 -0.32
C ASP A 1167 -5.52 -4.90 -1.40
N GLU A 1168 -4.57 -5.78 -1.74
CA GLU A 1168 -4.85 -6.91 -2.64
C GLU A 1168 -5.64 -8.06 -1.98
N GLU A 1169 -5.74 -8.11 -0.64
CA GLU A 1169 -6.36 -9.26 0.06
C GLU A 1169 -7.82 -9.09 0.51
N PHE A 1170 -8.40 -7.89 0.51
CA PHE A 1170 -9.74 -7.65 1.09
C PHE A 1170 -10.94 -7.90 0.15
N ALA A 1171 -10.82 -8.85 -0.77
CA ALA A 1171 -11.92 -9.26 -1.65
C ALA A 1171 -12.55 -10.62 -1.27
N THR A 1172 -12.80 -10.90 0.02
CA THR A 1172 -13.68 -12.04 0.39
C THR A 1172 -14.61 -11.78 1.59
N ARG A 1173 -15.91 -11.61 1.26
CA ARG A 1173 -17.14 -11.90 2.05
C ARG A 1173 -17.40 -10.97 3.26
N THR A 1174 -18.45 -10.13 3.28
CA THR A 1174 -19.87 -10.55 3.35
C THR A 1174 -20.85 -9.36 3.19
N ASP A 1175 -21.92 -9.57 2.40
CA ASP A 1175 -23.36 -9.36 2.64
C ASP A 1175 -23.92 -8.19 3.49
N GLN A 1176 -23.20 -7.09 3.70
CA GLN A 1176 -23.84 -5.79 3.94
C GLN A 1176 -23.33 -4.80 2.90
N GLY A 1177 -24.23 -4.36 2.03
CA GLY A 1177 -23.92 -3.37 1.01
C GLY A 1177 -23.30 -2.12 1.63
N PRO A 1178 -22.31 -1.49 0.97
CA PRO A 1178 -21.84 -0.18 1.39
C PRO A 1178 -23.00 0.82 1.34
N ALA A 1179 -23.08 1.65 2.38
CA ALA A 1179 -24.19 2.56 2.62
C ALA A 1179 -24.39 3.57 1.47
N PRO A 1180 -25.64 3.91 1.09
CA PRO A 1180 -25.93 5.00 0.16
C PRO A 1180 -25.80 6.38 0.83
N LEU A 1181 -25.31 7.39 0.08
CA LEU A 1181 -25.38 8.81 0.46
C LEU A 1181 -26.69 9.44 -0.04
N GLU A 1182 -27.71 9.46 0.82
CA GLU A 1182 -28.39 10.65 1.35
C GLU A 1182 -29.66 10.23 2.10
N SER A 1183 -29.64 10.43 3.40
CA SER A 1183 -30.76 10.15 4.30
C SER A 1183 -31.88 11.19 4.11
N PRO A 1184 -33.16 10.77 4.04
CA PRO A 1184 -34.31 11.67 3.84
C PRO A 1184 -34.45 12.74 4.94
N ALA A 1185 -35.11 13.87 4.62
CA ALA A 1185 -35.23 15.10 5.41
C ALA A 1185 -35.75 14.99 6.87
N TRP A 1186 -36.11 13.80 7.34
CA TRP A 1186 -36.40 13.49 8.74
C TRP A 1186 -35.17 13.00 9.54
N ILE A 1187 -34.00 12.91 8.89
CA ILE A 1187 -32.69 12.62 9.50
C ILE A 1187 -31.84 13.89 9.40
N ARG A 1188 -31.44 14.47 10.54
CA ARG A 1188 -30.58 15.68 10.57
C ARG A 1188 -29.14 15.31 10.18
N SER A 1189 -28.48 16.14 9.36
CA SER A 1189 -27.02 16.09 9.21
C SER A 1189 -26.36 17.04 10.22
N ILE A 1190 -25.40 16.51 10.97
CA ILE A 1190 -24.51 17.32 11.82
C ILE A 1190 -23.28 17.61 10.97
N ALA A 1191 -23.08 18.88 10.59
CA ALA A 1191 -21.91 19.29 9.83
C ALA A 1191 -20.76 19.62 10.79
N LEU A 1192 -19.65 18.88 10.68
CA LEU A 1192 -18.44 19.13 11.46
C LEU A 1192 -17.41 19.90 10.61
N PRO A 1193 -16.67 20.85 11.20
CA PRO A 1193 -15.56 21.51 10.52
C PRO A 1193 -14.39 20.53 10.30
N LEU A 1194 -13.59 20.79 9.25
CA LEU A 1194 -12.34 20.07 9.01
C LEU A 1194 -11.33 20.37 10.12
N VAL A 1195 -10.83 19.32 10.76
CA VAL A 1195 -9.81 19.40 11.83
C VAL A 1195 -8.61 18.52 11.48
N THR A 1196 -7.44 18.86 12.02
CA THR A 1196 -6.20 18.09 11.84
C THR A 1196 -6.22 16.79 12.65
N LEU A 1197 -5.29 15.88 12.39
CA LEU A 1197 -5.21 14.57 13.03
C LEU A 1197 -5.12 14.67 14.57
N ASP A 1198 -4.26 15.58 15.04
CA ASP A 1198 -4.02 15.79 16.46
C ASP A 1198 -5.24 16.43 17.15
N GLU A 1199 -5.95 17.34 16.48
CA GLU A 1199 -7.20 17.94 16.97
C GLU A 1199 -8.34 16.92 17.02
N ALA A 1200 -8.42 16.00 16.05
CA ALA A 1200 -9.41 14.92 16.04
C ALA A 1200 -9.19 13.90 17.17
N LEU A 1201 -7.92 13.65 17.53
CA LEU A 1201 -7.54 12.79 18.66
C LEU A 1201 -7.85 13.43 20.01
N VAL A 1202 -7.69 14.75 20.16
CA VAL A 1202 -8.15 15.49 21.36
C VAL A 1202 -9.68 15.47 21.45
N TRP A 1203 -10.37 15.67 20.34
CA TRP A 1203 -11.84 15.64 20.26
C TRP A 1203 -12.44 14.25 20.52
N ARG A 1204 -11.69 13.15 20.31
CA ARG A 1204 -12.10 11.78 20.68
C ARG A 1204 -12.42 11.65 22.17
N ASP A 1205 -11.64 12.34 23.00
CA ASP A 1205 -11.68 12.22 24.46
C ASP A 1205 -12.51 13.36 25.11
N ASP A 1206 -13.08 14.26 24.29
CA ASP A 1206 -13.97 15.36 24.69
C ASP A 1206 -15.46 15.02 24.46
N VAL A 1207 -16.34 15.46 25.37
CA VAL A 1207 -17.79 15.21 25.38
C VAL A 1207 -18.63 16.48 25.30
N GLU A 1208 -18.03 17.68 25.34
CA GLU A 1208 -18.78 18.95 25.34
C GLU A 1208 -19.59 19.19 24.05
N ASP A 1209 -19.19 18.58 22.93
CA ASP A 1209 -19.83 18.74 21.61
C ASP A 1209 -20.90 17.67 21.30
N VAL A 1210 -21.30 16.83 22.27
CA VAL A 1210 -22.34 15.81 22.09
C VAL A 1210 -23.73 16.44 22.27
N PRO A 1211 -24.62 16.42 21.25
CA PRO A 1211 -25.96 16.99 21.38
C PRO A 1211 -26.86 16.11 22.27
N ASP A 1212 -26.84 16.40 23.57
CA ASP A 1212 -27.59 15.71 24.64
C ASP A 1212 -28.88 16.45 25.08
N GLY A 1213 -29.14 17.64 24.52
CA GLY A 1213 -30.35 18.44 24.72
C GLY A 1213 -31.54 18.10 23.79
N LEU A 1214 -32.65 18.85 23.93
CA LEU A 1214 -33.87 18.69 23.12
C LEU A 1214 -33.62 18.92 21.63
N GLU A 1215 -32.61 19.74 21.28
CA GLU A 1215 -32.14 19.95 19.90
C GLU A 1215 -31.68 18.66 19.19
N GLY A 1216 -31.39 17.59 19.94
CA GLY A 1216 -31.08 16.28 19.42
C GLY A 1216 -32.29 15.43 19.04
N VAL A 1217 -33.44 15.62 19.69
CA VAL A 1217 -34.64 14.78 19.51
C VAL A 1217 -35.84 15.54 18.95
N GLU A 1218 -35.78 16.86 18.84
CA GLU A 1218 -36.87 17.70 18.34
C GLU A 1218 -36.66 18.10 16.86
N LEU A 1219 -37.64 17.76 16.03
CA LEU A 1219 -37.70 18.07 14.60
C LEU A 1219 -38.86 19.02 14.33
N THR A 1220 -38.71 19.93 13.37
CA THR A 1220 -39.86 20.68 12.84
C THR A 1220 -40.21 20.13 11.46
N VAL A 1221 -41.37 19.48 11.35
CA VAL A 1221 -41.89 18.94 10.10
C VAL A 1221 -43.15 19.71 9.74
N GLU A 1222 -43.17 20.33 8.55
CA GLU A 1222 -44.29 21.16 8.06
C GLU A 1222 -44.71 22.29 9.04
N GLY A 1223 -43.74 22.88 9.74
CA GLY A 1223 -43.98 24.00 10.67
C GLY A 1223 -44.53 23.58 12.05
N ARG A 1224 -44.54 22.28 12.38
CA ARG A 1224 -44.92 21.77 13.72
C ARG A 1224 -43.77 21.02 14.38
N PRO A 1225 -43.58 21.15 15.70
CA PRO A 1225 -42.56 20.41 16.44
C PRO A 1225 -42.98 18.95 16.68
N TRP A 1226 -42.04 18.04 16.44
CA TRP A 1226 -42.15 16.59 16.61
C TRP A 1226 -40.96 16.08 17.42
N LEU A 1227 -41.18 15.05 18.26
CA LEU A 1227 -40.10 14.39 19.00
C LEU A 1227 -39.79 13.02 18.41
N ILE A 1228 -38.51 12.76 18.15
CA ILE A 1228 -37.98 11.47 17.72
C ILE A 1228 -37.99 10.52 18.92
N LEU A 1229 -38.95 9.59 18.94
CA LEU A 1229 -39.10 8.62 20.03
C LEU A 1229 -38.05 7.49 19.98
N LYS A 1230 -37.50 7.22 18.80
CA LYS A 1230 -36.44 6.24 18.59
C LYS A 1230 -35.61 6.68 17.39
N GLY A 1231 -34.31 6.88 17.59
CA GLY A 1231 -33.41 7.39 16.57
C GLY A 1231 -32.03 6.75 16.69
N PHE A 1232 -31.41 6.53 15.54
CA PHE A 1232 -30.03 6.08 15.43
C PHE A 1232 -29.34 6.98 14.41
N ASP A 1233 -28.46 7.84 14.90
CA ASP A 1233 -27.68 8.73 14.06
C ASP A 1233 -26.24 8.23 14.08
N ASN A 1234 -25.68 8.03 12.90
CA ASN A 1234 -24.29 7.65 12.72
C ASN A 1234 -23.63 8.66 11.80
N TRP A 1235 -22.51 9.21 12.24
CA TRP A 1235 -21.75 10.13 11.40
C TRP A 1235 -20.27 9.80 11.44
N ARG A 1236 -19.62 10.09 10.31
CA ARG A 1236 -18.20 9.87 10.06
C ARG A 1236 -17.59 11.14 9.50
N GLY A 1237 -16.48 11.57 10.09
CA GLY A 1237 -15.73 12.73 9.62
C GLY A 1237 -14.47 12.97 10.45
N GLY A 1238 -13.44 13.52 9.81
CA GLY A 1238 -12.11 13.76 10.38
C GLY A 1238 -11.04 12.79 9.85
N PRO A 1239 -9.75 13.02 10.15
CA PRO A 1239 -8.62 12.38 9.46
C PRO A 1239 -8.38 10.89 9.76
N GLU A 1240 -9.19 10.25 10.61
CA GLU A 1240 -9.07 8.82 10.97
C GLU A 1240 -10.41 8.04 10.98
N ASP A 1241 -11.40 8.44 10.18
CA ASP A 1241 -12.71 7.74 10.16
C ASP A 1241 -13.34 7.58 11.57
N LEU A 1242 -13.33 8.65 12.37
CA LEU A 1242 -14.04 8.69 13.64
C LEU A 1242 -15.54 8.49 13.40
N ASN A 1243 -16.06 7.35 13.86
CA ASN A 1243 -17.44 6.93 13.72
C ASN A 1243 -18.16 7.09 15.07
N ARG A 1244 -18.86 8.20 15.28
CA ARG A 1244 -19.69 8.38 16.49
C ARG A 1244 -21.12 7.90 16.20
N GLN A 1245 -21.58 6.98 17.05
CA GLN A 1245 -22.94 6.45 17.03
C GLN A 1245 -23.73 7.03 18.18
N LEU A 1246 -24.83 7.69 17.88
CA LEU A 1246 -25.77 8.17 18.87
C LEU A 1246 -27.07 7.37 18.76
N SER A 1247 -27.30 6.54 19.78
CA SER A 1247 -28.53 5.75 19.91
C SER A 1247 -29.45 6.43 20.92
N ARG A 1248 -30.66 6.81 20.49
CA ARG A 1248 -31.64 7.48 21.35
C ARG A 1248 -32.92 6.66 21.41
N TRP A 1249 -33.37 6.36 22.63
CA TRP A 1249 -34.64 5.68 22.89
C TRP A 1249 -35.44 6.47 23.93
N LEU A 1250 -36.57 7.02 23.49
CA LEU A 1250 -37.49 7.79 24.32
C LEU A 1250 -38.74 6.94 24.54
N THR A 1251 -38.78 6.27 25.68
CA THR A 1251 -39.89 5.38 26.05
C THR A 1251 -41.04 6.22 26.62
N CYS A 1252 -42.12 6.34 25.86
CA CYS A 1252 -43.33 7.01 26.34
C CYS A 1252 -44.26 5.99 27.01
N VAL A 1253 -44.54 6.15 28.29
CA VAL A 1253 -45.50 5.31 29.03
C VAL A 1253 -46.71 6.15 29.43
N ILE A 1254 -47.88 5.80 28.89
CA ILE A 1254 -49.13 6.47 29.23
C ILE A 1254 -49.68 5.83 30.51
N VAL A 1255 -49.67 6.59 31.59
CA VAL A 1255 -50.17 6.15 32.90
C VAL A 1255 -51.40 6.97 33.26
N ARG A 1256 -52.44 6.32 33.81
CA ARG A 1256 -53.58 7.05 34.38
C ARG A 1256 -53.06 7.97 35.48
N ARG A 1257 -53.46 9.24 35.51
CA ARG A 1257 -52.92 10.27 36.42
C ARG A 1257 -52.78 9.82 37.88
N GLN A 1258 -53.75 9.05 38.38
CA GLN A 1258 -53.78 8.51 39.74
C GLN A 1258 -52.68 7.46 40.04
N ASN A 1259 -52.11 6.83 39.01
CA ASN A 1259 -51.06 5.80 39.12
C ASN A 1259 -49.65 6.35 38.82
N LEU A 1260 -49.52 7.65 38.51
CA LEU A 1260 -48.23 8.25 38.11
C LEU A 1260 -47.18 8.16 39.23
N ALA A 1261 -47.59 8.40 40.48
CA ALA A 1261 -46.69 8.34 41.63
C ALA A 1261 -46.11 6.93 41.88
N ASP A 1262 -46.92 5.89 41.67
CA ASP A 1262 -46.48 4.50 41.83
C ASP A 1262 -45.60 4.06 40.66
N PHE A 1263 -45.91 4.50 39.43
CA PHE A 1263 -45.08 4.24 38.26
C PHE A 1263 -43.69 4.88 38.38
N LEU A 1264 -43.61 6.15 38.81
CA LEU A 1264 -42.32 6.83 38.99
C LEU A 1264 -41.42 6.13 40.01
N LYS A 1265 -42.00 5.68 41.14
CA LYS A 1265 -41.27 4.85 42.14
C LYS A 1265 -40.73 3.54 41.57
N LEU A 1266 -41.40 2.96 40.59
CA LEU A 1266 -41.05 1.67 39.99
C LEU A 1266 -39.91 1.82 38.95
N VAL A 1267 -39.84 2.96 38.27
CA VAL A 1267 -38.79 3.28 37.28
C VAL A 1267 -37.50 3.76 37.95
N GLU A 1268 -37.57 4.53 39.04
CA GLU A 1268 -36.39 4.96 39.81
C GLU A 1268 -35.60 3.79 40.43
N GLY A 1269 -36.24 2.65 40.67
CA GLY A 1269 -35.60 1.45 41.24
C GLY A 1269 -34.77 0.59 40.27
N CYS A 1270 -34.83 0.85 38.96
CA CYS A 1270 -34.24 -0.03 37.93
C CYS A 1270 -32.93 0.48 37.30
N VAL A 1271 -32.46 1.69 37.63
CA VAL A 1271 -31.29 2.34 36.97
C VAL A 1271 -29.94 1.94 37.60
N GLY A 1272 -29.87 0.80 38.31
CA GLY A 1272 -28.69 0.38 39.06
C GLY A 1272 -28.33 -1.12 38.93
N ARG A 1273 -28.52 -1.73 37.76
CA ARG A 1273 -28.01 -3.08 37.46
C ARG A 1273 -27.32 -3.14 36.11
#